data_AF-A0A9P1BEU7-F1
#
_entry.id   AF-A0A9P1BEU7-F1
#
_cell.length_a   1.000
_cell.length_b   1.000
_cell.length_c   1.000
_cell.angle_alpha   90.00
_cell.angle_beta   90.00
_cell.angle_gamma   90.00
#
_symmetry.space_group_name_H-M   'P 1'
#
loop_
_entity.id
_entity.type
_entity.pdbx_description
1 polymer ?
#
loop_
_entity_poly.entity_id
_entity_poly.type
_entity_poly.pdbx_seq_one_letter_code
_entity_poly.pdbx_strand_id
1 'polypeptide(L)'
;MQDYNTLRIGRRAFLKNGTLVLTAASSNLASPFAAEAVEDDTLTIGLVTDLHYADKAPAGTRHYRETPDKLAEAASQFSQQELDCVVELGDLIDAADSVQAELGYLKRINRDFSAISKNRHYVLGNHCVYTLTKEEFLDGVEQDESYYSFDLGDFHFVVLDSCFRSDGKPYGRKNFEWTDPNIPAAELEWLQEDLKSNSKQTVVFAHQRMDVENNHGVKNATAVRNVLEKAGDVLAVFQGHSHANEHREINGIHYCTMVAMIEGSGAESNGYSVMRLLNDGTISIEGFRKQNDYSWKSSATADIPCVEYTLENSERLVDTAEALTDTREEEHPPLTIASIEDEIANGVTHGIGLLLAIGGLCSLAVLTAYRGNVWHVVGCTIYGASLVILYAASTLYHSVQRPELKAILRTVDHAAIFLLIAGTYTPFTLVNLRGPLGWSLFAAVWTLAIIGIVMKIVWGHRWQWFSLAMYLAMGWICLFAAKPLMASIPTGALWLLLAGGLSYTVGTIFYALDNIRYFHAVWHIFVMAGSIFHFFAVAFYALANMRNDVLQWTSSNLPAKQTFDWFGEHFEGQEIIFVSWPECTITDPRLDQFAERLRQRISNLSDDDSPSLIESVTTGADVWRELTSPPSNFSPQHTLAKLRGVLVGPDGKTSGAVVVLSKEGTIQGQKAISLITKVASEVEGLDPNDIKMAGYSVQMAAVDRASLATMYQMAVPAGFAVMFAAWFFLRNIPLTLSVGIIAGFCQAVSLAMVYYLDEPMSGMLIIMPVLIIVIFVSGAIHLINYFGDAVHESGPENAATIALRVGGFPCLLAVVTSALGIASLSVSDIEPVHVFGWMTSLALVITVAALLTLLPGVLLFVSSRSPNGATKVALAGESKMDAFWTWLAHFIEKYQFPTQIVCLVFALVCAVGLRHVQTSMQLRDFFLDSSRIVGDYKWIEDRLGPIFPAEVVLQFDADSLLNMHDRLRLVTQIEKAIRDEHLQAVTVSAATFTASPVLSSRLRWAVRRAVMEKKLEENRPRLEDKKFLAQIDGSENWRISVRLPSLSNEPFGEKLEQLQRTVDATIEERVPEEAGHIKVIHTGLLPLVAHSQAELLDGLIWSFLTSVFLIGGALIVGLRSIRLGVLSTLPNFFPIILVFGGLGWLGQSVDIGTMMTASIGLGIAVDDTVHFLTWFKRSIDSGHSRREAVCHAYLRCGSAIIRTTIICGAAMVLFAFSSFGPARQFGNTICWLLGAALIGDLLLLPALLMGPVGRLVLPATLDRSPVRKEVEVAV
;
A
#
# COMPACT_ATOMS: atom_id res chain seq x y z
N MET A 1 -48.22 -21.73 -24.20
CA MET A 1 -49.32 -21.27 -23.33
C MET A 1 -48.92 -19.92 -22.78
N GLN A 2 -49.66 -18.88 -23.20
CA GLN A 2 -49.86 -17.56 -22.61
C GLN A 2 -48.66 -16.70 -22.18
N ASP A 3 -48.41 -15.68 -23.01
CA ASP A 3 -48.19 -14.26 -22.70
C ASP A 3 -47.49 -13.89 -21.39
N TYR A 4 -46.32 -13.25 -21.50
CA TYR A 4 -46.11 -11.95 -20.84
C TYR A 4 -45.13 -11.05 -21.61
N ASN A 5 -45.56 -9.80 -21.79
CA ASN A 5 -44.94 -8.69 -22.47
C ASN A 5 -43.66 -8.16 -21.81
N THR A 6 -42.77 -7.65 -22.66
CA THR A 6 -41.87 -6.49 -22.47
C THR A 6 -41.86 -5.78 -21.10
N LEU A 7 -40.72 -5.79 -20.41
CA LEU A 7 -40.44 -4.87 -19.31
C LEU A 7 -39.11 -4.13 -19.56
N ARG A 8 -39.23 -2.93 -20.14
CA ARG A 8 -38.17 -1.91 -20.18
C ARG A 8 -37.78 -1.54 -18.74
N ILE A 9 -36.55 -1.84 -18.34
CA ILE A 9 -36.00 -1.45 -17.03
C ILE A 9 -35.60 0.02 -17.10
N GLY A 10 -36.52 0.91 -16.76
CA GLY A 10 -36.25 2.34 -16.67
C GLY A 10 -35.38 2.70 -15.45
N ARG A 11 -34.74 3.88 -15.48
CA ARG A 11 -33.85 4.46 -14.44
C ARG A 11 -34.32 4.31 -12.98
N ARG A 12 -35.62 4.13 -12.72
CA ARG A 12 -36.17 3.85 -11.38
C ARG A 12 -35.88 2.43 -10.85
N ALA A 13 -35.78 1.42 -11.72
CA ALA A 13 -35.43 0.06 -11.33
C ALA A 13 -33.93 -0.07 -11.00
N PHE A 14 -33.08 0.69 -11.71
CA PHE A 14 -31.65 0.83 -11.39
C PHE A 14 -31.44 1.48 -10.00
N LEU A 15 -32.21 2.50 -9.64
CA LEU A 15 -32.15 3.11 -8.30
C LEU A 15 -32.69 2.19 -7.20
N LYS A 16 -33.75 1.42 -7.47
CA LYS A 16 -34.29 0.44 -6.50
C LYS A 16 -33.31 -0.72 -6.24
N ASN A 17 -32.62 -1.19 -7.27
CA ASN A 17 -31.61 -2.26 -7.12
C ASN A 17 -30.26 -1.72 -6.61
N GLY A 18 -29.90 -0.47 -6.92
CA GLY A 18 -28.69 0.19 -6.39
C GLY A 18 -28.76 0.50 -4.89
N THR A 19 -29.97 0.69 -4.35
CA THR A 19 -30.14 0.86 -2.88
C THR A 19 -29.92 -0.47 -2.14
N LEU A 20 -30.19 -1.61 -2.80
CA LEU A 20 -29.92 -2.94 -2.24
C LEU A 20 -28.42 -3.28 -2.23
N VAL A 21 -27.62 -2.75 -3.17
CA VAL A 21 -26.16 -2.96 -3.24
C VAL A 21 -25.42 -2.27 -2.09
N LEU A 22 -25.90 -1.09 -1.65
CA LEU A 22 -25.35 -0.40 -0.47
C LEU A 22 -25.75 -1.08 0.86
N THR A 23 -26.82 -1.88 0.86
CA THR A 23 -27.26 -2.62 2.05
C THR A 23 -26.63 -4.01 2.10
N ALA A 24 -26.37 -4.66 0.95
CA ALA A 24 -25.73 -5.98 0.87
C ALA A 24 -24.22 -5.95 1.19
N ALA A 25 -23.56 -4.80 1.06
CA ALA A 25 -22.16 -4.62 1.47
C ALA A 25 -21.93 -4.74 2.99
N SER A 26 -23.00 -4.80 3.80
CA SER A 26 -22.93 -4.91 5.26
C SER A 26 -23.01 -6.35 5.81
N SER A 27 -23.18 -7.37 4.96
CA SER A 27 -23.22 -8.76 5.40
C SER A 27 -22.48 -9.70 4.45
N ASN A 28 -21.39 -10.28 4.95
CA ASN A 28 -20.59 -11.37 4.37
C ASN A 28 -19.54 -10.99 3.32
N LEU A 29 -18.37 -10.52 3.78
CA LEU A 29 -17.09 -10.85 3.15
C LEU A 29 -16.09 -11.24 4.24
N ALA A 30 -16.14 -12.50 4.64
CA ALA A 30 -15.09 -13.18 5.40
C ALA A 30 -14.73 -14.50 4.69
N SER A 31 -13.59 -14.45 3.98
CA SER A 31 -12.70 -15.56 3.63
C SER A 31 -13.09 -16.54 2.49
N PRO A 32 -12.05 -17.12 1.83
CA PRO A 32 -11.91 -17.16 0.37
C PRO A 32 -12.06 -18.57 -0.21
N PHE A 33 -11.93 -18.69 -1.54
CA PHE A 33 -12.02 -19.93 -2.35
C PHE A 33 -13.41 -20.52 -2.53
N ALA A 34 -14.07 -20.08 -3.60
CA ALA A 34 -14.67 -20.94 -4.63
C ALA A 34 -15.08 -20.03 -5.78
N ALA A 35 -14.41 -20.14 -6.92
CA ALA A 35 -14.94 -19.61 -8.16
C ALA A 35 -16.20 -20.42 -8.49
N GLU A 36 -17.38 -19.83 -8.32
CA GLU A 36 -18.57 -20.29 -9.03
C GLU A 36 -18.62 -19.53 -10.35
N ALA A 37 -18.40 -20.28 -11.42
CA ALA A 37 -18.40 -19.83 -12.79
C ALA A 37 -19.70 -19.09 -13.11
N VAL A 38 -19.56 -17.83 -13.53
CA VAL A 38 -20.48 -17.27 -14.51
C VAL A 38 -20.07 -17.92 -15.82
N GLU A 39 -20.96 -18.72 -16.42
CA GLU A 39 -20.85 -19.15 -17.83
C GLU A 39 -20.88 -17.87 -18.70
N ASP A 40 -19.73 -17.24 -18.86
CA ASP A 40 -19.45 -16.42 -20.04
C ASP A 40 -18.91 -17.39 -21.08
N ASP A 41 -19.61 -17.52 -22.21
CA ASP A 41 -19.11 -18.22 -23.39
C ASP A 41 -17.83 -17.49 -23.87
N THR A 42 -16.68 -17.89 -23.34
CA THR A 42 -15.36 -17.38 -23.71
C THR A 42 -14.60 -18.44 -24.47
N LEU A 43 -14.16 -18.11 -25.68
CA LEU A 43 -13.30 -19.00 -26.45
C LEU A 43 -11.86 -18.90 -25.94
N THR A 44 -11.22 -20.03 -25.63
CA THR A 44 -9.87 -20.10 -25.10
C THR A 44 -8.94 -20.83 -26.08
N ILE A 45 -7.93 -20.13 -26.60
CA ILE A 45 -6.99 -20.62 -27.62
C ILE A 45 -5.55 -20.60 -27.09
N GLY A 46 -4.83 -21.71 -27.17
CA GLY A 46 -3.39 -21.75 -26.89
C GLY A 46 -2.57 -21.28 -28.09
N LEU A 47 -1.61 -20.37 -27.90
CA LEU A 47 -0.76 -19.84 -28.96
C LEU A 47 0.72 -20.15 -28.68
N VAL A 48 1.41 -20.64 -29.70
CA VAL A 48 2.86 -20.88 -29.70
C VAL A 48 3.47 -20.49 -31.06
N THR A 49 4.75 -20.13 -31.10
CA THR A 49 5.45 -19.80 -32.35
C THR A 49 6.91 -20.23 -32.31
N ASP A 50 7.49 -20.48 -33.49
CA ASP A 50 8.93 -20.63 -33.70
C ASP A 50 9.54 -21.70 -32.77
N LEU A 51 8.94 -22.89 -32.80
CA LEU A 51 9.43 -24.06 -32.07
C LEU A 51 10.79 -24.51 -32.61
N HIS A 52 10.96 -24.43 -33.93
CA HIS A 52 12.20 -24.72 -34.65
C HIS A 52 12.84 -26.05 -34.25
N TYR A 53 12.07 -27.09 -33.96
CA TYR A 53 12.69 -28.32 -33.49
C TYR A 53 13.68 -28.89 -34.53
N ALA A 54 14.89 -29.22 -34.06
CA ALA A 54 15.91 -29.93 -34.82
C ALA A 54 16.87 -30.66 -33.87
N ASP A 55 17.36 -31.83 -34.27
CA ASP A 55 18.36 -32.58 -33.52
C ASP A 55 19.80 -32.09 -33.80
N LYS A 56 20.06 -30.80 -33.57
CA LYS A 56 21.37 -30.17 -33.78
C LYS A 56 21.82 -29.32 -32.59
N ALA A 57 23.11 -29.00 -32.56
CA ALA A 57 23.67 -28.14 -31.51
C ALA A 57 23.08 -26.72 -31.57
N PRO A 58 22.98 -26.01 -30.43
CA PRO A 58 22.49 -24.63 -30.40
C PRO A 58 23.25 -23.71 -31.36
N ALA A 59 22.56 -22.74 -31.96
CA ALA A 59 23.15 -21.75 -32.86
C ALA A 59 22.63 -20.35 -32.52
N GLY A 60 23.54 -19.45 -32.13
CA GLY A 60 23.16 -18.11 -31.67
C GLY A 60 22.27 -18.18 -30.43
N THR A 61 21.08 -17.60 -30.51
CA THR A 61 20.06 -17.66 -29.45
C THR A 61 19.16 -18.90 -29.53
N ARG A 62 19.29 -19.77 -30.56
CA ARG A 62 18.36 -20.89 -30.81
C ARG A 62 18.83 -22.20 -30.17
N HIS A 63 18.00 -22.79 -29.32
CA HIS A 63 18.29 -24.02 -28.56
C HIS A 63 17.43 -25.23 -28.99
N TYR A 64 17.74 -25.80 -30.17
CA TYR A 64 16.89 -26.76 -30.89
C TYR A 64 16.45 -28.01 -30.13
N ARG A 65 17.35 -28.61 -29.35
CA ARG A 65 17.05 -29.84 -28.60
C ARG A 65 16.21 -29.62 -27.35
N GLU A 66 16.09 -28.37 -26.89
CA GLU A 66 15.35 -28.00 -25.68
C GLU A 66 13.86 -27.71 -26.00
N THR A 67 13.50 -27.51 -27.27
CA THR A 67 12.12 -27.23 -27.70
C THR A 67 11.10 -28.26 -27.20
N PRO A 68 11.32 -29.59 -27.22
CA PRO A 68 10.32 -30.54 -26.74
C PRO A 68 9.99 -30.39 -25.26
N ASP A 69 11.00 -30.07 -24.42
CA ASP A 69 10.79 -29.86 -22.98
C ASP A 69 10.06 -28.54 -22.72
N LYS A 70 10.37 -27.50 -23.50
CA LYS A 70 9.64 -26.22 -23.47
C LYS A 70 8.19 -26.36 -23.94
N LEU A 71 7.96 -27.17 -24.97
CA LEU A 71 6.61 -27.49 -25.43
C LEU A 71 5.83 -28.31 -24.40
N ALA A 72 6.48 -29.25 -23.71
CA ALA A 72 5.85 -30.03 -22.65
C ALA A 72 5.43 -29.14 -21.46
N GLU A 73 6.21 -28.11 -21.15
CA GLU A 73 5.84 -27.10 -20.16
C GLU A 73 4.61 -26.29 -20.58
N ALA A 74 4.58 -25.81 -21.82
CA ALA A 74 3.43 -25.10 -22.39
C ALA A 74 2.18 -26.00 -22.38
N ALA A 75 2.32 -27.28 -22.78
CA ALA A 75 1.25 -28.28 -22.73
C ALA A 75 0.73 -28.50 -21.30
N SER A 76 1.61 -28.48 -20.29
CA SER A 76 1.21 -28.59 -18.88
C SER A 76 0.38 -27.39 -18.43
N GLN A 77 0.74 -26.17 -18.84
CA GLN A 77 -0.08 -24.98 -18.57
C GLN A 77 -1.40 -25.01 -19.33
N PHE A 78 -1.36 -25.35 -20.60
CA PHE A 78 -2.56 -25.51 -21.44
C PHE A 78 -3.50 -26.56 -20.87
N SER A 79 -3.02 -27.65 -20.27
CA SER A 79 -3.88 -28.67 -19.64
C SER A 79 -4.62 -28.18 -18.39
N GLN A 80 -4.16 -27.09 -17.78
CA GLN A 80 -4.84 -26.45 -16.63
C GLN A 80 -5.95 -25.50 -17.08
N GLN A 81 -6.08 -25.24 -18.39
CA GLN A 81 -7.07 -24.37 -19.01
C GLN A 81 -7.90 -25.24 -19.99
N GLU A 82 -9.23 -25.11 -20.00
CA GLU A 82 -10.03 -25.84 -20.99
C GLU A 82 -9.88 -25.16 -22.38
N LEU A 83 -8.91 -25.60 -23.18
CA LEU A 83 -8.66 -25.02 -24.51
C LEU A 83 -9.66 -25.53 -25.57
N ASP A 84 -10.20 -24.61 -26.37
CA ASP A 84 -11.04 -24.90 -27.54
C ASP A 84 -10.20 -25.27 -28.77
N CYS A 85 -9.04 -24.63 -28.95
CA CYS A 85 -8.04 -25.01 -29.96
C CYS A 85 -6.62 -24.55 -29.59
N VAL A 86 -5.63 -25.05 -30.33
CA VAL A 86 -4.23 -24.61 -30.24
C VAL A 86 -3.71 -24.21 -31.63
N VAL A 87 -3.00 -23.08 -31.70
CA VAL A 87 -2.46 -22.55 -32.96
C VAL A 87 -0.94 -22.41 -32.84
N GLU A 88 -0.24 -22.96 -33.83
CA GLU A 88 1.19 -22.76 -34.02
C GLU A 88 1.41 -21.74 -35.14
N LEU A 89 2.01 -20.58 -34.81
CA LEU A 89 2.14 -19.42 -35.72
C LEU A 89 3.32 -19.52 -36.71
N GLY A 90 3.84 -20.73 -36.90
CA GLY A 90 4.85 -21.07 -37.90
C GLY A 90 6.26 -21.26 -37.36
N ASP A 91 7.09 -21.86 -38.23
CA ASP A 91 8.44 -22.33 -37.94
C ASP A 91 8.48 -23.46 -36.89
N LEU A 92 7.59 -24.46 -37.06
CA LEU A 92 7.49 -25.67 -36.22
C LEU A 92 8.81 -26.47 -36.12
N ILE A 93 9.55 -26.52 -37.23
CA ILE A 93 10.84 -27.23 -37.37
C ILE A 93 11.91 -26.30 -37.92
N ASP A 94 13.18 -26.71 -37.79
CA ASP A 94 14.28 -26.03 -38.46
C ASP A 94 14.90 -26.91 -39.56
N ALA A 95 15.56 -26.25 -40.51
CA ALA A 95 16.15 -26.85 -41.70
C ALA A 95 17.18 -27.93 -41.38
N ALA A 96 17.22 -28.97 -42.22
CA ALA A 96 18.18 -30.06 -42.18
C ALA A 96 18.90 -30.29 -43.53
N ASP A 97 20.03 -30.99 -43.52
CA ASP A 97 20.80 -31.28 -44.74
C ASP A 97 20.13 -32.28 -45.69
N SER A 98 19.05 -32.94 -45.25
CA SER A 98 18.31 -33.92 -46.05
C SER A 98 16.82 -33.93 -45.71
N VAL A 99 16.00 -34.24 -46.71
CA VAL A 99 14.53 -34.40 -46.58
C VAL A 99 14.17 -35.41 -45.49
N GLN A 100 14.90 -36.53 -45.40
CA GLN A 100 14.65 -37.57 -44.40
C GLN A 100 14.85 -37.07 -42.96
N ALA A 101 15.86 -36.21 -42.74
CA ALA A 101 16.12 -35.65 -41.42
C ALA A 101 15.05 -34.62 -41.01
N GLU A 102 14.67 -33.73 -41.94
CA GLU A 102 13.64 -32.70 -41.70
C GLU A 102 12.25 -33.33 -41.46
N LEU A 103 11.88 -34.37 -42.23
CA LEU A 103 10.68 -35.18 -41.95
C LEU A 103 10.75 -35.88 -40.57
N GLY A 104 11.95 -36.28 -40.15
CA GLY A 104 12.20 -36.84 -38.82
C GLY A 104 11.94 -35.82 -37.70
N TYR A 105 12.40 -34.58 -37.88
CA TYR A 105 12.13 -33.48 -36.96
C TYR A 105 10.64 -33.17 -36.89
N LEU A 106 9.98 -33.06 -38.06
CA LEU A 106 8.54 -32.80 -38.16
C LEU A 106 7.73 -33.85 -37.42
N LYS A 107 7.98 -35.13 -37.71
CA LYS A 107 7.28 -36.24 -37.07
C LYS A 107 7.47 -36.24 -35.56
N ARG A 108 8.64 -35.84 -35.06
CA ARG A 108 8.92 -35.80 -33.62
C ARG A 108 8.15 -34.68 -32.93
N ILE A 109 8.30 -33.44 -33.40
CA ILE A 109 7.69 -32.30 -32.72
C ILE A 109 6.17 -32.27 -32.93
N ASN A 110 5.68 -32.68 -34.10
CA ASN A 110 4.26 -32.75 -34.39
C ASN A 110 3.54 -33.76 -33.49
N ARG A 111 4.18 -34.89 -33.15
CA ARG A 111 3.61 -35.85 -32.20
C ARG A 111 3.38 -35.21 -30.82
N ASP A 112 4.29 -34.35 -30.38
CA ASP A 112 4.22 -33.72 -29.06
C ASP A 112 3.22 -32.53 -29.08
N PHE A 113 3.13 -31.77 -30.19
CA PHE A 113 2.17 -30.67 -30.36
C PHE A 113 0.72 -31.14 -30.58
N SER A 114 0.50 -32.13 -31.46
CA SER A 114 -0.83 -32.69 -31.74
C SER A 114 -1.47 -33.40 -30.55
N ALA A 115 -0.68 -33.72 -29.52
CA ALA A 115 -1.17 -34.28 -28.27
C ALA A 115 -1.85 -33.24 -27.35
N ILE A 116 -1.61 -31.94 -27.57
CA ILE A 116 -2.14 -30.85 -26.73
C ILE A 116 -3.65 -30.68 -26.92
N SER A 117 -4.10 -30.61 -28.18
CA SER A 117 -5.52 -30.53 -28.51
C SER A 117 -5.81 -31.24 -29.83
N LYS A 118 -7.02 -31.81 -29.93
CA LYS A 118 -7.52 -32.40 -31.18
C LYS A 118 -7.80 -31.33 -32.24
N ASN A 119 -8.23 -30.15 -31.81
CA ASN A 119 -8.48 -29.00 -32.66
C ASN A 119 -7.21 -28.14 -32.69
N ARG A 120 -6.43 -28.28 -33.77
CA ARG A 120 -5.08 -27.73 -33.89
C ARG A 120 -4.87 -27.14 -35.27
N HIS A 121 -4.20 -26.00 -35.34
CA HIS A 121 -3.97 -25.28 -36.57
C HIS A 121 -2.49 -24.93 -36.71
N TYR A 122 -1.96 -25.07 -37.93
CA TYR A 122 -0.56 -24.79 -38.25
C TYR A 122 -0.49 -23.68 -39.29
N VAL A 123 0.22 -22.61 -38.95
CA VAL A 123 0.55 -21.55 -39.87
C VAL A 123 1.87 -21.88 -40.55
N LEU A 124 1.95 -21.74 -41.86
CA LEU A 124 3.15 -22.13 -42.59
C LEU A 124 4.26 -21.08 -42.41
N GLY A 125 5.36 -21.50 -41.78
CA GLY A 125 6.56 -20.68 -41.61
C GLY A 125 7.63 -20.96 -42.66
N ASN A 126 8.57 -20.02 -42.82
CA ASN A 126 9.59 -20.14 -43.86
C ASN A 126 10.58 -21.30 -43.59
N HIS A 127 10.86 -21.64 -42.33
CA HIS A 127 11.70 -22.80 -42.00
C HIS A 127 10.98 -24.14 -42.15
N CYS A 128 9.64 -24.17 -42.15
CA CYS A 128 8.84 -25.38 -42.40
C CYS A 128 9.01 -25.96 -43.81
N VAL A 129 9.37 -25.11 -44.78
CA VAL A 129 9.49 -25.45 -46.21
C VAL A 129 10.84 -25.07 -46.80
N TYR A 130 11.89 -25.17 -45.98
CA TYR A 130 13.26 -24.92 -46.41
C TYR A 130 13.77 -26.08 -47.29
N THR A 131 13.77 -27.31 -46.78
CA THR A 131 14.14 -28.52 -47.54
C THR A 131 12.90 -29.30 -47.99
N LEU A 132 11.85 -29.27 -47.17
CA LEU A 132 10.54 -29.84 -47.49
C LEU A 132 9.80 -28.99 -48.53
N THR A 133 8.94 -29.64 -49.30
CA THR A 133 7.89 -28.95 -50.07
C THR A 133 6.69 -28.65 -49.16
N LYS A 134 5.80 -27.73 -49.58
CA LYS A 134 4.53 -27.47 -48.88
C LYS A 134 3.72 -28.76 -48.71
N GLU A 135 3.61 -29.55 -49.78
CA GLU A 135 2.94 -30.87 -49.78
C GLU A 135 3.53 -31.81 -48.72
N GLU A 136 4.86 -31.96 -48.65
CA GLU A 136 5.52 -32.83 -47.67
C GLU A 136 5.33 -32.37 -46.22
N PHE A 137 5.27 -31.06 -45.98
CA PHE A 137 5.00 -30.51 -44.65
C PHE A 137 3.53 -30.72 -44.24
N LEU A 138 2.59 -30.37 -45.13
CA LEU A 138 1.15 -30.52 -44.93
C LEU A 138 0.75 -31.98 -44.67
N ASP A 139 1.29 -32.92 -45.45
CA ASP A 139 1.14 -34.36 -45.22
C ASP A 139 1.67 -34.78 -43.84
N GLY A 140 2.76 -34.15 -43.37
CA GLY A 140 3.39 -34.46 -42.08
C GLY A 140 2.63 -33.94 -40.87
N VAL A 141 1.81 -32.89 -41.02
CA VAL A 141 0.96 -32.32 -39.96
C VAL A 141 -0.52 -32.71 -40.06
N GLU A 142 -0.90 -33.40 -41.15
CA GLU A 142 -2.27 -33.80 -41.47
C GLU A 142 -3.18 -32.59 -41.73
N GLN A 143 -2.70 -31.60 -42.48
CA GLN A 143 -3.44 -30.40 -42.88
C GLN A 143 -3.65 -30.38 -44.39
N ASP A 144 -4.88 -30.16 -44.85
CA ASP A 144 -5.23 -30.28 -46.28
C ASP A 144 -4.71 -29.11 -47.13
N GLU A 145 -4.78 -27.88 -46.61
CA GLU A 145 -4.45 -26.65 -47.34
C GLU A 145 -3.45 -25.78 -46.55
N SER A 146 -2.66 -24.96 -47.24
CA SER A 146 -1.68 -24.07 -46.60
C SER A 146 -2.28 -22.76 -46.09
N TYR A 147 -3.40 -22.32 -46.67
CA TYR A 147 -4.22 -21.21 -46.21
C TYR A 147 -5.69 -21.63 -46.26
N TYR A 148 -6.46 -21.25 -45.23
CA TYR A 148 -7.86 -21.63 -45.08
C TYR A 148 -8.51 -20.79 -43.98
N SER A 149 -9.83 -20.88 -43.87
CA SER A 149 -10.60 -20.25 -42.81
C SER A 149 -11.46 -21.28 -42.06
N PHE A 150 -11.81 -20.99 -40.82
CA PHE A 150 -12.68 -21.84 -40.01
C PHE A 150 -13.44 -21.01 -38.97
N ASP A 151 -14.56 -21.55 -38.51
CA ASP A 151 -15.40 -20.93 -37.48
C ASP A 151 -15.28 -21.67 -36.16
N LEU A 152 -15.16 -20.92 -35.07
CA LEU A 152 -15.22 -21.48 -33.72
C LEU A 152 -16.01 -20.53 -32.81
N GLY A 153 -17.17 -20.99 -32.35
CA GLY A 153 -18.16 -20.14 -31.69
C GLY A 153 -18.67 -19.02 -32.61
N ASP A 154 -18.71 -17.80 -32.06
CA ASP A 154 -19.13 -16.58 -32.77
C ASP A 154 -18.00 -15.88 -33.52
N PHE A 155 -16.81 -16.51 -33.59
CA PHE A 155 -15.62 -15.98 -34.25
C PHE A 155 -15.29 -16.74 -35.53
N HIS A 156 -14.74 -16.01 -36.49
CA HIS A 156 -14.16 -16.50 -37.73
C HIS A 156 -12.64 -16.38 -37.67
N PHE A 157 -11.93 -17.40 -38.12
CA PHE A 157 -10.48 -17.45 -38.09
C PHE A 157 -9.93 -17.68 -39.49
N VAL A 158 -8.87 -16.94 -39.84
CA VAL A 158 -8.20 -17.04 -41.14
C VAL A 158 -6.75 -17.40 -40.92
N VAL A 159 -6.25 -18.42 -41.61
CA VAL A 159 -4.83 -18.79 -41.65
C VAL A 159 -4.27 -18.45 -43.03
N LEU A 160 -3.21 -17.63 -43.07
CA LEU A 160 -2.58 -17.16 -44.30
C LEU A 160 -1.20 -17.79 -44.55
N ASP A 161 -0.91 -18.06 -45.82
CA ASP A 161 0.34 -18.63 -46.31
C ASP A 161 1.23 -17.56 -46.95
N SER A 162 2.12 -17.01 -46.13
CA SER A 162 3.09 -16.01 -46.58
C SER A 162 4.33 -16.56 -47.31
N CYS A 163 4.44 -17.89 -47.49
CA CYS A 163 5.62 -18.54 -48.03
C CYS A 163 5.58 -18.60 -49.57
N PHE A 164 5.46 -17.45 -50.21
CA PHE A 164 5.67 -17.27 -51.65
C PHE A 164 6.65 -16.14 -51.91
N ARG A 165 7.30 -16.20 -53.06
CA ARG A 165 8.15 -15.11 -53.55
C ARG A 165 7.30 -14.01 -54.19
N SER A 166 7.88 -12.83 -54.35
CA SER A 166 7.21 -11.72 -55.04
C SER A 166 6.88 -12.03 -56.51
N ASP A 167 7.54 -13.02 -57.13
CA ASP A 167 7.22 -13.55 -58.47
C ASP A 167 6.04 -14.55 -58.50
N GLY A 168 5.42 -14.82 -57.35
CA GLY A 168 4.26 -15.72 -57.20
C GLY A 168 4.60 -17.20 -57.06
N LYS A 169 5.89 -17.59 -57.07
CA LYS A 169 6.26 -19.00 -56.87
C LYS A 169 6.25 -19.39 -55.39
N PRO A 170 5.71 -20.57 -55.02
CA PRO A 170 5.72 -21.05 -53.64
C PRO A 170 7.13 -21.37 -53.17
N TYR A 171 7.38 -21.14 -51.89
CA TYR A 171 8.61 -21.62 -51.25
C TYR A 171 8.66 -23.15 -51.29
N GLY A 172 9.87 -23.67 -51.38
CA GLY A 172 10.13 -25.10 -51.29
C GLY A 172 11.57 -25.43 -51.67
N ARG A 173 11.83 -26.71 -51.86
CA ARG A 173 13.16 -27.24 -52.17
C ARG A 173 13.85 -26.48 -53.31
N LYS A 174 14.96 -25.81 -52.99
CA LYS A 174 15.75 -24.97 -53.92
C LYS A 174 15.05 -23.70 -54.44
N ASN A 175 13.90 -23.33 -53.88
CA ASN A 175 13.18 -22.10 -54.15
C ASN A 175 12.79 -21.43 -52.82
N PHE A 176 13.79 -20.90 -52.12
CA PHE A 176 13.62 -20.32 -50.78
C PHE A 176 14.42 -19.02 -50.63
N GLU A 177 13.75 -17.92 -50.31
CA GLU A 177 14.37 -16.61 -50.07
C GLU A 177 13.58 -15.86 -48.97
N TRP A 178 13.95 -16.08 -47.71
CA TRP A 178 13.18 -15.61 -46.54
C TRP A 178 12.97 -14.09 -46.46
N THR A 179 13.78 -13.29 -47.15
CA THR A 179 13.64 -11.82 -47.22
C THR A 179 12.67 -11.35 -48.31
N ASP A 180 12.16 -12.26 -49.13
CA ASP A 180 11.17 -12.02 -50.19
C ASP A 180 9.86 -12.79 -49.95
N PRO A 181 9.18 -12.68 -48.79
CA PRO A 181 7.89 -13.32 -48.57
C PRO A 181 6.76 -12.49 -49.20
N ASN A 182 5.70 -13.15 -49.64
CA ASN A 182 4.60 -12.54 -50.37
C ASN A 182 3.35 -13.42 -50.27
N ILE A 183 2.17 -12.82 -50.38
CA ILE A 183 0.89 -13.55 -50.53
C ILE A 183 0.49 -13.49 -52.01
N PRO A 184 0.27 -14.62 -52.70
CA PRO A 184 -0.04 -14.62 -54.13
C PRO A 184 -1.42 -14.04 -54.42
N ALA A 185 -1.63 -13.56 -55.65
CA ALA A 185 -2.89 -12.94 -56.06
C ALA A 185 -4.10 -13.88 -55.85
N ALA A 186 -3.94 -15.17 -56.11
CA ALA A 186 -5.01 -16.16 -55.92
C ALA A 186 -5.47 -16.28 -54.46
N GLU A 187 -4.54 -16.22 -53.50
CA GLU A 187 -4.86 -16.25 -52.06
C GLU A 187 -5.48 -14.92 -51.60
N LEU A 188 -5.04 -13.79 -52.15
CA LEU A 188 -5.67 -12.48 -51.89
C LEU A 188 -7.11 -12.40 -52.42
N GLU A 189 -7.37 -12.95 -53.61
CA GLU A 189 -8.71 -13.04 -54.19
C GLU A 189 -9.61 -13.93 -53.33
N TRP A 190 -9.11 -15.10 -52.90
CA TRP A 190 -9.80 -15.98 -51.96
C TRP A 190 -10.10 -15.27 -50.62
N LEU A 191 -9.11 -14.61 -50.01
CA LEU A 191 -9.29 -13.89 -48.74
C LEU A 191 -10.36 -12.80 -48.85
N GLN A 192 -10.39 -12.09 -49.98
CA GLN A 192 -11.41 -11.07 -50.22
C GLN A 192 -12.81 -11.67 -50.36
N GLU A 193 -12.95 -12.83 -50.99
CA GLU A 193 -14.24 -13.54 -51.09
C GLU A 193 -14.69 -14.11 -49.75
N ASP A 194 -13.78 -14.73 -49.00
CA ASP A 194 -14.01 -15.32 -47.67
C ASP A 194 -14.51 -14.27 -46.69
N LEU A 195 -13.75 -13.18 -46.49
CA LEU A 195 -14.12 -12.07 -45.61
C LEU A 195 -15.42 -11.37 -46.02
N LYS A 196 -15.71 -11.30 -47.32
CA LYS A 196 -16.96 -10.71 -47.83
C LYS A 196 -18.18 -11.61 -47.58
N SER A 197 -17.97 -12.92 -47.53
CA SER A 197 -19.03 -13.90 -47.28
C SER A 197 -19.27 -14.15 -45.78
N ASN A 198 -18.31 -13.78 -44.93
CA ASN A 198 -18.38 -13.87 -43.48
C ASN A 198 -19.16 -12.69 -42.86
N SER A 199 -19.81 -12.95 -41.71
CA SER A 199 -20.53 -11.94 -40.91
C SER A 199 -20.14 -11.96 -39.42
N LYS A 200 -19.14 -12.78 -39.06
CA LYS A 200 -18.59 -12.94 -37.71
C LYS A 200 -17.33 -12.10 -37.53
N GLN A 201 -17.01 -11.77 -36.28
CA GLN A 201 -15.76 -11.10 -35.95
C GLN A 201 -14.55 -12.00 -36.30
N THR A 202 -13.55 -11.42 -36.95
CA THR A 202 -12.47 -12.20 -37.58
C THR A 202 -11.12 -12.02 -36.88
N VAL A 203 -10.39 -13.11 -36.64
CA VAL A 203 -8.99 -13.12 -36.21
C VAL A 203 -8.14 -13.78 -37.29
N VAL A 204 -7.01 -13.16 -37.65
CA VAL A 204 -6.12 -13.64 -38.72
C VAL A 204 -4.82 -14.14 -38.11
N PHE A 205 -4.33 -15.28 -38.60
CA PHE A 205 -3.05 -15.87 -38.26
C PHE A 205 -2.14 -15.89 -39.48
N ALA A 206 -0.92 -15.40 -39.33
CA ALA A 206 0.11 -15.43 -40.36
C ALA A 206 1.49 -15.64 -39.74
N HIS A 207 2.44 -16.17 -40.50
CA HIS A 207 3.81 -16.23 -39.99
C HIS A 207 4.50 -14.89 -40.21
N GLN A 208 4.62 -14.43 -41.46
CA GLN A 208 5.32 -13.19 -41.80
C GLN A 208 4.51 -11.94 -41.43
N ARG A 209 5.23 -10.84 -41.15
CA ARG A 209 4.59 -9.59 -40.72
C ARG A 209 3.89 -8.87 -41.86
N MET A 210 2.84 -8.15 -41.51
CA MET A 210 2.00 -7.35 -42.39
C MET A 210 1.96 -5.89 -41.95
N ASP A 211 2.57 -5.56 -40.82
CA ASP A 211 2.60 -4.22 -40.22
C ASP A 211 3.92 -3.46 -40.44
N VAL A 212 4.88 -4.08 -41.14
CA VAL A 212 6.21 -3.54 -41.44
C VAL A 212 6.58 -3.72 -42.91
N GLU A 213 7.49 -2.88 -43.42
CA GLU A 213 7.98 -2.91 -44.81
C GLU A 213 9.43 -3.43 -44.94
N ASN A 214 9.98 -3.98 -43.85
CA ASN A 214 11.35 -4.48 -43.81
C ASN A 214 11.44 -5.95 -44.29
N ASN A 215 12.58 -6.61 -44.05
CA ASN A 215 12.80 -8.00 -44.47
C ASN A 215 11.94 -9.05 -43.73
N HIS A 216 11.28 -8.66 -42.64
CA HIS A 216 10.39 -9.53 -41.84
C HIS A 216 8.92 -9.39 -42.25
N GLY A 217 8.61 -8.51 -43.22
CA GLY A 217 7.27 -8.28 -43.72
C GLY A 217 7.06 -8.81 -45.14
N VAL A 218 5.82 -9.19 -45.45
CA VAL A 218 5.42 -9.58 -46.82
C VAL A 218 5.53 -8.39 -47.78
N LYS A 219 6.02 -8.62 -49.00
CA LYS A 219 6.28 -7.55 -49.98
C LYS A 219 5.02 -6.84 -50.45
N ASN A 220 3.89 -7.53 -50.44
CA ASN A 220 2.58 -6.95 -50.74
C ASN A 220 1.76 -6.62 -49.48
N ALA A 221 2.40 -6.35 -48.32
CA ALA A 221 1.72 -6.08 -47.05
C ALA A 221 0.64 -5.01 -47.16
N THR A 222 0.90 -3.93 -47.92
CA THR A 222 -0.09 -2.86 -48.14
C THR A 222 -1.34 -3.37 -48.86
N ALA A 223 -1.20 -4.26 -49.85
CA ALA A 223 -2.34 -4.85 -50.55
C ALA A 223 -3.15 -5.77 -49.62
N VAL A 224 -2.46 -6.57 -48.80
CA VAL A 224 -3.09 -7.45 -47.81
C VAL A 224 -3.86 -6.64 -46.76
N ARG A 225 -3.22 -5.61 -46.16
CA ARG A 225 -3.88 -4.72 -45.20
C ARG A 225 -5.12 -4.06 -45.79
N ASN A 226 -5.07 -3.59 -47.03
CA ASN A 226 -6.22 -3.01 -47.71
C ASN A 226 -7.40 -3.98 -47.85
N VAL A 227 -7.16 -5.30 -47.98
CA VAL A 227 -8.23 -6.31 -48.00
C VAL A 227 -8.82 -6.49 -46.61
N LEU A 228 -7.97 -6.62 -45.58
CA LEU A 228 -8.40 -6.78 -44.19
C LEU A 228 -9.20 -5.57 -43.69
N GLU A 229 -8.73 -4.36 -43.97
CA GLU A 229 -9.37 -3.10 -43.57
C GLU A 229 -10.73 -2.89 -44.24
N LYS A 230 -10.86 -3.29 -45.52
CA LYS A 230 -12.14 -3.19 -46.25
C LYS A 230 -13.21 -4.14 -45.72
N ALA A 231 -12.83 -5.22 -45.06
CA ALA A 231 -13.79 -6.15 -44.48
C ALA A 231 -14.51 -5.57 -43.26
N GLY A 232 -13.87 -4.68 -42.50
CA GLY A 232 -14.46 -3.98 -41.35
C GLY A 232 -14.65 -4.83 -40.07
N ASP A 233 -14.69 -6.15 -40.20
CA ASP A 233 -14.94 -7.09 -39.09
C ASP A 233 -13.68 -7.83 -38.59
N VAL A 234 -12.49 -7.45 -39.08
CA VAL A 234 -11.20 -8.03 -38.65
C VAL A 234 -10.71 -7.36 -37.36
N LEU A 235 -10.53 -8.14 -36.30
CA LEU A 235 -10.15 -7.66 -34.97
C LEU A 235 -8.63 -7.57 -34.78
N ALA A 236 -7.92 -8.62 -35.16
CA ALA A 236 -6.50 -8.76 -34.91
C ALA A 236 -5.81 -9.69 -35.92
N VAL A 237 -4.52 -9.47 -36.10
CA VAL A 237 -3.59 -10.32 -36.85
C VAL A 237 -2.47 -10.78 -35.92
N PHE A 238 -2.36 -12.08 -35.68
CA PHE A 238 -1.30 -12.69 -34.89
C PHE A 238 -0.22 -13.25 -35.80
N GLN A 239 1.03 -12.86 -35.52
CA GLN A 239 2.16 -12.99 -36.43
C GLN A 239 3.32 -13.71 -35.74
N GLY A 240 3.78 -14.82 -36.31
CA GLY A 240 4.85 -15.63 -35.71
C GLY A 240 6.25 -15.03 -35.87
N HIS A 241 6.51 -14.38 -37.01
CA HIS A 241 7.82 -13.87 -37.37
C HIS A 241 8.13 -12.55 -36.63
N SER A 242 9.33 -12.43 -36.03
CA SER A 242 9.81 -11.30 -35.21
C SER A 242 9.37 -11.34 -33.74
N HIS A 243 10.25 -11.89 -32.90
CA HIS A 243 9.94 -12.35 -31.52
C HIS A 243 9.95 -11.26 -30.44
N ALA A 244 9.63 -10.02 -30.84
CA ALA A 244 9.86 -8.82 -30.05
C ALA A 244 8.73 -8.46 -29.07
N ASN A 245 7.67 -9.28 -28.93
CA ASN A 245 6.47 -8.92 -28.17
C ASN A 245 5.87 -7.58 -28.64
N GLU A 246 5.74 -7.37 -29.94
CA GLU A 246 5.25 -6.10 -30.47
C GLU A 246 3.73 -6.14 -30.67
N HIS A 247 3.06 -5.05 -30.28
CA HIS A 247 1.64 -4.81 -30.53
C HIS A 247 1.48 -3.46 -31.22
N ARG A 248 0.79 -3.46 -32.37
CA ARG A 248 0.55 -2.24 -33.14
C ARG A 248 -0.88 -2.23 -33.67
N GLU A 249 -1.56 -1.10 -33.52
CA GLU A 249 -2.87 -0.88 -34.14
C GLU A 249 -2.71 -0.09 -35.44
N ILE A 250 -3.30 -0.59 -36.53
CA ILE A 250 -3.35 0.09 -37.82
C ILE A 250 -4.82 0.06 -38.29
N ASN A 251 -5.43 1.24 -38.45
CA ASN A 251 -6.80 1.39 -38.95
C ASN A 251 -7.85 0.53 -38.20
N GLY A 252 -7.69 0.37 -36.88
CA GLY A 252 -8.60 -0.40 -36.02
C GLY A 252 -8.32 -1.91 -35.94
N ILE A 253 -7.29 -2.41 -36.64
CA ILE A 253 -6.86 -3.81 -36.58
C ILE A 253 -5.59 -3.92 -35.74
N HIS A 254 -5.56 -4.87 -34.79
CA HIS A 254 -4.42 -5.09 -33.90
C HIS A 254 -3.45 -6.15 -34.45
N TYR A 255 -2.21 -5.76 -34.75
CA TYR A 255 -1.13 -6.63 -35.22
C TYR A 255 -0.22 -6.98 -34.05
N CYS A 256 -0.08 -8.28 -33.75
CA CYS A 256 0.64 -8.77 -32.57
C CYS A 256 1.71 -9.80 -32.94
N THR A 257 2.91 -9.67 -32.38
CA THR A 257 3.96 -10.71 -32.47
C THR A 257 4.18 -11.42 -31.14
N MET A 258 4.59 -12.70 -31.21
CA MET A 258 4.80 -13.57 -30.04
C MET A 258 6.28 -13.88 -29.82
N VAL A 259 6.66 -14.25 -28.61
CA VAL A 259 8.01 -14.70 -28.27
C VAL A 259 8.21 -16.12 -28.77
N ALA A 260 9.31 -16.33 -29.49
CA ALA A 260 9.69 -17.65 -29.97
C ALA A 260 10.09 -18.59 -28.85
N MET A 261 9.58 -19.83 -28.93
CA MET A 261 9.88 -20.87 -27.96
C MET A 261 11.36 -21.30 -27.99
N ILE A 262 11.97 -21.24 -29.17
CA ILE A 262 13.35 -21.68 -29.41
C ILE A 262 14.42 -20.79 -28.74
N GLU A 263 14.10 -19.54 -28.39
CA GLU A 263 15.12 -18.55 -28.00
C GLU A 263 15.54 -18.66 -26.53
N GLY A 264 16.85 -18.80 -26.30
CA GLY A 264 17.45 -18.97 -24.98
C GLY A 264 17.38 -20.42 -24.46
N SER A 265 18.13 -20.69 -23.40
CA SER A 265 18.20 -22.00 -22.76
C SER A 265 17.30 -22.08 -21.53
N GLY A 266 16.69 -23.24 -21.32
CA GLY A 266 15.87 -23.59 -20.16
C GLY A 266 14.44 -23.03 -20.20
N ALA A 267 13.60 -23.55 -19.30
CA ALA A 267 12.19 -23.19 -19.16
C ALA A 267 11.93 -21.68 -18.93
N GLU A 268 12.83 -20.99 -18.23
CA GLU A 268 12.71 -19.54 -17.97
C GLU A 268 12.86 -18.67 -19.24
N SER A 269 13.37 -19.26 -20.33
CA SER A 269 13.49 -18.59 -21.63
C SER A 269 12.34 -18.87 -22.58
N ASN A 270 11.39 -19.71 -22.17
CA ASN A 270 10.25 -20.14 -22.95
C ASN A 270 9.25 -18.97 -23.22
N GLY A 271 8.35 -19.16 -24.18
CA GLY A 271 7.33 -18.18 -24.57
C GLY A 271 6.14 -18.88 -25.20
N TYR A 272 4.96 -18.68 -24.62
CA TYR A 272 3.67 -19.19 -25.08
C TYR A 272 2.55 -18.38 -24.41
N SER A 273 1.34 -18.42 -24.96
CA SER A 273 0.21 -17.65 -24.43
C SER A 273 -1.12 -18.39 -24.52
N VAL A 274 -2.06 -17.95 -23.69
CA VAL A 274 -3.47 -18.31 -23.77
C VAL A 274 -4.25 -17.06 -24.19
N MET A 275 -4.93 -17.14 -25.33
CA MET A 275 -5.83 -16.12 -25.84
C MET A 275 -7.26 -16.44 -25.44
N ARG A 276 -7.93 -15.50 -24.76
CA ARG A 276 -9.36 -15.54 -24.48
C ARG A 276 -10.08 -14.52 -25.36
N LEU A 277 -11.09 -14.98 -26.10
CA LEU A 277 -12.00 -14.14 -26.89
C LEU A 277 -13.36 -14.12 -26.20
N LEU A 278 -13.83 -12.91 -25.87
CA LEU A 278 -15.14 -12.70 -25.28
C LEU A 278 -16.12 -12.25 -26.38
N ASN A 279 -17.38 -12.69 -26.31
CA ASN A 279 -18.43 -12.39 -27.29
C ASN A 279 -18.65 -10.89 -27.58
N ASP A 280 -18.14 -9.99 -26.74
CA ASP A 280 -18.18 -8.54 -26.99
C ASP A 280 -17.02 -8.02 -27.87
N GLY A 281 -16.23 -8.92 -28.46
CA GLY A 281 -15.07 -8.62 -29.29
C GLY A 281 -13.81 -8.24 -28.52
N THR A 282 -13.77 -8.51 -27.21
CA THR A 282 -12.58 -8.33 -26.38
C THR A 282 -11.62 -9.49 -26.57
N ILE A 283 -10.35 -9.17 -26.84
CA ILE A 283 -9.25 -10.14 -26.94
C ILE A 283 -8.34 -9.92 -25.74
N SER A 284 -8.10 -10.98 -24.97
CA SER A 284 -7.13 -11.00 -23.88
C SER A 284 -6.08 -12.08 -24.12
N ILE A 285 -4.82 -11.70 -24.13
CA ILE A 285 -3.66 -12.59 -24.21
C ILE A 285 -3.04 -12.66 -22.81
N GLU A 286 -3.05 -13.85 -22.23
CA GLU A 286 -2.30 -14.19 -21.03
C GLU A 286 -0.97 -14.83 -21.48
N GLY A 287 0.12 -14.11 -21.27
CA GLY A 287 1.47 -14.52 -21.66
C GLY A 287 2.18 -15.25 -20.53
N PHE A 288 2.84 -16.36 -20.86
CA PHE A 288 3.64 -17.12 -19.91
C PHE A 288 5.14 -16.94 -20.18
N ARG A 289 5.92 -16.96 -19.10
CA ARG A 289 7.38 -16.82 -19.13
C ARG A 289 7.82 -15.48 -19.71
N LYS A 290 8.39 -15.45 -20.92
CA LYS A 290 8.82 -14.21 -21.58
C LYS A 290 7.73 -13.55 -22.42
N GLN A 291 6.60 -14.22 -22.62
CA GLN A 291 5.47 -13.70 -23.38
C GLN A 291 4.74 -12.62 -22.56
N ASN A 292 4.47 -11.45 -23.15
CA ASN A 292 3.75 -10.38 -22.47
C ASN A 292 2.23 -10.64 -22.48
N ASP A 293 1.55 -10.10 -21.46
CA ASP A 293 0.09 -9.98 -21.43
C ASP A 293 -0.38 -8.83 -22.32
N TYR A 294 -1.52 -9.02 -22.98
CA TYR A 294 -2.22 -7.97 -23.69
C TYR A 294 -3.72 -8.07 -23.47
N SER A 295 -4.43 -6.95 -23.45
CA SER A 295 -5.90 -6.99 -23.52
C SER A 295 -6.40 -5.73 -24.21
N TRP A 296 -7.28 -5.90 -25.19
CA TRP A 296 -7.88 -4.82 -25.93
C TRP A 296 -9.31 -5.20 -26.34
N LYS A 297 -10.16 -4.18 -26.52
CA LYS A 297 -11.54 -4.34 -26.96
C LYS A 297 -11.68 -3.76 -28.36
N SER A 298 -12.25 -4.54 -29.28
CA SER A 298 -12.45 -4.09 -30.65
C SER A 298 -13.28 -2.81 -30.74
N SER A 299 -12.83 -1.90 -31.60
CA SER A 299 -13.48 -0.61 -31.89
C SER A 299 -14.42 -0.66 -33.10
N ALA A 300 -14.80 -1.86 -33.58
CA ALA A 300 -15.67 -2.02 -34.75
C ALA A 300 -17.10 -1.52 -34.50
N THR A 301 -17.30 -0.21 -34.66
CA THR A 301 -18.50 0.48 -35.17
C THR A 301 -18.15 1.97 -35.29
N ALA A 302 -17.50 2.34 -36.38
CA ALA A 302 -17.40 3.72 -36.83
C ALA A 302 -17.69 3.78 -38.34
N ASP A 303 -18.79 4.44 -38.71
CA ASP A 303 -19.13 4.79 -40.08
C ASP A 303 -17.94 5.51 -40.76
N ILE A 304 -17.33 4.86 -41.78
CA ILE A 304 -16.32 5.49 -42.64
C ILE A 304 -17.02 5.97 -43.93
N PRO A 305 -16.96 7.27 -44.27
CA PRO A 305 -17.47 7.74 -45.56
C PRO A 305 -16.52 7.34 -46.69
N CYS A 306 -17.07 6.71 -47.75
CA CYS A 306 -16.36 6.49 -49.01
C CYS A 306 -15.89 7.84 -49.60
N VAL A 307 -14.59 7.97 -49.84
CA VAL A 307 -14.01 9.04 -50.67
C VAL A 307 -13.36 8.39 -51.89
N GLU A 308 -13.94 8.62 -53.07
CA GLU A 308 -13.32 8.32 -54.35
C GLU A 308 -12.12 9.26 -54.58
N TYR A 309 -10.95 8.69 -54.87
CA TYR A 309 -9.79 9.43 -55.37
C TYR A 309 -9.84 9.47 -56.90
N THR A 310 -10.05 10.66 -57.47
CA THR A 310 -9.72 10.97 -58.87
C THR A 310 -8.25 11.38 -58.97
N LEU A 311 -7.51 10.66 -59.82
CA LEU A 311 -6.18 11.02 -60.30
C LEU A 311 -6.24 12.28 -61.16
N GLU A 312 -5.48 13.33 -60.85
CA GLU A 312 -4.87 14.19 -61.88
C GLU A 312 -3.81 15.16 -61.32
N ASN A 313 -2.73 15.26 -62.10
CA ASN A 313 -1.68 16.29 -62.13
C ASN A 313 -0.45 16.16 -61.21
N SER A 314 0.45 15.30 -61.67
CA SER A 314 1.90 15.53 -61.68
C SER A 314 2.30 16.60 -62.71
N GLU A 315 3.27 17.44 -62.35
CA GLU A 315 4.38 18.00 -63.18
C GLU A 315 4.65 19.50 -62.94
N ARG A 316 5.90 19.79 -62.53
CA ARG A 316 6.82 20.91 -62.89
C ARG A 316 7.73 21.21 -61.69
N LEU A 317 9.05 21.39 -61.79
CA LEU A 317 10.03 21.39 -62.88
C LEU A 317 11.43 21.34 -62.21
N VAL A 318 12.39 20.78 -62.94
CA VAL A 318 13.82 20.65 -62.62
C VAL A 318 14.60 21.85 -63.19
N ASP A 319 15.85 22.02 -62.73
CA ASP A 319 17.00 22.81 -63.25
C ASP A 319 17.28 24.23 -62.71
N THR A 320 18.39 24.40 -61.98
CA THR A 320 19.68 24.85 -62.55
C THR A 320 20.78 25.01 -61.48
N ALA A 321 22.02 24.73 -61.89
CA ALA A 321 23.26 24.83 -61.12
C ALA A 321 24.09 26.09 -61.49
N GLU A 322 25.16 26.33 -60.71
CA GLU A 322 26.32 27.24 -60.89
C GLU A 322 26.28 28.64 -60.25
N ALA A 323 27.09 28.84 -59.20
CA ALA A 323 28.30 29.67 -59.26
C ALA A 323 29.10 29.61 -57.94
N LEU A 324 30.40 29.34 -58.05
CA LEU A 324 31.40 29.34 -56.98
C LEU A 324 31.75 30.75 -56.52
N THR A 325 31.96 30.96 -55.21
CA THR A 325 33.13 31.68 -54.70
C THR A 325 33.40 31.30 -53.24
N ASP A 326 34.66 30.94 -53.03
CA ASP A 326 35.38 30.63 -51.80
C ASP A 326 35.36 31.82 -50.82
N THR A 327 35.06 31.57 -49.55
CA THR A 327 35.93 31.97 -48.43
C THR A 327 35.48 31.24 -47.17
N ARG A 328 36.42 30.53 -46.56
CA ARG A 328 36.31 29.86 -45.27
C ARG A 328 36.12 30.86 -44.14
N GLU A 329 34.97 30.79 -43.47
CA GLU A 329 34.88 31.02 -42.03
C GLU A 329 34.02 29.90 -41.43
N GLU A 330 34.56 29.24 -40.39
CA GLU A 330 33.85 28.23 -39.60
C GLU A 330 32.71 28.91 -38.83
N GLU A 331 31.51 28.99 -39.41
CA GLU A 331 30.30 29.27 -38.65
C GLU A 331 29.74 27.95 -38.07
N HIS A 332 29.75 27.86 -36.75
CA HIS A 332 28.91 26.93 -36.01
C HIS A 332 27.45 27.07 -36.49
N PRO A 333 26.67 25.96 -36.58
CA PRO A 333 25.25 26.08 -36.85
C PRO A 333 24.62 26.95 -35.75
N PRO A 334 23.72 27.89 -36.10
CA PRO A 334 23.08 28.72 -35.09
C PRO A 334 22.35 27.79 -34.11
N LEU A 335 22.51 28.06 -32.82
CA LEU A 335 21.67 27.48 -31.78
C LEU A 335 20.22 27.67 -32.23
N THR A 336 19.53 26.57 -32.56
CA THR A 336 18.10 26.57 -32.82
C THR A 336 17.43 27.23 -31.63
N ILE A 337 16.90 28.43 -31.83
CA ILE A 337 16.15 29.13 -30.79
C ILE A 337 14.87 28.32 -30.62
N ALA A 338 14.84 27.49 -29.57
CA ALA A 338 13.64 26.81 -29.12
C ALA A 338 12.53 27.86 -28.97
N SER A 339 11.29 27.49 -29.30
CA SER A 339 10.18 28.43 -29.17
C SER A 339 10.12 28.95 -27.73
N ILE A 340 9.75 30.22 -27.52
CA ILE A 340 9.65 30.81 -26.16
C ILE A 340 8.76 29.93 -25.26
N GLU A 341 7.78 29.25 -25.85
CA GLU A 341 6.88 28.31 -25.17
C GLU A 341 7.59 27.03 -24.72
N ASP A 342 8.57 26.52 -25.46
CA ASP A 342 9.40 25.36 -25.05
C ASP A 342 10.37 25.74 -23.92
N GLU A 343 11.00 26.92 -23.99
CA GLU A 343 11.90 27.41 -22.94
C GLU A 343 11.15 27.65 -21.62
N ILE A 344 9.93 28.18 -21.68
CA ILE A 344 9.06 28.33 -20.49
C ILE A 344 8.67 26.96 -19.95
N ALA A 345 8.30 26.01 -20.81
CA ALA A 345 7.95 24.65 -20.36
C ALA A 345 9.14 23.99 -19.64
N ASN A 346 10.34 24.06 -20.23
CA ASN A 346 11.58 23.53 -19.66
C ASN A 346 11.97 24.23 -18.34
N GLY A 347 11.81 25.56 -18.26
CA GLY A 347 12.09 26.33 -17.06
C GLY A 347 11.12 26.03 -15.91
N VAL A 348 9.83 25.85 -16.20
CA VAL A 348 8.80 25.55 -15.19
C VAL A 348 8.94 24.11 -14.66
N THR A 349 9.19 23.12 -15.51
CA THR A 349 9.36 21.72 -15.09
C THR A 349 10.54 21.56 -14.12
N HIS A 350 11.70 22.12 -14.43
CA HIS A 350 12.85 22.09 -13.52
C HIS A 350 12.72 23.04 -12.34
N GLY A 351 12.01 24.16 -12.48
CA GLY A 351 11.71 25.04 -11.35
C GLY A 351 10.89 24.33 -10.26
N ILE A 352 9.91 23.50 -10.67
CA ILE A 352 9.19 22.61 -9.75
C ILE A 352 10.13 21.57 -9.16
N GLY A 353 10.94 20.91 -10.01
CA GLY A 353 11.96 19.95 -9.55
C GLY A 353 12.95 20.53 -8.54
N LEU A 354 13.35 21.80 -8.67
CA LEU A 354 14.25 22.50 -7.75
C LEU A 354 13.61 22.69 -6.37
N LEU A 355 12.36 23.16 -6.33
CA LEU A 355 11.64 23.34 -5.07
C LEU A 355 11.47 21.99 -4.34
N LEU A 356 11.13 20.93 -5.10
CA LEU A 356 11.06 19.57 -4.57
C LEU A 356 12.43 19.06 -4.10
N ALA A 357 13.51 19.33 -4.84
CA ALA A 357 14.86 18.91 -4.48
C ALA A 357 15.40 19.62 -3.24
N ILE A 358 15.09 20.91 -3.04
CA ILE A 358 15.44 21.63 -1.80
C ILE A 358 14.69 21.00 -0.62
N GLY A 359 13.37 20.78 -0.77
CA GLY A 359 12.58 20.07 0.23
C GLY A 359 13.13 18.66 0.51
N GLY A 360 13.51 17.93 -0.54
CA GLY A 360 14.09 16.59 -0.46
C GLY A 360 15.46 16.55 0.22
N LEU A 361 16.39 17.45 -0.13
CA LEU A 361 17.70 17.57 0.50
C LEU A 361 17.56 17.87 1.98
N CYS A 362 16.79 18.90 2.34
CA CYS A 362 16.55 19.19 3.74
C CYS A 362 15.96 17.96 4.43
N SER A 363 15.02 17.25 3.79
CA SER A 363 14.32 16.12 4.40
C SER A 363 15.29 14.99 4.66
N LEU A 364 16.13 14.64 3.69
CA LEU A 364 17.15 13.59 3.80
C LEU A 364 18.32 13.94 4.73
N ALA A 365 18.79 15.18 4.69
CA ALA A 365 19.88 15.67 5.55
C ALA A 365 19.46 15.63 7.01
N VAL A 366 18.19 15.98 7.29
CA VAL A 366 17.65 15.75 8.61
C VAL A 366 17.44 14.25 8.79
N LEU A 367 16.84 13.48 7.84
CA LEU A 367 16.50 12.02 7.94
C LEU A 367 17.60 11.16 8.52
N THR A 368 18.79 11.51 8.10
CA THR A 368 20.01 10.78 8.41
C THR A 368 20.73 11.30 9.64
N ALA A 369 20.51 12.55 10.05
CA ALA A 369 21.09 13.12 11.26
C ALA A 369 20.49 12.53 12.55
N TYR A 370 19.24 12.06 12.50
CA TYR A 370 18.57 11.49 13.67
C TYR A 370 18.55 9.96 13.68
N ARG A 371 18.18 9.32 12.57
CA ARG A 371 17.99 7.85 12.48
C ARG A 371 19.21 7.13 11.93
N GLY A 372 20.12 7.87 11.30
CA GLY A 372 21.30 7.34 10.65
C GLY A 372 22.57 7.59 11.46
N ASN A 373 23.64 6.90 11.09
CA ASN A 373 24.98 7.26 11.54
C ASN A 373 25.62 8.27 10.55
N VAL A 374 26.85 8.73 10.84
CA VAL A 374 27.58 9.71 10.00
C VAL A 374 27.58 9.33 8.51
N TRP A 375 27.63 8.05 8.16
CA TRP A 375 27.62 7.59 6.76
C TRP A 375 26.29 7.82 6.06
N HIS A 376 25.19 7.72 6.79
CA HIS A 376 23.87 8.08 6.27
C HIS A 376 23.82 9.59 6.01
N VAL A 377 24.30 10.40 6.96
CA VAL A 377 24.31 11.88 6.86
C VAL A 377 25.07 12.32 5.64
N VAL A 378 26.32 11.87 5.52
CA VAL A 378 27.17 12.22 4.39
C VAL A 378 26.55 11.73 3.09
N GLY A 379 26.08 10.48 3.05
CA GLY A 379 25.59 9.89 1.80
C GLY A 379 24.31 10.52 1.27
N CYS A 380 23.34 10.80 2.14
CA CYS A 380 22.07 11.38 1.73
C CYS A 380 22.17 12.90 1.51
N THR A 381 23.07 13.60 2.21
CA THR A 381 23.35 15.03 1.93
C THR A 381 23.99 15.20 0.56
N ILE A 382 24.94 14.33 0.20
CA ILE A 382 25.58 14.34 -1.13
C ILE A 382 24.53 14.11 -2.23
N TYR A 383 23.62 13.16 -2.05
CA TYR A 383 22.52 12.91 -3.00
C TYR A 383 21.54 14.10 -3.10
N GLY A 384 21.08 14.63 -1.96
CA GLY A 384 20.19 15.79 -1.96
C GLY A 384 20.83 17.03 -2.59
N ALA A 385 22.12 17.26 -2.32
CA ALA A 385 22.84 18.40 -2.87
C ALA A 385 23.01 18.28 -4.39
N SER A 386 23.27 17.07 -4.90
CA SER A 386 23.38 16.86 -6.35
C SER A 386 22.03 17.05 -7.07
N LEU A 387 20.90 16.69 -6.45
CA LEU A 387 19.56 17.02 -6.96
C LEU A 387 19.37 18.54 -7.05
N VAL A 388 19.62 19.28 -5.96
CA VAL A 388 19.48 20.75 -5.95
C VAL A 388 20.35 21.40 -7.03
N ILE A 389 21.62 20.97 -7.15
CA ILE A 389 22.55 21.50 -8.15
C ILE A 389 22.04 21.24 -9.57
N LEU A 390 21.55 20.04 -9.88
CA LEU A 390 21.01 19.70 -11.19
C LEU A 390 19.81 20.59 -11.55
N TYR A 391 18.78 20.62 -10.69
CA TYR A 391 17.56 21.38 -11.00
C TYR A 391 17.82 22.89 -11.01
N ALA A 392 18.72 23.41 -10.18
CA ALA A 392 19.12 24.82 -10.21
C ALA A 392 19.86 25.18 -11.50
N ALA A 393 20.83 24.35 -11.92
CA ALA A 393 21.58 24.58 -13.15
C ALA A 393 20.65 24.61 -14.38
N SER A 394 19.71 23.66 -14.47
CA SER A 394 18.76 23.56 -15.57
C SER A 394 17.75 24.71 -15.59
N THR A 395 17.21 25.09 -14.43
CA THR A 395 16.28 26.22 -14.31
C THR A 395 16.96 27.52 -14.77
N LEU A 396 18.19 27.76 -14.33
CA LEU A 396 18.96 28.95 -14.72
C LEU A 396 19.30 28.95 -16.21
N TYR A 397 19.66 27.78 -16.77
CA TYR A 397 19.96 27.63 -18.19
C TYR A 397 18.77 28.03 -19.08
N HIS A 398 17.55 27.57 -18.75
CA HIS A 398 16.34 27.89 -19.51
C HIS A 398 15.75 29.28 -19.21
N SER A 399 16.11 29.88 -18.07
CA SER A 399 15.64 31.22 -17.68
C SER A 399 16.47 32.37 -18.28
N VAL A 400 17.67 32.11 -18.81
CA VAL A 400 18.60 33.13 -19.29
C VAL A 400 18.61 33.20 -20.82
N GLN A 401 18.43 34.42 -21.35
CA GLN A 401 18.40 34.70 -22.79
C GLN A 401 19.75 35.22 -23.34
N ARG A 402 20.70 35.59 -22.46
CA ARG A 402 22.02 36.13 -22.88
C ARG A 402 22.91 35.01 -23.46
N PRO A 403 23.39 35.09 -24.71
CA PRO A 403 24.08 33.99 -25.39
C PRO A 403 25.35 33.50 -24.67
N GLU A 404 26.19 34.42 -24.18
CA GLU A 404 27.44 34.10 -23.48
C GLU A 404 27.19 33.33 -22.17
N LEU A 405 26.23 33.79 -21.37
CA LEU A 405 25.83 33.14 -20.12
C LEU A 405 25.12 31.81 -20.37
N LYS A 406 24.30 31.72 -21.43
CA LYS A 406 23.57 30.50 -21.80
C LYS A 406 24.52 29.37 -22.19
N ALA A 407 25.62 29.67 -22.89
CA ALA A 407 26.65 28.68 -23.24
C ALA A 407 27.37 28.10 -22.00
N ILE A 408 27.67 28.94 -21.01
CA ILE A 408 28.29 28.53 -19.74
C ILE A 408 27.30 27.68 -18.92
N LEU A 409 26.06 28.16 -18.74
CA LEU A 409 25.02 27.47 -17.98
C LEU A 409 24.66 26.11 -18.59
N ARG A 410 24.66 25.99 -19.93
CA ARG A 410 24.47 24.71 -20.62
C ARG A 410 25.55 23.69 -20.27
N THR A 411 26.80 24.13 -20.13
CA THR A 411 27.92 23.26 -19.75
C THR A 411 27.79 22.80 -18.29
N VAL A 412 27.36 23.71 -17.40
CA VAL A 412 27.10 23.40 -15.98
C VAL A 412 25.93 22.43 -15.83
N ASP A 413 24.83 22.67 -16.54
CA ASP A 413 23.63 21.83 -16.55
C ASP A 413 23.96 20.37 -16.94
N HIS A 414 24.68 20.17 -18.04
CA HIS A 414 25.07 18.83 -18.46
C HIS A 414 26.11 18.20 -17.53
N ALA A 415 27.03 18.98 -16.94
CA ALA A 415 27.97 18.46 -15.95
C ALA A 415 27.27 18.00 -14.66
N ALA A 416 26.18 18.65 -14.28
CA ALA A 416 25.40 18.28 -13.09
C ALA A 416 24.74 16.88 -13.22
N ILE A 417 24.53 16.36 -14.44
CA ILE A 417 24.04 14.99 -14.65
C ILE A 417 25.05 13.95 -14.13
N PHE A 418 26.35 14.11 -14.42
CA PHE A 418 27.40 13.24 -13.87
C PHE A 418 27.40 13.27 -12.34
N LEU A 419 27.23 14.47 -11.77
CA LEU A 419 27.18 14.67 -10.32
C LEU A 419 25.95 14.02 -9.69
N LEU A 420 24.77 14.11 -10.32
CA LEU A 420 23.56 13.44 -9.83
C LEU A 420 23.71 11.92 -9.83
N ILE A 421 24.24 11.34 -10.91
CA ILE A 421 24.45 9.88 -10.98
C ILE A 421 25.37 9.43 -9.84
N ALA A 422 26.50 10.10 -9.62
CA ALA A 422 27.39 9.79 -8.50
C ALA A 422 26.73 10.00 -7.13
N GLY A 423 25.98 11.09 -6.96
CA GLY A 423 25.25 11.38 -5.73
C GLY A 423 24.21 10.30 -5.41
N THR A 424 23.50 9.79 -6.42
CA THR A 424 22.48 8.74 -6.28
C THR A 424 23.05 7.42 -5.74
N TYR A 425 24.26 7.04 -6.17
CA TYR A 425 24.94 5.83 -5.71
C TYR A 425 25.46 5.94 -4.27
N THR A 426 25.81 7.16 -3.85
CA THR A 426 26.51 7.42 -2.61
C THR A 426 25.82 6.84 -1.36
N PRO A 427 24.50 7.06 -1.09
CA PRO A 427 23.85 6.50 0.09
C PRO A 427 23.90 4.96 0.10
N PHE A 428 23.63 4.29 -1.03
CA PHE A 428 23.65 2.82 -1.10
C PHE A 428 25.04 2.22 -0.91
N THR A 429 26.07 2.87 -1.47
CA THR A 429 27.46 2.39 -1.35
C THR A 429 28.06 2.59 0.04
N LEU A 430 27.72 3.68 0.73
CA LEU A 430 28.28 4.03 2.04
C LEU A 430 27.46 3.47 3.21
N VAL A 431 26.16 3.18 2.99
CA VAL A 431 25.25 2.65 4.03
C VAL A 431 24.98 1.16 3.84
N ASN A 432 24.29 0.76 2.77
CA ASN A 432 23.76 -0.60 2.62
C ASN A 432 24.82 -1.63 2.19
N LEU A 433 25.72 -1.24 1.28
CA LEU A 433 26.79 -2.10 0.75
C LEU A 433 28.14 -1.89 1.48
N ARG A 434 28.10 -1.37 2.71
CA ARG A 434 29.30 -0.96 3.45
C ARG A 434 30.27 -2.14 3.62
N GLY A 435 31.44 -2.01 3.02
CA GLY A 435 32.48 -3.06 2.94
C GLY A 435 33.40 -2.85 1.73
N PRO A 436 34.31 -3.79 1.42
CA PRO A 436 35.26 -3.65 0.30
C PRO A 436 34.56 -3.39 -1.04
N LEU A 437 33.42 -4.05 -1.28
CA LEU A 437 32.64 -3.92 -2.50
C LEU A 437 31.96 -2.54 -2.63
N GLY A 438 31.35 -2.02 -1.55
CA GLY A 438 30.76 -0.69 -1.53
C GLY A 438 31.78 0.43 -1.79
N TRP A 439 32.97 0.36 -1.18
CA TRP A 439 34.05 1.33 -1.42
C TRP A 439 34.62 1.27 -2.84
N SER A 440 34.74 0.06 -3.41
CA SER A 440 35.19 -0.12 -4.80
C SER A 440 34.22 0.50 -5.79
N LEU A 441 32.91 0.27 -5.58
CA LEU A 441 31.85 0.82 -6.43
C LEU A 441 31.75 2.35 -6.30
N PHE A 442 31.83 2.87 -5.07
CA PHE A 442 31.87 4.30 -4.79
C PHE A 442 33.03 4.99 -5.51
N ALA A 443 34.24 4.45 -5.38
CA ALA A 443 35.43 5.00 -6.04
C ALA A 443 35.31 4.95 -7.57
N ALA A 444 34.79 3.86 -8.14
CA ALA A 444 34.60 3.72 -9.59
C ALA A 444 33.64 4.77 -10.14
N VAL A 445 32.46 4.92 -9.52
CA VAL A 445 31.42 5.87 -9.96
C VAL A 445 31.92 7.31 -9.86
N TRP A 446 32.53 7.70 -8.73
CA TRP A 446 33.04 9.06 -8.56
C TRP A 446 34.23 9.38 -9.48
N THR A 447 35.11 8.41 -9.77
CA THR A 447 36.19 8.60 -10.75
C THR A 447 35.62 8.85 -12.15
N LEU A 448 34.63 8.07 -12.58
CA LEU A 448 33.97 8.26 -13.88
C LEU A 448 33.22 9.60 -13.95
N ALA A 449 32.58 10.03 -12.86
CA ALA A 449 31.90 11.32 -12.79
C ALA A 449 32.89 12.48 -12.97
N ILE A 450 34.04 12.45 -12.27
CA ILE A 450 35.08 13.48 -12.40
C ILE A 450 35.62 13.53 -13.83
N ILE A 451 35.92 12.37 -14.42
CA ILE A 451 36.37 12.29 -15.83
C ILE A 451 35.32 12.91 -16.75
N GLY A 452 34.04 12.55 -16.58
CA GLY A 452 32.94 13.08 -17.38
C GLY A 452 32.79 14.60 -17.25
N ILE A 453 32.87 15.15 -16.03
CA ILE A 453 32.79 16.60 -15.77
C ILE A 453 33.97 17.34 -16.41
N VAL A 454 35.21 16.86 -16.22
CA VAL A 454 36.41 17.46 -16.83
C VAL A 454 36.31 17.43 -18.35
N MET A 455 35.89 16.29 -18.91
CA MET A 455 35.69 16.17 -20.36
C MET A 455 34.67 17.19 -20.87
N LYS A 456 33.56 17.37 -20.14
CA LYS A 456 32.50 18.30 -20.53
C LYS A 456 32.96 19.76 -20.48
N ILE A 457 33.79 20.12 -19.51
CA ILE A 457 34.37 21.47 -19.38
C ILE A 457 35.41 21.75 -20.48
N VAL A 458 36.28 20.78 -20.80
CA VAL A 458 37.39 20.98 -21.76
C VAL A 458 36.94 20.91 -23.22
N TRP A 459 36.07 19.95 -23.57
CA TRP A 459 35.65 19.69 -24.96
C TRP A 459 34.22 20.14 -25.28
N GLY A 460 33.51 20.71 -24.29
CA GLY A 460 32.18 21.30 -24.48
C GLY A 460 31.16 20.31 -25.03
N HIS A 461 30.57 20.65 -26.19
CA HIS A 461 29.50 19.88 -26.83
C HIS A 461 29.98 19.08 -28.05
N ARG A 462 31.30 18.97 -28.25
CA ARG A 462 31.86 18.33 -29.45
C ARG A 462 31.51 16.84 -29.54
N TRP A 463 31.40 16.12 -28.41
CA TRP A 463 31.18 14.65 -28.35
C TRP A 463 29.94 14.27 -27.50
N GLN A 464 28.76 14.81 -27.83
CA GLN A 464 27.52 14.57 -27.05
C GLN A 464 27.14 13.08 -26.90
N TRP A 465 27.31 12.27 -27.96
CA TRP A 465 27.00 10.85 -27.92
C TRP A 465 27.89 10.07 -26.94
N PHE A 466 29.15 10.48 -26.79
CA PHE A 466 30.09 9.85 -25.86
C PHE A 466 29.72 10.17 -24.40
N SER A 467 29.31 11.41 -24.12
CA SER A 467 28.78 11.77 -22.79
C SER A 467 27.51 10.97 -22.45
N LEU A 468 26.62 10.77 -23.42
CA LEU A 468 25.41 9.97 -23.23
C LEU A 468 25.72 8.49 -22.93
N ALA A 469 26.68 7.91 -23.67
CA ALA A 469 27.14 6.54 -23.41
C ALA A 469 27.76 6.41 -22.01
N MET A 470 28.52 7.40 -21.55
CA MET A 470 29.06 7.43 -20.18
C MET A 470 27.95 7.53 -19.12
N TYR A 471 26.91 8.35 -19.32
CA TYR A 471 25.78 8.44 -18.39
C TYR A 471 25.09 7.08 -18.21
N LEU A 472 24.81 6.39 -19.31
CA LEU A 472 24.16 5.06 -19.27
C LEU A 472 25.08 4.01 -18.63
N ALA A 473 26.36 3.98 -19.00
CA ALA A 473 27.32 3.04 -18.42
C ALA A 473 27.49 3.24 -16.90
N MET A 474 27.58 4.50 -16.44
CA MET A 474 27.63 4.83 -15.02
C MET A 474 26.30 4.52 -14.32
N GLY A 475 25.17 4.79 -14.96
CA GLY A 475 23.84 4.57 -14.39
C GLY A 475 23.55 3.10 -14.07
N TRP A 476 24.10 2.17 -14.87
CA TRP A 476 23.85 0.72 -14.74
C TRP A 476 25.00 -0.07 -14.10
N ILE A 477 26.08 0.58 -13.65
CA ILE A 477 27.21 -0.09 -13.02
C ILE A 477 26.84 -0.80 -11.71
N CYS A 478 25.73 -0.44 -11.06
CA CYS A 478 25.19 -1.16 -9.89
C CYS A 478 24.81 -2.62 -10.18
N LEU A 479 24.60 -3.01 -11.44
CA LEU A 479 24.26 -4.40 -11.80
C LEU A 479 25.35 -5.38 -11.38
N PHE A 480 26.62 -4.97 -11.36
CA PHE A 480 27.73 -5.76 -10.84
C PHE A 480 27.62 -6.07 -9.33
N ALA A 481 26.83 -5.26 -8.60
CA ALA A 481 26.54 -5.41 -7.18
C ALA A 481 25.08 -5.83 -6.91
N ALA A 482 24.33 -6.30 -7.91
CA ALA A 482 22.89 -6.57 -7.77
C ALA A 482 22.57 -7.62 -6.71
N LYS A 483 23.29 -8.75 -6.67
CA LYS A 483 23.09 -9.82 -5.67
C LYS A 483 23.23 -9.34 -4.21
N PRO A 484 24.35 -8.70 -3.80
CA PRO A 484 24.48 -8.19 -2.44
C PRO A 484 23.54 -7.00 -2.15
N LEU A 485 23.17 -6.21 -3.17
CA LEU A 485 22.18 -5.15 -3.00
C LEU A 485 20.79 -5.74 -2.69
N MET A 486 20.34 -6.75 -3.44
CA MET A 486 19.08 -7.46 -3.19
C MET A 486 19.01 -8.13 -1.80
N ALA A 487 20.16 -8.48 -1.23
CA ALA A 487 20.24 -9.06 0.12
C ALA A 487 20.25 -8.00 1.24
N SER A 488 20.52 -6.72 0.93
CA SER A 488 20.74 -5.65 1.91
C SER A 488 19.65 -4.59 1.96
N ILE A 489 18.70 -4.60 1.02
CA ILE A 489 17.52 -3.71 1.01
C ILE A 489 16.23 -4.50 0.71
N PRO A 490 15.08 -4.08 1.27
CA PRO A 490 13.78 -4.69 0.97
C PRO A 490 13.41 -4.63 -0.53
N THR A 491 12.64 -5.60 -1.02
CA THR A 491 12.25 -5.72 -2.44
C THR A 491 11.57 -4.47 -3.01
N GLY A 492 10.80 -3.75 -2.19
CA GLY A 492 10.19 -2.47 -2.59
C GLY A 492 11.22 -1.39 -2.95
N ALA A 493 12.35 -1.34 -2.25
CA ALA A 493 13.46 -0.44 -2.57
C ALA A 493 14.11 -0.78 -3.91
N LEU A 494 14.22 -2.08 -4.22
CA LEU A 494 14.75 -2.57 -5.48
C LEU A 494 13.87 -2.15 -6.66
N TRP A 495 12.54 -2.27 -6.51
CA TRP A 495 11.59 -1.83 -7.53
C TRP A 495 11.62 -0.32 -7.76
N LEU A 496 11.75 0.48 -6.69
CA LEU A 496 11.91 1.93 -6.82
C LEU A 496 13.25 2.31 -7.48
N LEU A 497 14.33 1.59 -7.17
CA LEU A 497 15.63 1.79 -7.83
C LEU A 497 15.57 1.45 -9.31
N LEU A 498 14.93 0.32 -9.65
CA LEU A 498 14.75 -0.11 -11.03
C LEU A 498 13.83 0.87 -11.79
N ALA A 499 12.69 1.25 -11.20
CA ALA A 499 11.77 2.23 -11.79
C ALA A 499 12.47 3.57 -12.04
N GLY A 500 13.28 4.05 -11.08
CA GLY A 500 14.06 5.27 -11.28
C GLY A 500 15.13 5.14 -12.37
N GLY A 501 15.84 4.01 -12.42
CA GLY A 501 16.85 3.72 -13.46
C GLY A 501 16.26 3.60 -14.86
N LEU A 502 15.10 2.93 -14.98
CA LEU A 502 14.34 2.85 -16.23
C LEU A 502 13.80 4.22 -16.63
N SER A 503 13.28 5.02 -15.69
CA SER A 503 12.80 6.37 -15.97
C SER A 503 13.91 7.26 -16.55
N TYR A 504 15.12 7.23 -15.97
CA TYR A 504 16.26 7.94 -16.54
C TYR A 504 16.65 7.42 -17.93
N THR A 505 16.67 6.10 -18.11
CA THR A 505 17.07 5.47 -19.38
C THR A 505 16.08 5.80 -20.49
N VAL A 506 14.76 5.68 -20.25
CA VAL A 506 13.73 6.09 -21.21
C VAL A 506 13.79 7.59 -21.50
N GLY A 507 14.04 8.41 -20.48
CA GLY A 507 14.27 9.85 -20.64
C GLY A 507 15.40 10.18 -21.63
N THR A 508 16.45 9.36 -21.72
CA THR A 508 17.54 9.57 -22.68
C THR A 508 17.11 9.45 -24.15
N ILE A 509 16.04 8.71 -24.45
CA ILE A 509 15.49 8.61 -25.81
C ILE A 509 14.94 9.97 -26.25
N PHE A 510 14.17 10.63 -25.37
CA PHE A 510 13.63 11.95 -25.63
C PHE A 510 14.72 13.02 -25.68
N TYR A 511 15.78 12.87 -24.88
CA TYR A 511 16.97 13.71 -24.97
C TYR A 511 17.71 13.54 -26.32
N ALA A 512 17.81 12.33 -26.85
CA ALA A 512 18.45 12.07 -28.15
C ALA A 512 17.58 12.54 -29.34
N LEU A 513 16.27 12.73 -29.12
CA LEU A 513 15.29 13.18 -30.12
C LEU A 513 14.82 14.63 -29.87
N ASP A 514 15.66 15.47 -29.25
CA ASP A 514 15.30 16.83 -28.80
C ASP A 514 14.93 17.83 -29.91
N ASN A 515 15.04 17.43 -31.18
CA ASN A 515 14.62 18.21 -32.35
C ASN A 515 13.08 18.30 -32.51
N ILE A 516 12.30 17.61 -31.68
CA ILE A 516 10.83 17.62 -31.70
C ILE A 516 10.30 18.52 -30.57
N ARG A 517 9.29 19.35 -30.89
CA ARG A 517 8.67 20.30 -29.95
C ARG A 517 8.23 19.61 -28.64
N TYR A 518 8.49 20.24 -27.49
CA TYR A 518 8.27 19.71 -26.14
C TYR A 518 9.00 18.42 -25.73
N PHE A 519 9.74 17.73 -26.61
CA PHE A 519 10.43 16.48 -26.21
C PHE A 519 11.51 16.72 -25.15
N HIS A 520 12.11 17.91 -25.13
CA HIS A 520 13.01 18.33 -24.08
C HIS A 520 12.30 18.44 -22.70
N ALA A 521 11.09 18.99 -22.67
CA ALA A 521 10.28 19.05 -21.45
C ALA A 521 9.81 17.66 -21.01
N VAL A 522 9.54 16.75 -21.95
CA VAL A 522 9.21 15.34 -21.65
C VAL A 522 10.42 14.64 -21.03
N TRP A 523 11.62 14.85 -21.55
CA TRP A 523 12.86 14.37 -20.92
C TRP A 523 12.97 14.85 -19.47
N HIS A 524 12.70 16.13 -19.20
CA HIS A 524 12.71 16.71 -17.86
C HIS A 524 11.74 16.01 -16.89
N ILE A 525 10.55 15.65 -17.37
CA ILE A 525 9.57 14.90 -16.58
C ILE A 525 10.10 13.50 -16.21
N PHE A 526 10.74 12.79 -17.15
CA PHE A 526 11.36 11.49 -16.88
C PHE A 526 12.53 11.57 -15.89
N VAL A 527 13.34 12.64 -15.95
CA VAL A 527 14.41 12.90 -14.97
C VAL A 527 13.83 13.16 -13.59
N MET A 528 12.74 13.93 -13.51
CA MET A 528 12.04 14.19 -12.25
C MET A 528 11.40 12.93 -11.67
N ALA A 529 10.72 12.13 -12.48
CA ALA A 529 10.19 10.83 -12.06
C ALA A 529 11.30 9.90 -11.55
N GLY A 530 12.43 9.83 -12.25
CA GLY A 530 13.61 9.07 -11.82
C GLY A 530 14.14 9.54 -10.46
N SER A 531 14.23 10.86 -10.28
CA SER A 531 14.67 11.49 -9.02
C SER A 531 13.71 11.18 -7.86
N ILE A 532 12.40 11.20 -8.10
CA ILE A 532 11.38 10.92 -7.08
C ILE A 532 11.45 9.45 -6.66
N PHE A 533 11.54 8.51 -7.60
CA PHE A 533 11.65 7.09 -7.27
C PHE A 533 12.92 6.78 -6.46
N HIS A 534 14.07 7.33 -6.87
CA HIS A 534 15.32 7.16 -6.12
C HIS A 534 15.30 7.88 -4.77
N PHE A 535 14.66 9.05 -4.67
CA PHE A 535 14.45 9.73 -3.40
C PHE A 535 13.67 8.87 -2.41
N PHE A 536 12.55 8.27 -2.83
CA PHE A 536 11.79 7.40 -1.96
C PHE A 536 12.50 6.08 -1.64
N ALA A 537 13.30 5.55 -2.58
CA ALA A 537 14.16 4.40 -2.30
C ALA A 537 15.16 4.72 -1.17
N VAL A 538 15.78 5.90 -1.20
CA VAL A 538 16.71 6.36 -0.15
C VAL A 538 15.96 6.68 1.15
N ALA A 539 14.86 7.45 1.09
CA ALA A 539 14.15 7.92 2.28
C ALA A 539 13.47 6.80 3.08
N PHE A 540 12.82 5.84 2.42
CA PHE A 540 12.06 4.80 3.10
C PHE A 540 12.90 3.59 3.51
N TYR A 541 13.97 3.28 2.78
CA TYR A 541 14.63 1.99 2.91
C TYR A 541 16.10 2.08 3.31
N ALA A 542 16.74 3.26 3.20
CA ALA A 542 18.02 3.47 3.87
C ALA A 542 17.85 3.74 5.39
N LEU A 543 16.62 4.02 5.87
CA LEU A 543 16.36 4.61 7.20
C LEU A 543 15.19 3.97 8.00
N ALA A 544 14.75 2.75 7.64
CA ALA A 544 13.63 2.08 8.29
C ALA A 544 13.99 1.50 9.68
N ASN A 545 13.53 2.17 10.74
CA ASN A 545 13.14 1.55 12.02
C ASN A 545 11.80 2.19 12.44
N MET A 546 10.69 1.48 12.21
CA MET A 546 9.39 1.79 12.82
C MET A 546 9.34 1.14 14.20
N ARG A 547 8.80 1.85 15.21
CA ARG A 547 8.68 1.37 16.59
C ARG A 547 7.22 1.48 17.04
N ASN A 548 6.56 0.34 17.22
CA ASN A 548 5.26 0.23 17.86
C ASN A 548 5.40 -0.56 19.16
N ASP A 549 5.90 0.09 20.20
CA ASP A 549 5.97 -0.50 21.54
C ASP A 549 4.88 0.10 22.43
N VAL A 550 3.90 -0.72 22.82
CA VAL A 550 2.80 -0.33 23.71
C VAL A 550 3.30 0.10 25.10
N LEU A 551 4.46 -0.40 25.55
CA LEU A 551 5.10 0.02 26.82
C LEU A 551 5.68 1.44 26.75
N GLN A 552 5.91 1.95 25.54
CA GLN A 552 6.30 3.35 25.33
C GLN A 552 5.08 4.27 25.20
N TRP A 553 3.85 3.73 25.11
CA TRP A 553 2.65 4.58 25.05
C TRP A 553 2.28 5.15 26.42
N THR A 554 2.85 4.60 27.49
CA THR A 554 2.69 5.11 28.86
C THR A 554 3.78 6.11 29.19
N SER A 555 3.39 7.26 29.75
CA SER A 555 4.33 8.28 30.24
C SER A 555 5.41 7.69 31.13
N SER A 556 6.65 8.13 30.94
CA SER A 556 7.79 7.77 31.81
C SER A 556 7.62 8.23 33.27
N ASN A 557 6.76 9.22 33.50
CA ASN A 557 6.44 9.72 34.84
C ASN A 557 5.38 8.87 35.56
N LEU A 558 4.80 7.87 34.90
CA LEU A 558 3.78 7.01 35.48
C LEU A 558 4.39 6.14 36.60
N PRO A 559 3.81 6.14 37.83
CA PRO A 559 4.33 5.31 38.92
C PRO A 559 4.37 3.82 38.58
N ALA A 560 3.39 3.31 37.81
CA ALA A 560 3.39 1.92 37.33
C ALA A 560 4.58 1.63 36.38
N LYS A 561 4.96 2.59 35.52
CA LYS A 561 6.11 2.46 34.61
C LYS A 561 7.43 2.51 35.37
N GLN A 562 7.56 3.40 36.34
CA GLN A 562 8.73 3.45 37.23
C GLN A 562 8.90 2.15 38.03
N THR A 563 7.79 1.60 38.54
CA THR A 563 7.78 0.32 39.27
C THR A 563 8.11 -0.85 38.33
N PHE A 564 7.68 -0.79 37.07
CA PHE A 564 8.04 -1.77 36.05
C PHE A 564 9.52 -1.73 35.69
N ASP A 565 10.08 -0.54 35.47
CA ASP A 565 11.50 -0.35 35.13
C ASP A 565 12.40 -0.73 36.31
N TRP A 566 12.04 -0.31 37.54
CA TRP A 566 12.70 -0.74 38.78
C TRP A 566 12.72 -2.26 38.89
N PHE A 567 11.61 -2.92 38.61
CA PHE A 567 11.55 -4.38 38.66
C PHE A 567 12.53 -5.02 37.66
N GLY A 568 12.64 -4.47 36.45
CA GLY A 568 13.58 -4.95 35.43
C GLY A 568 15.04 -4.86 35.82
N GLU A 569 15.43 -3.75 36.44
CA GLU A 569 16.80 -3.52 36.87
C GLU A 569 17.23 -4.49 37.99
N HIS A 570 16.29 -4.97 38.82
CA HIS A 570 16.62 -5.74 40.01
C HIS A 570 16.36 -7.26 39.87
N PHE A 571 15.39 -7.67 39.06
CA PHE A 571 14.97 -9.07 38.96
C PHE A 571 15.24 -9.74 37.59
N GLU A 572 15.69 -8.99 36.58
CA GLU A 572 16.00 -9.47 35.21
C GLU A 572 14.85 -10.29 34.54
N GLY A 573 14.95 -10.50 33.22
CA GLY A 573 14.02 -11.36 32.47
C GLY A 573 12.60 -10.83 32.26
N GLN A 574 12.48 -9.56 31.90
CA GLN A 574 11.18 -8.89 31.71
C GLN A 574 10.41 -9.38 30.47
N GLU A 575 11.11 -9.69 29.39
CA GLU A 575 10.50 -10.11 28.13
C GLU A 575 10.83 -11.57 27.80
N ILE A 576 9.79 -12.38 27.89
CA ILE A 576 9.84 -13.82 27.66
C ILE A 576 9.12 -14.15 26.36
N ILE A 577 9.75 -15.00 25.56
CA ILE A 577 9.15 -15.67 24.42
C ILE A 577 9.02 -17.15 24.72
N PHE A 578 7.78 -17.65 24.69
CA PHE A 578 7.47 -19.07 24.67
C PHE A 578 7.61 -19.60 23.26
N VAL A 579 8.32 -20.71 23.12
CA VAL A 579 8.49 -21.42 21.85
C VAL A 579 8.11 -22.87 22.04
N SER A 580 7.21 -23.38 21.21
CA SER A 580 6.79 -24.79 21.19
C SER A 580 6.24 -25.17 19.81
N TRP A 581 5.80 -26.41 19.62
CA TRP A 581 5.25 -26.94 18.37
C TRP A 581 4.38 -28.16 18.66
N PRO A 582 3.51 -28.60 17.71
CA PRO A 582 2.79 -29.86 17.82
C PRO A 582 3.70 -31.03 18.17
N GLU A 583 3.28 -31.86 19.13
CA GLU A 583 4.05 -33.01 19.64
C GLU A 583 5.34 -32.69 20.40
N CYS A 584 5.62 -31.40 20.69
CA CYS A 584 6.71 -31.03 21.58
C CYS A 584 6.43 -31.54 23.01
N THR A 585 7.23 -32.49 23.48
CA THR A 585 7.13 -33.06 24.84
C THR A 585 8.40 -32.79 25.63
N ILE A 586 8.35 -33.01 26.95
CA ILE A 586 9.52 -32.79 27.83
C ILE A 586 10.73 -33.68 27.49
N THR A 587 10.50 -34.77 26.74
CA THR A 587 11.53 -35.71 26.27
C THR A 587 11.82 -35.58 24.78
N ASP A 588 11.30 -34.54 24.11
CA ASP A 588 11.54 -34.33 22.67
C ASP A 588 13.01 -33.90 22.45
N PRO A 589 13.83 -34.72 21.76
CA PRO A 589 15.24 -34.38 21.52
C PRO A 589 15.41 -33.12 20.68
N ARG A 590 14.40 -32.74 19.87
CA ARG A 590 14.43 -31.49 19.09
C ARG A 590 14.41 -30.27 19.98
N LEU A 591 13.75 -30.35 21.15
CA LEU A 591 13.69 -29.26 22.13
C LEU A 591 15.06 -28.99 22.76
N ASP A 592 15.79 -30.05 23.11
CA ASP A 592 17.15 -29.93 23.64
C ASP A 592 18.13 -29.38 22.58
N GLN A 593 18.05 -29.87 21.34
CA GLN A 593 18.87 -29.36 20.22
C GLN A 593 18.62 -27.88 19.94
N PHE A 594 17.35 -27.47 19.93
CA PHE A 594 16.95 -26.07 19.74
C PHE A 594 17.54 -25.17 20.84
N ALA A 595 17.38 -25.54 22.11
CA ALA A 595 17.88 -24.76 23.24
C ALA A 595 19.42 -24.67 23.25
N GLU A 596 20.10 -25.78 22.94
CA GLU A 596 21.56 -25.83 22.90
C GLU A 596 22.14 -24.91 21.81
N ARG A 597 21.54 -24.90 20.61
CA ARG A 597 21.98 -23.99 19.54
C ARG A 597 21.78 -22.53 19.86
N LEU A 598 20.68 -22.18 20.54
CA LEU A 598 20.48 -20.82 21.03
C LEU A 598 21.57 -20.45 22.05
N ARG A 599 21.87 -21.33 23.01
CA ARG A 599 22.95 -21.11 24.00
C ARG A 599 24.32 -20.93 23.34
N GLN A 600 24.65 -21.74 22.34
CA GLN A 600 25.89 -21.59 21.56
C GLN A 600 25.97 -20.24 20.85
N ARG A 601 24.83 -19.72 20.37
CA ARG A 601 24.79 -18.40 19.73
C ARG A 601 25.03 -17.27 20.73
N ILE A 602 24.50 -17.42 21.95
CA ILE A 602 24.73 -16.48 23.06
C ILE A 602 26.22 -16.48 23.43
N SER A 603 26.86 -17.65 23.56
CA SER A 603 28.27 -17.76 23.94
C SER A 603 29.25 -17.32 22.85
N ASN A 604 28.92 -17.52 21.56
CA ASN A 604 29.79 -17.09 20.47
C ASN A 604 29.79 -15.57 20.25
N LEU A 605 28.75 -14.88 20.72
CA LEU A 605 28.65 -13.42 20.65
C LEU A 605 29.42 -12.73 21.78
N SER A 606 29.72 -13.38 22.89
CA SER A 606 30.56 -12.77 23.95
C SER A 606 32.01 -12.51 23.52
N ASP A 607 32.47 -13.06 22.38
CA ASP A 607 33.80 -12.84 21.81
C ASP A 607 33.86 -11.72 20.75
N ASP A 608 32.70 -11.26 20.25
CA ASP A 608 32.56 -10.18 19.26
C ASP A 608 31.88 -9.01 19.99
N ASP A 609 32.30 -7.76 19.85
CA ASP A 609 31.85 -6.59 20.65
C ASP A 609 30.35 -6.19 20.45
N SER A 610 29.52 -7.12 19.96
CA SER A 610 28.11 -6.96 19.64
C SER A 610 27.21 -7.42 20.80
N PRO A 611 26.24 -6.60 21.24
CA PRO A 611 25.31 -6.99 22.31
C PRO A 611 24.46 -8.20 21.92
N SER A 612 24.37 -9.20 22.82
CA SER A 612 23.51 -10.37 22.60
C SER A 612 22.03 -9.96 22.57
N LEU A 613 21.24 -10.55 21.67
CA LEU A 613 19.78 -10.35 21.60
C LEU A 613 19.02 -11.28 22.56
N ILE A 614 19.63 -12.38 22.97
CA ILE A 614 19.02 -13.37 23.86
C ILE A 614 19.88 -13.45 25.11
N GLU A 615 19.24 -13.37 26.26
CA GLU A 615 19.91 -13.43 27.56
C GLU A 615 20.03 -14.89 28.03
N SER A 616 18.92 -15.65 27.98
CA SER A 616 18.93 -17.06 28.40
C SER A 616 17.82 -17.89 27.73
N VAL A 617 17.97 -19.21 27.78
CA VAL A 617 16.97 -20.17 27.29
C VAL A 617 16.82 -21.31 28.28
N THR A 618 15.58 -21.54 28.74
CA THR A 618 15.22 -22.60 29.70
C THR A 618 14.15 -23.51 29.11
N THR A 619 14.34 -24.84 29.19
CA THR A 619 13.34 -25.83 28.74
C THR A 619 12.70 -26.54 29.92
N GLY A 620 11.55 -27.19 29.68
CA GLY A 620 10.94 -28.11 30.65
C GLY A 620 11.90 -29.22 31.10
N ALA A 621 12.73 -29.75 30.19
CA ALA A 621 13.71 -30.79 30.47
C ALA A 621 14.83 -30.31 31.41
N ASP A 622 15.27 -29.07 31.26
CA ASP A 622 16.29 -28.47 32.15
C ASP A 622 15.75 -28.37 33.59
N VAL A 623 14.55 -27.81 33.76
CA VAL A 623 13.95 -27.64 35.09
C VAL A 623 13.57 -29.00 35.69
N TRP A 624 13.13 -29.96 34.88
CA TRP A 624 12.91 -31.33 35.34
C TRP A 624 14.18 -31.95 35.91
N ARG A 625 15.29 -31.92 35.14
CA ARG A 625 16.59 -32.43 35.60
C ARG A 625 17.03 -31.73 36.88
N GLU A 626 16.87 -30.42 36.95
CA GLU A 626 17.20 -29.60 38.12
C GLU A 626 16.40 -29.99 39.37
N LEU A 627 15.09 -30.25 39.24
CA LEU A 627 14.23 -30.63 40.37
C LEU A 627 14.46 -32.08 40.83
N THR A 628 14.79 -33.00 39.92
CA THR A 628 15.05 -34.41 40.26
C THR A 628 16.46 -34.68 40.76
N SER A 629 17.41 -33.76 40.50
CA SER A 629 18.82 -33.91 40.90
C SER A 629 19.08 -33.33 42.31
N PRO A 630 20.20 -33.70 42.96
CA PRO A 630 20.65 -33.02 44.17
C PRO A 630 20.85 -31.51 43.92
N PRO A 631 20.46 -30.64 44.86
CA PRO A 631 20.00 -30.92 46.22
C PRO A 631 18.47 -31.15 46.36
N SER A 632 17.68 -30.88 45.32
CA SER A 632 16.21 -30.85 45.38
C SER A 632 15.56 -32.24 45.50
N ASN A 633 16.07 -33.23 44.77
CA ASN A 633 15.69 -34.66 44.86
C ASN A 633 14.15 -34.91 44.88
N PHE A 634 13.37 -34.15 44.11
CA PHE A 634 11.93 -34.38 44.01
C PHE A 634 11.62 -35.69 43.28
N SER A 635 10.60 -36.42 43.76
CA SER A 635 10.08 -37.57 43.02
C SER A 635 9.45 -37.13 41.69
N PRO A 636 9.50 -37.93 40.62
CA PRO A 636 8.92 -37.59 39.31
C PRO A 636 7.46 -37.08 39.37
N GLN A 637 6.62 -37.67 40.23
CA GLN A 637 5.22 -37.24 40.41
C GLN A 637 5.11 -35.82 41.01
N HIS A 638 5.91 -35.52 42.04
CA HIS A 638 5.98 -34.17 42.62
C HIS A 638 6.58 -33.15 41.64
N THR A 639 7.60 -33.54 40.86
CA THR A 639 8.20 -32.68 39.83
C THR A 639 7.17 -32.32 38.76
N LEU A 640 6.43 -33.30 38.25
CA LEU A 640 5.36 -33.06 37.28
C LEU A 640 4.27 -32.14 37.84
N ALA A 641 3.85 -32.36 39.09
CA ALA A 641 2.85 -31.51 39.75
C ALA A 641 3.31 -30.05 39.89
N LYS A 642 4.61 -29.81 40.08
CA LYS A 642 5.21 -28.46 40.15
C LYS A 642 5.37 -27.79 38.79
N LEU A 643 5.62 -28.57 37.72
CA LEU A 643 5.84 -28.04 36.38
C LEU A 643 4.57 -27.88 35.54
N ARG A 644 3.45 -28.50 35.98
CA ARG A 644 2.16 -28.45 35.29
C ARG A 644 1.63 -27.01 35.25
N GLY A 645 1.35 -26.51 34.04
CA GLY A 645 0.97 -25.14 33.75
C GLY A 645 2.14 -24.15 33.63
N VAL A 646 3.36 -24.53 34.04
CA VAL A 646 4.54 -23.63 34.07
C VAL A 646 5.43 -23.82 32.84
N LEU A 647 5.84 -25.07 32.61
CA LEU A 647 6.67 -25.52 31.47
C LEU A 647 6.20 -26.86 30.90
N VAL A 648 5.33 -27.56 31.62
CA VAL A 648 4.63 -28.76 31.16
C VAL A 648 3.15 -28.43 31.10
N GLY A 649 2.50 -28.76 30.00
CA GLY A 649 1.09 -28.47 29.75
C GLY A 649 0.13 -29.04 30.80
N PRO A 650 -1.11 -28.52 30.87
CA PRO A 650 -2.16 -29.11 31.70
C PRO A 650 -2.43 -30.58 31.36
N ASP A 651 -2.13 -31.01 30.13
CA ASP A 651 -2.23 -32.41 29.69
C ASP A 651 -1.12 -33.33 30.26
N GLY A 652 -0.11 -32.75 30.91
CA GLY A 652 1.04 -33.46 31.46
C GLY A 652 2.04 -33.97 30.41
N LYS A 653 1.89 -33.58 29.15
CA LYS A 653 2.70 -34.07 28.03
C LYS A 653 3.38 -32.95 27.25
N THR A 654 2.64 -31.90 26.86
CA THR A 654 3.19 -30.81 26.06
C THR A 654 4.26 -30.05 26.85
N SER A 655 5.34 -29.63 26.19
CA SER A 655 6.42 -28.85 26.78
C SER A 655 6.89 -27.77 25.80
N GLY A 656 7.81 -26.91 26.22
CA GLY A 656 8.41 -25.90 25.36
C GLY A 656 9.69 -25.30 25.93
N ALA A 657 10.18 -24.28 25.23
CA ALA A 657 11.29 -23.43 25.64
C ALA A 657 10.78 -22.04 26.03
N VAL A 658 11.41 -21.47 27.05
CA VAL A 658 11.23 -20.10 27.53
C VAL A 658 12.52 -19.37 27.20
N VAL A 659 12.45 -18.45 26.23
CA VAL A 659 13.56 -17.62 25.77
C VAL A 659 13.43 -16.25 26.42
N VAL A 660 14.46 -15.84 27.15
CA VAL A 660 14.52 -14.53 27.80
C VAL A 660 15.33 -13.59 26.91
N LEU A 661 14.73 -12.46 26.52
CA LEU A 661 15.41 -11.45 25.71
C LEU A 661 16.27 -10.55 26.59
N SER A 662 17.42 -10.15 26.05
CA SER A 662 18.20 -9.06 26.65
C SER A 662 17.50 -7.72 26.44
N LYS A 663 17.99 -6.66 27.09
CA LYS A 663 17.55 -5.27 26.83
C LYS A 663 17.66 -4.90 25.34
N GLU A 664 18.75 -5.31 24.69
CA GLU A 664 18.93 -5.08 23.25
C GLU A 664 18.00 -5.95 22.40
N GLY A 665 17.75 -7.18 22.82
CA GLY A 665 16.78 -8.09 22.20
C GLY A 665 15.35 -7.56 22.23
N THR A 666 14.97 -6.94 23.35
CA THR A 666 13.68 -6.25 23.54
C THR A 666 13.55 -5.10 22.56
N ILE A 667 14.59 -4.24 22.47
CA ILE A 667 14.63 -3.11 21.52
C ILE A 667 14.63 -3.59 20.06
N GLN A 668 15.32 -4.71 19.78
CA GLN A 668 15.45 -5.30 18.44
C GLN A 668 14.57 -6.55 18.30
N GLY A 669 13.34 -6.51 18.80
CA GLY A 669 12.43 -7.67 18.87
C GLY A 669 12.30 -8.46 17.56
N GLN A 670 12.19 -7.77 16.40
CA GLN A 670 12.14 -8.46 15.10
C GLN A 670 13.40 -9.27 14.78
N LYS A 671 14.59 -8.75 15.13
CA LYS A 671 15.85 -9.49 14.94
C LYS A 671 15.95 -10.66 15.89
N ALA A 672 15.50 -10.49 17.14
CA ALA A 672 15.44 -11.59 18.12
C ALA A 672 14.52 -12.72 17.63
N ILE A 673 13.32 -12.41 17.14
CA ILE A 673 12.37 -13.41 16.60
C ILE A 673 12.92 -14.06 15.33
N SER A 674 13.55 -13.29 14.44
CA SER A 674 14.19 -13.85 13.25
C SER A 674 15.32 -14.81 13.62
N LEU A 675 16.09 -14.51 14.67
CA LEU A 675 17.14 -15.39 15.18
C LEU A 675 16.53 -16.69 15.74
N ILE A 676 15.50 -16.59 16.57
CA ILE A 676 14.78 -17.75 17.13
C ILE A 676 14.23 -18.65 16.02
N THR A 677 13.56 -18.06 15.04
CA THR A 677 12.98 -18.80 13.89
C THR A 677 14.07 -19.46 13.04
N LYS A 678 15.19 -18.77 12.82
CA LYS A 678 16.33 -19.31 12.08
C LYS A 678 16.94 -20.51 12.80
N VAL A 679 17.19 -20.40 14.11
CA VAL A 679 17.76 -21.53 14.88
C VAL A 679 16.81 -22.72 14.87
N ALA A 680 15.51 -22.50 14.97
CA ALA A 680 14.54 -23.57 14.85
C ALA A 680 14.55 -24.24 13.46
N SER A 681 14.71 -23.48 12.37
CA SER A 681 14.83 -24.03 11.02
C SER A 681 16.09 -24.88 10.79
N GLU A 682 17.11 -24.72 11.62
CA GLU A 682 18.33 -25.52 11.56
C GLU A 682 18.11 -26.91 12.21
N VAL A 683 17.09 -27.08 13.06
CA VAL A 683 16.83 -28.32 13.83
C VAL A 683 16.19 -29.36 12.91
N GLU A 684 16.82 -30.53 12.80
CA GLU A 684 16.37 -31.59 11.91
C GLU A 684 15.03 -32.16 12.37
N GLY A 685 14.06 -32.28 11.45
CA GLY A 685 12.71 -32.77 11.75
C GLY A 685 11.79 -31.75 12.44
N LEU A 686 12.12 -30.46 12.41
CA LEU A 686 11.26 -29.36 12.85
C LEU A 686 10.89 -28.46 11.65
N ASP A 687 9.60 -28.40 11.31
CA ASP A 687 9.11 -27.48 10.26
C ASP A 687 8.97 -26.07 10.85
N PRO A 688 9.58 -25.02 10.23
CA PRO A 688 9.40 -23.63 10.66
C PRO A 688 7.95 -23.14 10.74
N ASN A 689 7.04 -23.74 9.96
CA ASN A 689 5.62 -23.39 9.97
C ASN A 689 4.87 -23.94 11.20
N ASP A 690 5.37 -25.01 11.80
CA ASP A 690 4.77 -25.64 12.98
C ASP A 690 5.16 -24.95 14.29
N ILE A 691 6.20 -24.11 14.25
CA ILE A 691 6.65 -23.34 15.41
C ILE A 691 5.56 -22.36 15.84
N LYS A 692 5.22 -22.47 17.12
CA LYS A 692 4.32 -21.59 17.87
C LYS A 692 5.15 -20.70 18.78
N MET A 693 4.96 -19.39 18.64
CA MET A 693 5.63 -18.39 19.46
C MET A 693 4.62 -17.45 20.10
N ALA A 694 4.78 -17.18 21.39
CA ALA A 694 4.00 -16.18 22.10
C ALA A 694 4.84 -15.45 23.14
N GLY A 695 4.48 -14.20 23.43
CA GLY A 695 5.29 -13.28 24.22
C GLY A 695 5.13 -11.85 23.73
N TYR A 696 5.25 -10.88 24.63
CA TYR A 696 4.94 -9.49 24.32
C TYR A 696 5.79 -8.92 23.17
N SER A 697 7.08 -9.22 23.09
CA SER A 697 7.94 -8.81 21.96
C SER A 697 7.51 -9.44 20.63
N VAL A 698 6.95 -10.66 20.66
CA VAL A 698 6.36 -11.31 19.47
C VAL A 698 5.13 -10.53 19.02
N GLN A 699 4.30 -10.08 19.97
CA GLN A 699 3.16 -9.24 19.69
C GLN A 699 3.58 -7.90 19.07
N MET A 700 4.55 -7.21 19.66
CA MET A 700 5.03 -5.92 19.15
C MET A 700 5.64 -6.03 17.76
N ALA A 701 6.49 -7.04 17.54
CA ALA A 701 7.06 -7.31 16.22
C ALA A 701 5.99 -7.61 15.15
N ALA A 702 4.92 -8.31 15.53
CA ALA A 702 3.79 -8.55 14.65
C ALA A 702 2.97 -7.27 14.39
N VAL A 703 2.81 -6.40 15.40
CA VAL A 703 2.14 -5.10 15.27
C VAL A 703 2.93 -4.22 14.30
N ASP A 704 4.26 -4.15 14.44
CA ASP A 704 5.15 -3.43 13.52
C ASP A 704 4.97 -3.92 12.07
N ARG A 705 4.95 -5.24 11.88
CA ARG A 705 4.79 -5.84 10.55
C ARG A 705 3.40 -5.55 9.96
N ALA A 706 2.34 -5.71 10.75
CA ALA A 706 0.97 -5.44 10.30
C ALA A 706 0.75 -3.94 10.01
N SER A 707 1.36 -3.07 10.81
CA SER A 707 1.37 -1.62 10.60
C SER A 707 2.08 -1.26 9.29
N LEU A 708 3.29 -1.78 9.05
CA LEU A 708 4.00 -1.64 7.76
C LEU A 708 3.16 -2.15 6.59
N ALA A 709 2.58 -3.34 6.72
CA ALA A 709 1.73 -3.92 5.68
C ALA A 709 0.53 -3.02 5.38
N THR A 710 -0.13 -2.46 6.40
CA THR A 710 -1.24 -1.51 6.25
C THR A 710 -0.80 -0.26 5.48
N MET A 711 0.36 0.30 5.79
CA MET A 711 0.89 1.47 5.07
C MET A 711 1.00 1.20 3.56
N TYR A 712 1.60 0.08 3.16
CA TYR A 712 1.80 -0.22 1.74
C TYR A 712 0.52 -0.73 1.05
N GLN A 713 -0.24 -1.60 1.72
CA GLN A 713 -1.39 -2.26 1.13
C GLN A 713 -2.65 -1.38 1.13
N MET A 714 -2.77 -0.40 2.03
CA MET A 714 -3.98 0.43 2.15
C MET A 714 -3.74 1.87 1.71
N ALA A 715 -2.60 2.51 2.04
CA ALA A 715 -2.44 3.94 1.77
C ALA A 715 -2.34 4.27 0.27
N VAL A 716 -1.65 3.43 -0.51
CA VAL A 716 -1.52 3.63 -1.96
C VAL A 716 -2.86 3.40 -2.68
N PRO A 717 -3.58 2.28 -2.47
CA PRO A 717 -4.93 2.13 -3.03
C PRO A 717 -5.91 3.21 -2.56
N ALA A 718 -5.81 3.68 -1.31
CA ALA A 718 -6.63 4.78 -0.82
C ALA A 718 -6.37 6.08 -1.59
N GLY A 719 -5.11 6.41 -1.87
CA GLY A 719 -4.77 7.55 -2.74
C GLY A 719 -5.38 7.42 -4.13
N PHE A 720 -5.29 6.23 -4.75
CA PHE A 720 -5.93 5.97 -6.05
C PHE A 720 -7.45 6.06 -5.99
N ALA A 721 -8.09 5.53 -4.95
CA ALA A 721 -9.54 5.61 -4.76
C ALA A 721 -10.01 7.05 -4.62
N VAL A 722 -9.28 7.89 -3.87
CA VAL A 722 -9.56 9.34 -3.78
C VAL A 722 -9.43 10.00 -5.15
N MET A 723 -8.36 9.70 -5.89
CA MET A 723 -8.15 10.29 -7.23
C MET A 723 -9.20 9.84 -8.24
N PHE A 724 -9.60 8.57 -8.20
CA PHE A 724 -10.67 8.04 -9.03
C PHE A 724 -12.02 8.68 -8.71
N ALA A 725 -12.37 8.78 -7.43
CA ALA A 725 -13.61 9.43 -6.99
C ALA A 725 -13.60 10.94 -7.33
N ALA A 726 -12.48 11.63 -7.14
CA ALA A 726 -12.31 13.03 -7.55
C ALA A 726 -12.48 13.18 -9.06
N TRP A 727 -11.85 12.32 -9.86
CA TRP A 727 -12.00 12.31 -11.32
C TRP A 727 -13.45 12.07 -11.75
N PHE A 728 -14.14 11.10 -11.12
CA PHE A 728 -15.53 10.77 -11.42
C PHE A 728 -16.47 11.97 -11.26
N PHE A 729 -16.24 12.80 -10.23
CA PHE A 729 -17.05 13.99 -9.97
C PHE A 729 -16.60 15.23 -10.73
N LEU A 730 -15.30 15.46 -10.90
CA LEU A 730 -14.76 16.62 -11.62
C LEU A 730 -14.85 16.46 -13.14
N ARG A 731 -14.87 15.21 -13.64
CA ARG A 731 -14.91 14.85 -15.07
C ARG A 731 -13.86 15.56 -15.93
N ASN A 732 -12.72 15.91 -15.31
CA ASN A 732 -11.64 16.66 -15.92
C ASN A 732 -10.29 16.09 -15.46
N ILE A 733 -9.62 15.34 -16.33
CA ILE A 733 -8.37 14.64 -16.01
C ILE A 733 -7.25 15.62 -15.64
N PRO A 734 -6.93 16.67 -16.44
CA PRO A 734 -5.86 17.63 -16.08
C PRO A 734 -6.07 18.32 -14.74
N LEU A 735 -7.30 18.73 -14.45
CA LEU A 735 -7.63 19.35 -13.17
C LEU A 735 -7.49 18.35 -12.02
N THR A 736 -7.98 17.12 -12.20
CA THR A 736 -7.86 16.08 -11.16
C THR A 736 -6.41 15.72 -10.88
N LEU A 737 -5.58 15.59 -11.92
CA LEU A 737 -4.14 15.34 -11.76
C LEU A 737 -3.45 16.50 -11.04
N SER A 738 -3.82 17.74 -11.34
CA SER A 738 -3.25 18.91 -10.65
C SER A 738 -3.61 18.93 -9.16
N VAL A 739 -4.87 18.64 -8.82
CA VAL A 739 -5.32 18.46 -7.42
C VAL A 739 -4.55 17.32 -6.75
N GLY A 740 -4.39 16.18 -7.43
CA GLY A 740 -3.63 15.04 -6.93
C GLY A 740 -2.16 15.33 -6.68
N ILE A 741 -1.49 16.07 -7.57
CA ILE A 741 -0.09 16.48 -7.41
C ILE A 741 0.08 17.37 -6.18
N ILE A 742 -0.80 18.34 -5.97
CA ILE A 742 -0.72 19.22 -4.79
C ILE A 742 -1.06 18.45 -3.51
N ALA A 743 -2.04 17.55 -3.55
CA ALA A 743 -2.38 16.68 -2.42
C ALA A 743 -1.19 15.79 -2.03
N GLY A 744 -0.54 15.16 -3.03
CA GLY A 744 0.66 14.35 -2.84
C GLY A 744 1.86 15.16 -2.32
N PHE A 745 2.00 16.43 -2.74
CA PHE A 745 2.99 17.34 -2.17
C PHE A 745 2.72 17.62 -0.69
N CYS A 746 1.48 17.94 -0.30
CA CYS A 746 1.10 18.16 1.10
C CYS A 746 1.34 16.91 1.95
N GLN A 747 1.00 15.74 1.41
CA GLN A 747 1.27 14.45 2.03
C GLN A 747 2.77 14.23 2.25
N ALA A 748 3.60 14.46 1.23
CA ALA A 748 5.05 14.29 1.35
C ALA A 748 5.66 15.23 2.40
N VAL A 749 5.21 16.50 2.44
CA VAL A 749 5.63 17.46 3.46
C VAL A 749 5.19 17.02 4.86
N SER A 750 3.99 16.46 5.01
CA SER A 750 3.51 15.97 6.31
C SER A 750 4.36 14.81 6.85
N LEU A 751 4.76 13.87 5.99
CA LEU A 751 5.66 12.77 6.35
C LEU A 751 7.06 13.29 6.68
N ALA A 752 7.55 14.27 5.93
CA ALA A 752 8.82 14.91 6.21
C ALA A 752 8.79 15.63 7.58
N MET A 753 7.67 16.25 7.92
CA MET A 753 7.51 17.01 9.18
C MET A 753 7.56 16.11 10.42
N VAL A 754 6.87 14.96 10.44
CA VAL A 754 7.02 13.93 11.50
C VAL A 754 8.48 13.63 11.75
N TYR A 755 9.22 13.57 10.65
CA TYR A 755 10.62 13.30 10.68
C TYR A 755 11.48 14.47 11.23
N TYR A 756 11.28 15.72 10.79
CA TYR A 756 12.04 16.89 11.30
C TYR A 756 11.78 17.21 12.77
N LEU A 757 10.62 16.81 13.27
CA LEU A 757 10.19 17.07 14.64
C LEU A 757 10.54 15.92 15.58
N ASP A 758 11.39 14.99 15.11
CA ASP A 758 11.99 13.94 15.92
C ASP A 758 11.02 12.85 16.38
N GLU A 759 9.84 12.76 15.77
CA GLU A 759 8.78 11.89 16.23
C GLU A 759 8.93 10.46 15.67
N PRO A 760 8.78 9.41 16.51
CA PRO A 760 8.79 8.03 16.05
C PRO A 760 7.57 7.75 15.18
N MET A 761 7.78 7.03 14.07
CA MET A 761 6.67 6.65 13.19
C MET A 761 5.86 5.52 13.85
N SER A 762 4.78 5.91 14.52
CA SER A 762 3.82 4.99 15.14
C SER A 762 2.80 4.46 14.13
N GLY A 763 2.10 3.38 14.49
CA GLY A 763 1.03 2.77 13.72
C GLY A 763 -0.16 3.72 13.52
N MET A 764 -0.33 4.71 14.39
CA MET A 764 -1.37 5.75 14.25
C MET A 764 -0.99 6.78 13.19
N LEU A 765 0.29 7.16 13.09
CA LEU A 765 0.78 8.10 12.09
C LEU A 765 0.67 7.56 10.65
N ILE A 766 0.41 6.27 10.47
CA ILE A 766 0.15 5.66 9.15
C ILE A 766 -1.12 6.22 8.50
N ILE A 767 -2.09 6.68 9.30
CA ILE A 767 -3.36 7.21 8.82
C ILE A 767 -3.21 8.67 8.35
N MET A 768 -2.28 9.43 8.95
CA MET A 768 -2.09 10.87 8.69
C MET A 768 -1.93 11.20 7.19
N PRO A 769 -1.06 10.53 6.40
CA PRO A 769 -0.87 10.86 4.99
C PRO A 769 -2.16 10.80 4.16
N VAL A 770 -2.99 9.78 4.39
CA VAL A 770 -4.27 9.62 3.69
C VAL A 770 -5.24 10.69 4.13
N LEU A 771 -5.28 11.01 5.43
CA LEU A 771 -6.14 12.06 5.96
C LEU A 771 -5.81 13.43 5.36
N ILE A 772 -4.53 13.74 5.16
CA ILE A 772 -4.07 14.97 4.49
C ILE A 772 -4.56 15.03 3.03
N ILE A 773 -4.46 13.93 2.29
CA ILE A 773 -4.98 13.86 0.91
C ILE A 773 -6.50 14.10 0.90
N VAL A 774 -7.22 13.39 1.77
CA VAL A 774 -8.68 13.46 1.85
C VAL A 774 -9.16 14.89 2.15
N ILE A 775 -8.58 15.53 3.16
CA ILE A 775 -8.96 16.90 3.56
C ILE A 775 -8.58 17.90 2.46
N PHE A 776 -7.42 17.75 1.82
CA PHE A 776 -7.03 18.63 0.70
C PHE A 776 -8.02 18.50 -0.46
N VAL A 777 -8.36 17.27 -0.87
CA VAL A 777 -9.26 17.02 -2.00
C VAL A 777 -10.68 17.48 -1.69
N SER A 778 -11.16 17.32 -0.44
CA SER A 778 -12.43 17.89 0.02
C SER A 778 -12.46 19.42 -0.18
N GLY A 779 -11.46 20.11 0.38
CA GLY A 779 -11.35 21.56 0.26
C GLY A 779 -11.20 22.03 -1.19
N ALA A 780 -10.48 21.26 -2.03
CA ALA A 780 -10.33 21.55 -3.45
C ALA A 780 -11.68 21.50 -4.18
N ILE A 781 -12.54 20.53 -3.88
CA ILE A 781 -13.86 20.39 -4.50
C ILE A 781 -14.77 21.54 -4.13
N HIS A 782 -14.78 21.97 -2.86
CA HIS A 782 -15.52 23.16 -2.47
C HIS A 782 -15.01 24.41 -3.17
N LEU A 783 -13.68 24.61 -3.26
CA LEU A 783 -13.11 25.77 -3.94
C LEU A 783 -13.40 25.77 -5.46
N ILE A 784 -13.34 24.59 -6.09
CA ILE A 784 -13.74 24.40 -7.50
C ILE A 784 -15.24 24.67 -7.69
N ASN A 785 -16.09 24.32 -6.72
CA ASN A 785 -17.51 24.65 -6.77
C ASN A 785 -17.75 26.17 -6.75
N TYR A 786 -17.05 26.91 -5.87
CA TYR A 786 -17.08 28.39 -5.89
C TYR A 786 -16.55 28.97 -7.20
N PHE A 787 -15.56 28.32 -7.82
CA PHE A 787 -15.07 28.70 -9.15
C PHE A 787 -16.12 28.52 -10.23
N GLY A 788 -16.83 27.38 -10.23
CA GLY A 788 -17.93 27.15 -11.16
C GLY A 788 -19.03 28.22 -11.08
N ASP A 789 -19.47 28.55 -9.86
CA ASP A 789 -20.45 29.63 -9.64
C ASP A 789 -19.92 30.99 -10.15
N ALA A 790 -18.63 31.31 -9.89
CA ALA A 790 -18.04 32.57 -10.33
C ALA A 790 -17.91 32.68 -11.87
N VAL A 791 -17.62 31.57 -12.56
CA VAL A 791 -17.62 31.52 -14.04
C VAL A 791 -19.02 31.82 -14.59
N HIS A 792 -20.06 31.27 -13.97
CA HIS A 792 -21.46 31.52 -14.39
C HIS A 792 -21.89 32.96 -14.15
N GLU A 793 -21.53 33.56 -13.02
CA GLU A 793 -21.95 34.92 -12.68
C GLU A 793 -21.16 36.02 -13.40
N SER A 794 -19.86 35.82 -13.61
CA SER A 794 -18.93 36.90 -14.03
C SER A 794 -18.02 36.54 -15.21
N GLY A 795 -18.14 35.35 -15.78
CA GLY A 795 -17.27 34.86 -16.85
C GLY A 795 -15.90 34.37 -16.37
N PRO A 796 -15.10 33.71 -17.24
CA PRO A 796 -13.92 32.95 -16.85
C PRO A 796 -12.71 33.80 -16.42
N GLU A 797 -12.56 35.03 -16.94
CA GLU A 797 -11.34 35.84 -16.75
C GLU A 797 -11.03 36.16 -15.28
N ASN A 798 -12.06 36.48 -14.48
CA ASN A 798 -11.92 36.84 -13.06
C ASN A 798 -12.45 35.77 -12.09
N ALA A 799 -12.94 34.64 -12.61
CA ALA A 799 -13.64 33.64 -11.81
C ALA A 799 -12.79 33.07 -10.67
N ALA A 800 -11.50 32.80 -10.91
CA ALA A 800 -10.61 32.27 -9.86
C ALA A 800 -10.40 33.25 -8.70
N THR A 801 -10.28 34.54 -9.01
CA THR A 801 -10.15 35.60 -8.00
C THR A 801 -11.44 35.78 -7.20
N ILE A 802 -12.59 35.74 -7.87
CA ILE A 802 -13.91 35.81 -7.23
C ILE A 802 -14.14 34.58 -6.34
N ALA A 803 -13.81 33.39 -6.83
CA ALA A 803 -13.88 32.15 -6.08
C ALA A 803 -13.02 32.20 -4.82
N LEU A 804 -11.79 32.71 -4.90
CA LEU A 804 -10.93 32.87 -3.73
C LEU A 804 -11.49 33.92 -2.75
N ARG A 805 -12.03 35.04 -3.24
CA ARG A 805 -12.61 36.09 -2.39
C ARG A 805 -13.87 35.61 -1.66
N VAL A 806 -14.66 34.76 -2.28
CA VAL A 806 -15.93 34.26 -1.74
C VAL A 806 -15.75 32.97 -0.94
N GLY A 807 -15.06 31.99 -1.53
CA GLY A 807 -14.86 30.64 -1.01
C GLY A 807 -13.61 30.45 -0.17
N GLY A 808 -12.61 31.34 -0.28
CA GLY A 808 -11.35 31.20 0.45
C GLY A 808 -11.49 31.24 1.97
N PHE A 809 -12.33 32.13 2.51
CA PHE A 809 -12.57 32.20 3.96
C PHE A 809 -13.35 30.98 4.49
N PRO A 810 -14.45 30.53 3.86
CA PRO A 810 -15.09 29.26 4.21
C PRO A 810 -14.13 28.07 4.17
N CYS A 811 -13.33 27.91 3.11
CA CYS A 811 -12.35 26.82 3.01
C CYS A 811 -11.26 26.92 4.10
N LEU A 812 -10.79 28.14 4.41
CA LEU A 812 -9.86 28.35 5.53
C LEU A 812 -10.47 27.92 6.86
N LEU A 813 -11.70 28.37 7.12
CA LEU A 813 -12.40 28.08 8.37
C LEU A 813 -12.64 26.57 8.53
N ALA A 814 -13.04 25.88 7.47
CA ALA A 814 -13.24 24.43 7.45
C ALA A 814 -11.97 23.61 7.76
N VAL A 815 -10.86 23.95 7.10
CA VAL A 815 -9.58 23.26 7.37
C VAL A 815 -9.07 23.59 8.77
N VAL A 816 -9.26 24.83 9.25
CA VAL A 816 -8.90 25.22 10.62
C VAL A 816 -9.76 24.48 11.65
N THR A 817 -11.07 24.33 11.45
CA THR A 817 -11.91 23.55 12.37
C THR A 817 -11.54 22.07 12.35
N SER A 818 -11.16 21.52 11.19
CA SER A 818 -10.58 20.17 11.11
C SER A 818 -9.27 20.08 11.90
N ALA A 819 -8.34 21.01 11.69
CA ALA A 819 -7.07 21.04 12.42
C ALA A 819 -7.27 21.17 13.94
N LEU A 820 -8.18 22.02 14.40
CA LEU A 820 -8.53 22.15 15.83
C LEU A 820 -9.16 20.87 16.39
N GLY A 821 -10.03 20.21 15.61
CA GLY A 821 -10.60 18.93 16.01
C GLY A 821 -9.53 17.86 16.20
N ILE A 822 -8.55 17.81 15.30
CA ILE A 822 -7.42 16.88 15.40
C ILE A 822 -6.44 17.28 16.51
N ALA A 823 -6.15 18.58 16.67
CA ALA A 823 -5.27 19.11 17.72
C ALA A 823 -5.79 18.81 19.14
N SER A 824 -7.10 18.62 19.31
CA SER A 824 -7.67 18.24 20.60
C SER A 824 -7.17 16.88 21.11
N LEU A 825 -6.70 16.00 20.21
CA LEU A 825 -6.09 14.71 20.57
C LEU A 825 -4.75 14.89 21.29
N SER A 826 -4.13 16.06 21.20
CA SER A 826 -2.91 16.42 21.94
C SER A 826 -3.13 16.65 23.44
N VAL A 827 -4.37 16.52 23.92
CA VAL A 827 -4.66 16.48 25.37
C VAL A 827 -4.57 15.05 25.93
N SER A 828 -4.48 14.03 25.06
CA SER A 828 -4.38 12.63 25.45
C SER A 828 -3.04 12.31 26.12
N ASP A 829 -3.05 11.59 27.24
CA ASP A 829 -1.84 11.09 27.89
C ASP A 829 -1.22 9.88 27.17
N ILE A 830 -1.90 9.37 26.15
CA ILE A 830 -1.40 8.30 25.27
C ILE A 830 -0.56 8.89 24.15
N GLU A 831 0.75 8.66 24.24
CA GLU A 831 1.75 9.31 23.41
C GLU A 831 1.50 9.19 21.89
N PRO A 832 1.19 8.01 21.30
CA PRO A 832 0.89 7.92 19.87
C PRO A 832 -0.29 8.78 19.41
N VAL A 833 -1.30 8.95 20.27
CA VAL A 833 -2.50 9.74 19.96
C VAL A 833 -2.21 11.23 20.10
N HIS A 834 -1.48 11.60 21.16
CA HIS A 834 -0.96 12.94 21.36
C HIS A 834 -0.15 13.39 20.13
N VAL A 835 0.85 12.59 19.75
CA VAL A 835 1.76 12.85 18.64
C VAL A 835 1.00 12.97 17.33
N PHE A 836 0.09 12.03 17.06
CA PHE A 836 -0.79 12.10 15.90
C PHE A 836 -1.57 13.41 15.83
N GLY A 837 -2.15 13.85 16.96
CA GLY A 837 -2.98 15.04 17.04
C GLY A 837 -2.25 16.32 16.64
N TRP A 838 -1.10 16.58 17.27
CA TRP A 838 -0.39 17.84 17.03
C TRP A 838 0.32 17.85 15.68
N MET A 839 0.88 16.70 15.27
CA MET A 839 1.49 16.52 13.95
C MET A 839 0.49 16.75 12.84
N THR A 840 -0.61 16.02 12.85
CA THR A 840 -1.60 16.10 11.78
C THR A 840 -2.22 17.49 11.69
N SER A 841 -2.46 18.15 12.83
CA SER A 841 -2.90 19.55 12.87
C SER A 841 -1.91 20.50 12.20
N LEU A 842 -0.60 20.37 12.49
CA LEU A 842 0.42 21.20 11.86
C LEU A 842 0.53 20.95 10.34
N ALA A 843 0.44 19.69 9.91
CA ALA A 843 0.38 19.34 8.49
C ALA A 843 -0.85 19.94 7.79
N LEU A 844 -2.00 20.04 8.47
CA LEU A 844 -3.19 20.68 7.92
C LEU A 844 -3.04 22.20 7.74
N VAL A 845 -2.25 22.87 8.57
CA VAL A 845 -1.90 24.29 8.37
C VAL A 845 -1.11 24.48 7.06
N ILE A 846 -0.20 23.56 6.75
CA ILE A 846 0.53 23.57 5.46
C ILE A 846 -0.44 23.26 4.31
N THR A 847 -1.33 22.31 4.52
CA THR A 847 -2.34 21.88 3.54
C THR A 847 -3.28 23.03 3.16
N VAL A 848 -3.74 23.84 4.11
CA VAL A 848 -4.59 25.00 3.81
C VAL A 848 -3.82 26.08 3.07
N ALA A 849 -2.55 26.29 3.38
CA ALA A 849 -1.71 27.23 2.63
C ALA A 849 -1.58 26.80 1.17
N ALA A 850 -1.32 25.51 0.91
CA ALA A 850 -1.27 24.96 -0.44
C ALA A 850 -2.63 25.06 -1.16
N LEU A 851 -3.73 24.75 -0.47
CA LEU A 851 -5.09 24.84 -1.00
C LEU A 851 -5.45 26.26 -1.44
N LEU A 852 -5.08 27.27 -0.65
CA LEU A 852 -5.45 28.67 -0.91
C LEU A 852 -4.44 29.42 -1.81
N THR A 853 -3.29 28.81 -2.14
CA THR A 853 -2.27 29.43 -2.99
C THR A 853 -2.07 28.68 -4.31
N LEU A 854 -1.74 27.39 -4.25
CA LEU A 854 -1.38 26.59 -5.43
C LEU A 854 -2.61 26.27 -6.29
N LEU A 855 -3.75 25.90 -5.69
CA LEU A 855 -4.96 25.55 -6.43
C LEU A 855 -5.56 26.76 -7.18
N PRO A 856 -5.73 27.96 -6.58
CA PRO A 856 -6.10 29.16 -7.34
C PRO A 856 -5.14 29.47 -8.49
N GLY A 857 -3.83 29.22 -8.32
CA GLY A 857 -2.85 29.33 -9.40
C GLY A 857 -3.15 28.42 -10.59
N VAL A 858 -3.54 27.16 -10.32
CA VAL A 858 -3.99 26.22 -11.35
C VAL A 858 -5.28 26.71 -12.02
N LEU A 859 -6.26 27.20 -11.26
CA LEU A 859 -7.53 27.69 -11.80
C LEU A 859 -7.35 28.93 -12.67
N LEU A 860 -6.45 29.84 -12.29
CA LEU A 860 -6.05 30.99 -13.10
C LEU A 860 -5.38 30.57 -14.41
N PHE A 861 -4.54 29.53 -14.37
CA PHE A 861 -3.92 28.98 -15.57
C PHE A 861 -4.97 28.38 -16.53
N VAL A 862 -5.95 27.65 -15.99
CA VAL A 862 -7.05 27.08 -16.78
C VAL A 862 -7.91 28.18 -17.41
N SER A 863 -8.27 29.22 -16.65
CA SER A 863 -9.10 30.32 -17.16
C SER A 863 -8.40 31.20 -18.19
N SER A 864 -7.10 31.46 -18.02
CA SER A 864 -6.32 32.31 -18.93
C SER A 864 -5.97 31.65 -20.26
N ARG A 865 -5.69 30.34 -20.28
CA ARG A 865 -5.37 29.61 -21.53
C ARG A 865 -6.58 29.05 -22.27
N SER A 866 -7.66 28.70 -21.56
CA SER A 866 -8.83 28.09 -22.19
C SER A 866 -10.13 28.59 -21.54
N PRO A 867 -10.70 29.71 -22.03
CA PRO A 867 -12.01 30.18 -21.60
C PRO A 867 -13.09 29.09 -21.72
N ASN A 868 -13.06 28.32 -22.81
CA ASN A 868 -13.95 27.16 -23.01
C ASN A 868 -13.67 26.02 -22.01
N GLY A 869 -12.42 25.84 -21.57
CA GLY A 869 -12.04 24.89 -20.53
C GLY A 869 -12.60 25.28 -19.15
N ALA A 870 -12.53 26.57 -18.80
CA ALA A 870 -13.15 27.10 -17.58
C ALA A 870 -14.68 26.94 -17.60
N THR A 871 -15.33 27.21 -18.73
CA THR A 871 -16.77 26.98 -18.89
C THR A 871 -17.11 25.49 -18.80
N LYS A 872 -16.30 24.58 -19.35
CA LYS A 872 -16.49 23.12 -19.17
C LYS A 872 -16.37 22.67 -17.72
N VAL A 873 -15.44 23.24 -16.96
CA VAL A 873 -15.32 22.98 -15.51
C VAL A 873 -16.55 23.48 -14.76
N ALA A 874 -17.07 24.68 -15.10
CA ALA A 874 -18.29 25.23 -14.53
C ALA A 874 -19.55 24.41 -14.88
N LEU A 875 -19.66 23.95 -16.13
CA LEU A 875 -20.76 23.12 -16.62
C LEU A 875 -20.70 21.68 -16.10
N ALA A 876 -19.50 21.13 -15.82
CA ALA A 876 -19.37 19.85 -15.12
C ALA A 876 -19.95 19.91 -13.70
N GLY A 877 -20.00 21.11 -13.11
CA GLY A 877 -20.64 21.40 -11.83
C GLY A 877 -22.17 21.45 -11.87
N GLU A 878 -22.80 21.69 -13.03
CA GLU A 878 -24.26 21.80 -13.15
C GLU A 878 -24.95 20.50 -12.74
N SER A 879 -25.78 20.61 -11.72
CA SER A 879 -26.42 19.45 -11.12
C SER A 879 -27.75 19.18 -11.82
N LYS A 880 -27.86 18.01 -12.47
CA LYS A 880 -29.18 17.43 -12.79
C LYS A 880 -30.04 17.16 -11.53
N MET A 881 -29.51 17.43 -10.33
CA MET A 881 -30.17 17.27 -9.04
C MET A 881 -30.84 18.55 -8.53
N ASP A 882 -30.89 19.65 -9.27
CA ASP A 882 -31.59 20.87 -8.81
C ASP A 882 -33.06 20.61 -8.44
N ALA A 883 -33.73 19.72 -9.19
CA ALA A 883 -35.07 19.24 -8.86
C ALA A 883 -35.11 18.46 -7.53
N PHE A 884 -34.08 17.66 -7.23
CA PHE A 884 -33.96 16.94 -5.96
C PHE A 884 -33.71 17.90 -4.80
N TRP A 885 -32.81 18.87 -4.96
CA TRP A 885 -32.51 19.88 -3.94
C TRP A 885 -33.72 20.75 -3.63
N THR A 886 -34.44 21.17 -4.66
CA THR A 886 -35.69 21.90 -4.52
C THR A 886 -36.74 21.04 -3.81
N TRP A 887 -36.88 19.77 -4.18
CA TRP A 887 -37.78 18.84 -3.49
C TRP A 887 -37.41 18.66 -2.01
N LEU A 888 -36.12 18.48 -1.70
CA LEU A 888 -35.64 18.29 -0.33
C LEU A 888 -35.89 19.55 0.51
N ALA A 889 -35.66 20.73 -0.04
CA ALA A 889 -35.98 22.00 0.63
C ALA A 889 -37.47 22.09 0.99
N HIS A 890 -38.38 21.76 0.06
CA HIS A 890 -39.82 21.73 0.33
C HIS A 890 -40.23 20.64 1.33
N PHE A 891 -39.59 19.47 1.28
CA PHE A 891 -39.82 18.40 2.24
C PHE A 891 -39.46 18.85 3.66
N ILE A 892 -38.27 19.45 3.84
CA ILE A 892 -37.85 19.97 5.14
C ILE A 892 -38.74 21.15 5.56
N GLU A 893 -39.13 22.04 4.66
CA GLU A 893 -40.05 23.15 4.97
C GLU A 893 -41.36 22.64 5.58
N LYS A 894 -41.93 21.58 4.98
CA LYS A 894 -43.18 20.95 5.42
C LYS A 894 -43.02 20.17 6.73
N TYR A 895 -41.91 19.46 6.90
CA TYR A 895 -41.71 18.51 8.01
C TYR A 895 -40.62 18.94 9.02
N GLN A 896 -40.22 20.21 9.03
CA GLN A 896 -39.15 20.74 9.90
C GLN A 896 -39.27 20.34 11.38
N PHE A 897 -40.49 20.37 11.94
CA PHE A 897 -40.73 20.01 13.34
C PHE A 897 -40.65 18.49 13.57
N PRO A 898 -41.38 17.65 12.79
CA PRO A 898 -41.18 16.20 12.84
C PRO A 898 -39.72 15.77 12.68
N THR A 899 -38.98 16.35 11.72
CA THR A 899 -37.57 16.01 11.49
C THR A 899 -36.72 16.30 12.73
N GLN A 900 -36.87 17.47 13.35
CA GLN A 900 -36.17 17.80 14.59
C GLN A 900 -36.50 16.82 15.74
N ILE A 901 -37.78 16.47 15.92
CA ILE A 901 -38.21 15.55 16.98
C ILE A 901 -37.65 14.15 16.74
N VAL A 902 -37.72 13.63 15.51
CA VAL A 902 -37.19 12.30 15.16
C VAL A 902 -35.69 12.25 15.39
N CYS A 903 -34.93 13.23 14.90
CA CYS A 903 -33.49 13.30 15.13
C CYS A 903 -33.15 13.40 16.63
N LEU A 904 -33.90 14.21 17.40
CA LEU A 904 -33.68 14.35 18.85
C LEU A 904 -33.99 13.06 19.62
N VAL A 905 -35.12 12.41 19.34
CA VAL A 905 -35.49 11.14 19.98
C VAL A 905 -34.44 10.07 19.65
N PHE A 906 -34.03 9.98 18.38
CA PHE A 906 -33.01 9.01 17.97
C PHE A 906 -31.67 9.28 18.65
N ALA A 907 -31.22 10.54 18.70
CA ALA A 907 -30.03 10.93 19.43
C ALA A 907 -30.12 10.62 20.93
N LEU A 908 -31.27 10.83 21.58
CA LEU A 908 -31.47 10.50 22.99
C LEU A 908 -31.40 8.99 23.25
N VAL A 909 -31.95 8.15 22.37
CA VAL A 909 -31.86 6.69 22.46
C VAL A 909 -30.40 6.25 22.34
N CYS A 910 -29.66 6.75 21.35
CA CYS A 910 -28.24 6.46 21.21
C CYS A 910 -27.42 6.99 22.40
N ALA A 911 -27.75 8.17 22.94
CA ALA A 911 -27.07 8.74 24.10
C ALA A 911 -27.17 7.87 25.36
N VAL A 912 -28.23 7.09 25.53
CA VAL A 912 -28.32 6.09 26.61
C VAL A 912 -27.26 4.98 26.42
N GLY A 913 -27.02 4.58 25.17
CA GLY A 913 -26.01 3.59 24.81
C GLY A 913 -24.58 4.00 25.16
N LEU A 914 -24.28 5.31 25.21
CA LEU A 914 -22.95 5.82 25.62
C LEU A 914 -22.54 5.35 27.02
N ARG A 915 -23.50 5.04 27.91
CA ARG A 915 -23.22 4.50 29.26
C ARG A 915 -22.67 3.07 29.24
N HIS A 916 -22.78 2.39 28.11
CA HIS A 916 -22.34 1.00 27.92
C HIS A 916 -21.04 0.90 27.10
N VAL A 917 -20.42 2.03 26.75
CA VAL A 917 -19.15 2.04 26.02
C VAL A 917 -18.03 1.53 26.93
N GLN A 918 -17.27 0.55 26.44
CA GLN A 918 -16.11 -0.02 27.10
C GLN A 918 -14.87 0.18 26.24
N THR A 919 -13.68 0.28 26.84
CA THR A 919 -12.40 0.36 26.11
C THR A 919 -11.65 -0.97 26.14
N SER A 920 -10.82 -1.24 25.12
CA SER A 920 -10.01 -2.45 25.07
C SER A 920 -8.63 -2.22 24.45
N MET A 921 -7.65 -3.01 24.92
CA MET A 921 -6.24 -3.05 24.47
C MET A 921 -5.72 -4.49 24.50
N GLN A 922 -6.51 -5.42 23.99
CA GLN A 922 -6.19 -6.84 23.93
C GLN A 922 -5.53 -7.18 22.59
N LEU A 923 -4.88 -8.35 22.53
CA LEU A 923 -4.27 -8.85 21.29
C LEU A 923 -5.28 -8.89 20.11
N ARG A 924 -6.54 -9.21 20.38
CA ARG A 924 -7.62 -9.30 19.39
C ARG A 924 -8.05 -7.95 18.83
N ASP A 925 -7.75 -6.85 19.52
CA ASP A 925 -8.00 -5.51 19.00
C ASP A 925 -6.96 -5.12 17.95
N PHE A 926 -5.78 -5.77 17.96
CA PHE A 926 -4.71 -5.50 16.99
C PHE A 926 -4.75 -6.40 15.75
N PHE A 927 -5.34 -7.59 15.84
CA PHE A 927 -5.31 -8.59 14.77
C PHE A 927 -6.63 -9.33 14.59
N LEU A 928 -6.88 -9.83 13.38
CA LEU A 928 -7.98 -10.75 13.09
C LEU A 928 -7.83 -12.06 13.87
N ASP A 929 -8.95 -12.66 14.30
CA ASP A 929 -8.95 -13.97 14.99
C ASP A 929 -8.34 -15.10 14.13
N SER A 930 -8.35 -14.95 12.79
CA SER A 930 -7.75 -15.90 11.83
C SER A 930 -6.23 -15.74 11.67
N SER A 931 -5.62 -14.72 12.28
CA SER A 931 -4.18 -14.46 12.14
C SER A 931 -3.32 -15.51 12.83
N ARG A 932 -2.14 -15.79 12.27
CA ARG A 932 -1.18 -16.76 12.84
C ARG A 932 -0.83 -16.43 14.30
N ILE A 933 -0.63 -15.14 14.62
CA ILE A 933 -0.28 -14.73 15.99
C ILE A 933 -1.38 -15.08 17.00
N VAL A 934 -2.66 -14.81 16.69
CA VAL A 934 -3.77 -15.16 17.57
C VAL A 934 -3.89 -16.68 17.69
N GLY A 935 -3.70 -17.41 16.59
CA GLY A 935 -3.66 -18.88 16.59
C GLY A 935 -2.53 -19.47 17.43
N ASP A 936 -1.33 -18.90 17.35
CA ASP A 936 -0.15 -19.36 18.09
C ASP A 936 -0.30 -19.08 19.60
N TYR A 937 -0.82 -17.90 19.97
CA TYR A 937 -1.17 -17.56 21.35
C TYR A 937 -2.22 -18.53 21.91
N LYS A 938 -3.31 -18.74 21.18
CA LYS A 938 -4.38 -19.66 21.59
C LYS A 938 -3.84 -21.08 21.78
N TRP A 939 -3.04 -21.56 20.85
CA TRP A 939 -2.44 -22.90 20.94
C TRP A 939 -1.54 -23.04 22.16
N ILE A 940 -0.70 -22.04 22.44
CA ILE A 940 0.18 -22.04 23.61
C ILE A 940 -0.62 -21.98 24.91
N GLU A 941 -1.63 -21.13 25.01
CA GLU A 941 -2.47 -21.04 26.22
C GLU A 941 -3.25 -22.33 26.49
N ASP A 942 -3.84 -22.94 25.45
CA ASP A 942 -4.61 -24.18 25.56
C ASP A 942 -3.72 -25.39 25.92
N ARG A 943 -2.46 -25.41 25.46
CA ARG A 943 -1.56 -26.58 25.57
C ARG A 943 -0.49 -26.47 26.64
N LEU A 944 0.06 -25.29 26.90
CA LEU A 944 1.11 -25.07 27.90
C LEU A 944 0.56 -24.37 29.15
N GLY A 945 -0.30 -23.38 28.96
CA GLY A 945 -0.90 -22.60 30.04
C GLY A 945 -0.83 -21.10 29.77
N PRO A 946 -1.43 -20.28 30.66
CA PRO A 946 -1.46 -18.83 30.52
C PRO A 946 -0.06 -18.23 30.43
N ILE A 947 0.07 -17.15 29.64
CA ILE A 947 1.36 -16.54 29.31
C ILE A 947 1.45 -15.04 29.62
N PHE A 948 0.33 -14.36 29.87
CA PHE A 948 0.34 -12.91 30.09
C PHE A 948 0.94 -12.57 31.46
N PRO A 949 2.07 -11.84 31.54
CA PRO A 949 2.83 -11.74 32.78
C PRO A 949 2.31 -10.65 33.72
N ALA A 950 2.24 -10.99 35.00
CA ALA A 950 2.04 -10.12 36.14
C ALA A 950 3.03 -10.52 37.24
N GLU A 951 3.48 -9.57 38.04
CA GLU A 951 4.51 -9.80 39.05
C GLU A 951 4.05 -9.22 40.39
N VAL A 952 4.25 -9.98 41.46
CA VAL A 952 3.99 -9.55 42.83
C VAL A 952 5.29 -9.66 43.61
N VAL A 953 5.77 -8.54 44.14
CA VAL A 953 6.99 -8.51 44.96
C VAL A 953 6.61 -8.17 46.40
N LEU A 954 6.99 -9.04 47.33
CA LEU A 954 6.85 -8.82 48.77
C LEU A 954 8.16 -8.26 49.30
N GLN A 955 8.14 -7.00 49.74
CA GLN A 955 9.27 -6.34 50.36
C GLN A 955 9.16 -6.43 51.88
N PHE A 956 10.16 -7.07 52.49
CA PHE A 956 10.32 -7.19 53.93
C PHE A 956 11.39 -6.23 54.40
N ASP A 957 11.03 -5.31 55.30
CA ASP A 957 11.96 -4.35 55.88
C ASP A 957 13.05 -5.06 56.71
N ALA A 958 14.19 -4.39 56.89
CA ALA A 958 15.38 -4.94 57.57
C ALA A 958 15.10 -5.41 59.02
N ASP A 959 14.09 -4.83 59.67
CA ASP A 959 13.63 -5.10 61.02
C ASP A 959 12.46 -6.10 61.11
N SER A 960 12.02 -6.68 59.98
CA SER A 960 10.95 -7.69 59.95
C SER A 960 11.28 -8.89 60.84
N LEU A 961 10.33 -9.26 61.71
CA LEU A 961 10.47 -10.39 62.64
C LEU A 961 10.28 -11.76 61.97
N LEU A 962 9.88 -11.78 60.70
CA LEU A 962 9.67 -13.02 59.94
C LEU A 962 11.02 -13.58 59.49
N ASN A 963 11.32 -14.83 59.85
CA ASN A 963 12.48 -15.55 59.32
C ASN A 963 12.21 -16.08 57.89
N MET A 964 13.25 -16.57 57.21
CA MET A 964 13.16 -17.08 55.83
C MET A 964 12.10 -18.19 55.65
N HIS A 965 11.90 -19.04 56.65
CA HIS A 965 10.87 -20.08 56.59
C HIS A 965 9.45 -19.50 56.62
N ASP A 966 9.21 -18.51 57.48
CA ASP A 966 7.93 -17.82 57.60
C ASP A 966 7.64 -16.98 56.34
N ARG A 967 8.66 -16.34 55.76
CA ARG A 967 8.58 -15.62 54.47
C ARG A 967 8.22 -16.56 53.31
N LEU A 968 8.92 -17.68 53.17
CA LEU A 968 8.61 -18.68 52.14
C LEU A 968 7.20 -19.27 52.31
N ARG A 969 6.78 -19.48 53.57
CA ARG A 969 5.44 -19.99 53.87
C ARG A 969 4.36 -18.98 53.46
N LEU A 970 4.58 -17.68 53.68
CA LEU A 970 3.68 -16.63 53.22
C LEU A 970 3.60 -16.61 51.68
N VAL A 971 4.73 -16.64 50.99
CA VAL A 971 4.80 -16.75 49.52
C VAL A 971 4.00 -17.94 49.01
N THR A 972 4.19 -19.12 49.61
CA THR A 972 3.47 -20.35 49.22
C THR A 972 1.95 -20.23 49.45
N GLN A 973 1.53 -19.50 50.50
CA GLN A 973 0.12 -19.29 50.79
C GLN A 973 -0.53 -18.32 49.79
N ILE A 974 0.17 -17.25 49.44
CA ILE A 974 -0.27 -16.29 48.41
C ILE A 974 -0.38 -16.98 47.06
N GLU A 975 0.62 -17.77 46.65
CA GLU A 975 0.54 -18.57 45.41
C GLU A 975 -0.68 -19.49 45.38
N LYS A 976 -0.99 -20.13 46.51
CA LYS A 976 -2.15 -21.01 46.62
C LYS A 976 -3.45 -20.21 46.53
N ALA A 977 -3.54 -19.07 47.21
CA ALA A 977 -4.72 -18.20 47.16
C ALA A 977 -5.01 -17.72 45.73
N ILE A 978 -3.97 -17.24 45.02
CA ILE A 978 -4.08 -16.81 43.61
C ILE A 978 -4.55 -17.95 42.70
N ARG A 979 -4.10 -19.18 42.95
CA ARG A 979 -4.45 -20.37 42.14
C ARG A 979 -5.85 -20.90 42.42
N ASP A 980 -6.28 -20.85 43.69
CA ASP A 980 -7.60 -21.33 44.13
C ASP A 980 -8.71 -20.34 43.71
N GLU A 981 -8.35 -19.10 43.37
CA GLU A 981 -9.26 -18.10 42.85
C GLU A 981 -9.61 -18.33 41.36
N HIS A 982 -10.74 -17.76 40.90
CA HIS A 982 -11.25 -17.90 39.52
C HIS A 982 -10.40 -17.19 38.44
N LEU A 983 -9.16 -16.78 38.75
CA LEU A 983 -8.25 -16.06 37.85
C LEU A 983 -7.62 -16.96 36.75
N GLN A 984 -7.75 -18.29 36.86
CA GLN A 984 -7.10 -19.28 35.96
C GLN A 984 -5.58 -19.04 35.83
N ALA A 985 -4.96 -18.58 36.92
CA ALA A 985 -3.58 -18.14 36.91
C ALA A 985 -2.59 -19.30 37.15
N VAL A 986 -1.39 -19.16 36.61
CA VAL A 986 -0.24 -19.99 36.98
C VAL A 986 0.77 -19.14 37.74
N THR A 987 1.30 -19.68 38.83
CA THR A 987 2.29 -18.99 39.68
C THR A 987 3.64 -19.69 39.67
N VAL A 988 4.72 -18.91 39.68
CA VAL A 988 6.10 -19.37 39.86
C VAL A 988 6.79 -18.47 40.89
N SER A 989 7.36 -19.07 41.93
CA SER A 989 8.16 -18.35 42.94
C SER A 989 9.31 -19.22 43.45
N ALA A 990 10.01 -18.73 44.48
CA ALA A 990 10.95 -19.52 45.27
C ALA A 990 10.36 -20.88 45.74
N ALA A 991 9.07 -20.92 46.07
CA ALA A 991 8.38 -22.14 46.52
C ALA A 991 8.39 -23.25 45.47
N THR A 992 8.44 -22.90 44.18
CA THR A 992 8.54 -23.85 43.07
C THR A 992 9.84 -24.65 43.16
N PHE A 993 10.95 -24.01 43.50
CA PHE A 993 12.30 -24.60 43.48
C PHE A 993 12.77 -25.12 44.85
N THR A 994 12.14 -24.70 45.95
CA THR A 994 12.47 -25.19 47.30
C THR A 994 11.76 -26.50 47.62
N ALA A 995 12.53 -27.51 48.05
CA ALA A 995 11.98 -28.75 48.59
C ALA A 995 11.48 -28.55 50.02
N SER A 996 10.27 -29.05 50.32
CA SER A 996 9.85 -29.22 51.72
C SER A 996 10.59 -30.44 52.29
N PRO A 997 11.43 -30.30 53.33
CA PRO A 997 12.16 -31.44 53.85
C PRO A 997 11.20 -32.45 54.48
N VAL A 998 11.16 -33.68 53.95
CA VAL A 998 10.45 -34.80 54.60
C VAL A 998 11.27 -35.24 55.82
N LEU A 999 11.12 -34.52 56.93
CA LEU A 999 11.72 -34.89 58.21
C LEU A 999 10.89 -36.00 58.87
N SER A 1000 11.55 -36.97 59.53
CA SER A 1000 10.89 -38.13 60.15
C SER A 1000 10.00 -37.71 61.33
N SER A 1001 8.78 -38.26 61.43
CA SER A 1001 7.74 -37.93 62.44
C SER A 1001 8.19 -38.01 63.91
N ARG A 1002 9.39 -38.56 64.14
CA ARG A 1002 10.01 -38.76 65.46
C ARG A 1002 10.80 -37.56 65.99
N LEU A 1003 11.18 -36.57 65.16
CA LEU A 1003 11.85 -35.36 65.67
C LEU A 1003 10.87 -34.38 66.34
N ARG A 1004 11.32 -33.72 67.42
CA ARG A 1004 10.61 -32.59 68.03
C ARG A 1004 10.46 -31.44 67.02
N TRP A 1005 9.33 -30.74 67.07
CA TRP A 1005 8.98 -29.67 66.14
C TRP A 1005 10.05 -28.56 66.06
N ALA A 1006 10.64 -28.17 67.20
CA ALA A 1006 11.66 -27.11 67.26
C ALA A 1006 12.95 -27.49 66.52
N VAL A 1007 13.37 -28.76 66.62
CA VAL A 1007 14.57 -29.27 65.91
C VAL A 1007 14.29 -29.40 64.41
N ARG A 1008 13.07 -29.82 64.05
CA ARG A 1008 12.64 -29.85 62.64
C ARG A 1008 12.67 -28.46 62.02
N ARG A 1009 12.14 -27.45 62.73
CA ARG A 1009 12.13 -26.06 62.29
C ARG A 1009 13.54 -25.53 62.07
N ALA A 1010 14.44 -25.70 63.03
CA ALA A 1010 15.83 -25.25 62.91
C ALA A 1010 16.61 -25.93 61.76
N VAL A 1011 16.36 -27.23 61.52
CA VAL A 1011 17.00 -27.96 60.39
C VAL A 1011 16.42 -27.51 59.04
N MET A 1012 15.10 -27.26 58.97
CA MET A 1012 14.45 -26.69 57.80
C MET A 1012 15.02 -25.32 57.48
N GLU A 1013 15.12 -24.45 58.48
CA GLU A 1013 15.64 -23.10 58.37
C GLU A 1013 17.08 -23.08 57.88
N LYS A 1014 17.96 -23.91 58.47
CA LYS A 1014 19.35 -24.04 58.01
C LYS A 1014 19.44 -24.48 56.53
N LYS A 1015 18.64 -25.47 56.12
CA LYS A 1015 18.61 -25.94 54.72
C LYS A 1015 18.02 -24.93 53.75
N LEU A 1016 17.10 -24.10 54.22
CA LEU A 1016 16.53 -23.00 53.43
C LEU A 1016 17.58 -21.92 53.20
N GLU A 1017 18.31 -21.55 54.24
CA GLU A 1017 19.41 -20.59 54.16
C GLU A 1017 20.58 -21.09 53.30
N GLU A 1018 20.90 -22.38 53.34
CA GLU A 1018 21.87 -22.99 52.41
C GLU A 1018 21.44 -22.90 50.93
N ASN A 1019 20.14 -22.77 50.64
CA ASN A 1019 19.60 -22.62 49.28
C ASN A 1019 19.39 -21.14 48.88
N ARG A 1020 19.61 -20.17 49.76
CA ARG A 1020 19.43 -18.74 49.46
C ARG A 1020 20.21 -18.27 48.22
N PRO A 1021 21.52 -18.55 48.07
CA PRO A 1021 22.27 -18.08 46.90
C PRO A 1021 21.68 -18.55 45.57
N ARG A 1022 21.04 -19.72 45.56
CA ARG A 1022 20.36 -20.26 44.37
C ARG A 1022 19.05 -19.52 44.07
N LEU A 1023 18.31 -19.09 45.09
CA LEU A 1023 17.11 -18.27 44.91
C LEU A 1023 17.46 -16.85 44.43
N GLU A 1024 18.59 -16.32 44.87
CA GLU A 1024 19.17 -15.06 44.41
C GLU A 1024 19.65 -15.16 42.95
N ASP A 1025 20.39 -16.22 42.60
CA ASP A 1025 20.84 -16.51 41.23
C ASP A 1025 19.66 -16.63 40.25
N LYS A 1026 18.57 -17.30 40.67
CA LYS A 1026 17.33 -17.43 39.90
C LYS A 1026 16.42 -16.19 39.97
N LYS A 1027 16.85 -15.12 40.66
CA LYS A 1027 16.12 -13.85 40.80
C LYS A 1027 14.70 -13.99 41.35
N PHE A 1028 14.48 -14.95 42.26
CA PHE A 1028 13.25 -15.00 43.07
C PHE A 1028 13.41 -14.29 44.42
N LEU A 1029 14.65 -13.96 44.78
CA LEU A 1029 15.02 -13.22 45.98
C LEU A 1029 16.05 -12.15 45.61
N ALA A 1030 15.87 -10.92 46.09
CA ALA A 1030 16.82 -9.83 45.89
C ALA A 1030 16.92 -8.95 47.14
N GLN A 1031 18.14 -8.49 47.45
CA GLN A 1031 18.38 -7.51 48.50
C GLN A 1031 18.48 -6.12 47.85
N ILE A 1032 17.55 -5.23 48.19
CA ILE A 1032 17.40 -3.91 47.58
C ILE A 1032 17.20 -2.89 48.71
N ASP A 1033 18.08 -1.89 48.79
CA ASP A 1033 18.04 -0.83 49.80
C ASP A 1033 17.90 -1.33 51.25
N GLY A 1034 18.55 -2.46 51.57
CA GLY A 1034 18.51 -3.10 52.89
C GLY A 1034 17.24 -3.89 53.19
N SER A 1035 16.29 -3.93 52.26
CA SER A 1035 15.07 -4.76 52.35
C SER A 1035 15.23 -6.05 51.54
N GLU A 1036 14.61 -7.13 52.03
CA GLU A 1036 14.58 -8.40 51.33
C GLU A 1036 13.31 -8.50 50.48
N ASN A 1037 13.45 -8.74 49.19
CA ASN A 1037 12.36 -8.72 48.23
C ASN A 1037 12.14 -10.12 47.65
N TRP A 1038 10.91 -10.62 47.75
CA TRP A 1038 10.50 -11.95 47.28
C TRP A 1038 9.55 -11.84 46.09
N ARG A 1039 9.92 -12.44 44.97
CA ARG A 1039 9.16 -12.38 43.72
C ARG A 1039 8.19 -13.55 43.58
N ILE A 1040 6.96 -13.25 43.17
CA ILE A 1040 5.94 -14.19 42.71
C ILE A 1040 5.53 -13.79 41.30
N SER A 1041 5.91 -14.61 40.32
CA SER A 1041 5.49 -14.42 38.93
C SER A 1041 4.15 -15.09 38.70
N VAL A 1042 3.20 -14.31 38.23
CA VAL A 1042 1.83 -14.72 37.93
C VAL A 1042 1.63 -14.65 36.42
N ARG A 1043 1.05 -15.68 35.83
CA ARG A 1043 0.67 -15.69 34.41
C ARG A 1043 -0.83 -15.86 34.28
N LEU A 1044 -1.44 -14.96 33.52
CA LEU A 1044 -2.88 -14.88 33.30
C LEU A 1044 -3.21 -15.18 31.83
N PRO A 1045 -4.44 -15.62 31.52
CA PRO A 1045 -4.89 -15.74 30.14
C PRO A 1045 -4.90 -14.37 29.46
N SER A 1046 -4.25 -14.27 28.29
CA SER A 1046 -4.16 -13.08 27.43
C SER A 1046 -5.41 -12.91 26.56
N LEU A 1047 -6.08 -14.01 26.21
CA LEU A 1047 -7.19 -14.03 25.25
C LEU A 1047 -8.60 -14.02 25.89
N SER A 1048 -8.72 -13.71 27.18
CA SER A 1048 -9.99 -13.66 27.91
C SER A 1048 -10.77 -12.38 27.63
N ASN A 1049 -12.11 -12.46 27.66
CA ASN A 1049 -12.98 -11.31 27.44
C ASN A 1049 -13.05 -10.33 28.64
N GLU A 1050 -12.51 -10.71 29.81
CA GLU A 1050 -12.51 -9.85 31.00
C GLU A 1050 -11.47 -8.72 30.87
N PRO A 1051 -11.82 -7.46 31.24
CA PRO A 1051 -10.87 -6.35 31.27
C PRO A 1051 -9.67 -6.60 32.18
N PHE A 1052 -8.48 -6.15 31.78
CA PHE A 1052 -7.27 -6.34 32.58
C PHE A 1052 -7.30 -5.59 33.92
N GLY A 1053 -8.02 -4.46 34.00
CA GLY A 1053 -8.24 -3.73 35.25
C GLY A 1053 -8.97 -4.55 36.32
N GLU A 1054 -10.00 -5.30 35.94
CA GLU A 1054 -10.74 -6.15 36.89
C GLU A 1054 -9.86 -7.31 37.41
N LYS A 1055 -9.06 -7.92 36.53
CA LYS A 1055 -8.09 -8.94 36.91
C LYS A 1055 -7.02 -8.42 37.86
N LEU A 1056 -6.54 -7.20 37.63
CA LEU A 1056 -5.56 -6.55 38.50
C LEU A 1056 -6.15 -6.30 39.88
N GLU A 1057 -7.37 -5.75 39.94
CA GLU A 1057 -8.05 -5.48 41.20
C GLU A 1057 -8.33 -6.77 41.99
N GLN A 1058 -8.73 -7.84 41.29
CA GLN A 1058 -8.92 -9.14 41.90
C GLN A 1058 -7.60 -9.72 42.45
N LEU A 1059 -6.52 -9.65 41.67
CA LEU A 1059 -5.19 -10.08 42.11
C LEU A 1059 -4.72 -9.30 43.35
N GLN A 1060 -4.91 -7.98 43.37
CA GLN A 1060 -4.56 -7.11 44.50
C GLN A 1060 -5.36 -7.51 45.75
N ARG A 1061 -6.69 -7.59 45.64
CA ARG A 1061 -7.57 -7.98 46.75
C ARG A 1061 -7.18 -9.33 47.36
N THR A 1062 -6.81 -10.31 46.53
CA THR A 1062 -6.45 -11.65 47.02
C THR A 1062 -5.10 -11.68 47.72
N VAL A 1063 -4.11 -10.93 47.22
CA VAL A 1063 -2.82 -10.80 47.88
C VAL A 1063 -2.97 -10.07 49.21
N ASP A 1064 -3.66 -8.93 49.21
CA ASP A 1064 -3.88 -8.10 50.40
C ASP A 1064 -4.65 -8.85 51.48
N ALA A 1065 -5.78 -9.50 51.12
CA ALA A 1065 -6.56 -10.29 52.06
C ALA A 1065 -5.77 -11.46 52.68
N THR A 1066 -4.88 -12.10 51.88
CA THR A 1066 -4.04 -13.20 52.39
C THR A 1066 -3.01 -12.69 53.39
N ILE A 1067 -2.46 -11.50 53.18
CA ILE A 1067 -1.49 -10.88 54.10
C ILE A 1067 -2.19 -10.47 55.40
N GLU A 1068 -3.34 -9.80 55.31
CA GLU A 1068 -4.14 -9.41 56.49
C GLU A 1068 -4.58 -10.61 57.33
N GLU A 1069 -4.95 -11.74 56.72
CA GLU A 1069 -5.38 -12.95 57.44
C GLU A 1069 -4.18 -13.66 58.13
N ARG A 1070 -2.97 -13.60 57.55
CA ARG A 1070 -1.88 -14.52 57.89
C ARG A 1070 -0.67 -13.88 58.56
N VAL A 1071 -0.53 -12.56 58.51
CA VAL A 1071 0.60 -11.84 59.09
C VAL A 1071 0.14 -11.11 60.37
N PRO A 1072 0.70 -11.42 61.54
CA PRO A 1072 0.42 -10.67 62.76
C PRO A 1072 0.86 -9.20 62.62
N GLU A 1073 0.08 -8.24 63.14
CA GLU A 1073 0.44 -6.80 63.11
C GLU A 1073 1.83 -6.51 63.71
N GLU A 1074 2.27 -7.35 64.65
CA GLU A 1074 3.57 -7.23 65.32
C GLU A 1074 4.77 -7.68 64.46
N ALA A 1075 4.55 -8.34 63.30
CA ALA A 1075 5.59 -8.98 62.50
C ALA A 1075 6.42 -8.02 61.62
N GLY A 1076 6.09 -6.72 61.64
CA GLY A 1076 6.70 -5.66 60.83
C GLY A 1076 5.86 -5.31 59.59
N HIS A 1077 6.16 -4.17 58.97
CA HIS A 1077 5.48 -3.71 57.77
C HIS A 1077 5.95 -4.53 56.56
N ILE A 1078 5.01 -5.05 55.77
CA ILE A 1078 5.28 -5.76 54.51
C ILE A 1078 4.69 -4.90 53.40
N LYS A 1079 5.55 -4.40 52.50
CA LYS A 1079 5.09 -3.64 51.33
C LYS A 1079 4.88 -4.60 50.17
N VAL A 1080 3.69 -4.58 49.58
CA VAL A 1080 3.36 -5.33 48.37
C VAL A 1080 3.53 -4.43 47.16
N ILE A 1081 4.29 -4.89 46.17
CA ILE A 1081 4.52 -4.19 44.92
C ILE A 1081 3.93 -5.03 43.78
N HIS A 1082 2.88 -4.52 43.14
CA HIS A 1082 2.29 -5.12 41.94
C HIS A 1082 2.93 -4.49 40.70
N THR A 1083 3.53 -5.32 39.85
CA THR A 1083 4.27 -4.87 38.67
C THR A 1083 4.11 -5.87 37.51
N GLY A 1084 4.86 -5.70 36.42
CA GLY A 1084 4.72 -6.47 35.18
C GLY A 1084 3.80 -5.78 34.15
N LEU A 1085 3.41 -6.51 33.10
CA LEU A 1085 2.63 -5.93 32.01
C LEU A 1085 1.17 -5.65 32.38
N LEU A 1086 0.59 -6.44 33.29
CA LEU A 1086 -0.80 -6.30 33.68
C LEU A 1086 -1.14 -4.90 34.24
N PRO A 1087 -0.43 -4.36 35.25
CA PRO A 1087 -0.69 -3.00 35.73
C PRO A 1087 -0.55 -1.91 34.67
N LEU A 1088 0.42 -2.05 33.77
CA LEU A 1088 0.66 -1.08 32.70
C LEU A 1088 -0.49 -1.05 31.69
N VAL A 1089 -0.90 -2.22 31.19
CA VAL A 1089 -2.00 -2.32 30.23
C VAL A 1089 -3.33 -1.91 30.87
N ALA A 1090 -3.59 -2.31 32.12
CA ALA A 1090 -4.78 -1.90 32.86
C ALA A 1090 -4.86 -0.37 33.04
N HIS A 1091 -3.74 0.27 33.35
CA HIS A 1091 -3.68 1.73 33.45
C HIS A 1091 -3.90 2.39 32.09
N SER A 1092 -3.22 1.94 31.03
CA SER A 1092 -3.42 2.46 29.66
C SER A 1092 -4.87 2.34 29.18
N GLN A 1093 -5.59 1.29 29.57
CA GLN A 1093 -7.02 1.12 29.26
C GLN A 1093 -7.91 2.18 29.90
N ALA A 1094 -7.61 2.59 31.14
CA ALA A 1094 -8.33 3.67 31.83
C ALA A 1094 -8.05 5.02 31.17
N GLU A 1095 -6.78 5.32 30.88
CA GLU A 1095 -6.35 6.55 30.21
C GLU A 1095 -6.95 6.71 28.80
N LEU A 1096 -7.20 5.60 28.07
CA LEU A 1096 -7.89 5.65 26.77
C LEU A 1096 -9.29 6.26 26.88
N LEU A 1097 -10.04 5.91 27.92
CA LEU A 1097 -11.42 6.37 28.11
C LEU A 1097 -11.44 7.85 28.50
N ASP A 1098 -10.59 8.24 29.46
CA ASP A 1098 -10.46 9.63 29.88
C ASP A 1098 -9.94 10.52 28.74
N GLY A 1099 -8.95 10.04 27.98
CA GLY A 1099 -8.44 10.68 26.78
C GLY A 1099 -9.51 10.89 25.70
N LEU A 1100 -10.39 9.91 25.47
CA LEU A 1100 -11.54 10.05 24.55
C LEU A 1100 -12.45 11.19 24.99
N ILE A 1101 -12.84 11.21 26.28
CA ILE A 1101 -13.79 12.20 26.81
C ILE A 1101 -13.18 13.61 26.75
N TRP A 1102 -11.96 13.78 27.24
CA TRP A 1102 -11.31 15.08 27.32
C TRP A 1102 -10.91 15.64 25.97
N SER A 1103 -10.41 14.81 25.05
CA SER A 1103 -10.11 15.26 23.68
C SER A 1103 -11.39 15.67 22.96
N PHE A 1104 -12.48 14.91 23.10
CA PHE A 1104 -13.77 15.26 22.51
C PHE A 1104 -14.33 16.58 23.06
N LEU A 1105 -14.37 16.75 24.38
CA LEU A 1105 -14.84 17.99 25.00
C LEU A 1105 -13.96 19.19 24.58
N THR A 1106 -12.65 19.00 24.50
CA THR A 1106 -11.72 20.03 24.03
C THR A 1106 -12.02 20.40 22.57
N SER A 1107 -12.22 19.41 21.70
CA SER A 1107 -12.60 19.60 20.29
C SER A 1107 -13.86 20.47 20.16
N VAL A 1108 -14.89 20.17 20.95
CA VAL A 1108 -16.15 20.91 20.99
C VAL A 1108 -15.94 22.39 21.33
N PHE A 1109 -15.15 22.68 22.36
CA PHE A 1109 -14.89 24.07 22.77
C PHE A 1109 -14.06 24.81 21.72
N LEU A 1110 -13.03 24.18 21.17
CA LEU A 1110 -12.15 24.79 20.16
C LEU A 1110 -12.91 25.07 18.86
N ILE A 1111 -13.63 24.08 18.34
CA ILE A 1111 -14.42 24.20 17.11
C ILE A 1111 -15.57 25.19 17.31
N GLY A 1112 -16.32 25.07 18.42
CA GLY A 1112 -17.40 26.01 18.73
C GLY A 1112 -16.91 27.46 18.82
N GLY A 1113 -15.75 27.69 19.45
CA GLY A 1113 -15.09 28.99 19.49
C GLY A 1113 -14.70 29.50 18.09
N ALA A 1114 -14.09 28.64 17.27
CA ALA A 1114 -13.70 28.97 15.90
C ALA A 1114 -14.93 29.33 15.03
N LEU A 1115 -16.03 28.61 15.15
CA LEU A 1115 -17.28 28.89 14.43
C LEU A 1115 -17.93 30.21 14.90
N ILE A 1116 -17.91 30.50 16.19
CA ILE A 1116 -18.40 31.80 16.73
C ILE A 1116 -17.61 32.97 16.14
N VAL A 1117 -16.28 32.86 16.13
CA VAL A 1117 -15.38 33.88 15.56
C VAL A 1117 -15.57 33.98 14.04
N GLY A 1118 -15.58 32.84 13.36
CA GLY A 1118 -15.66 32.76 11.90
C GLY A 1118 -16.99 33.28 11.34
N LEU A 1119 -18.11 32.88 11.95
CA LEU A 1119 -19.45 33.32 11.55
C LEU A 1119 -19.81 34.72 12.08
N ARG A 1120 -18.98 35.29 12.97
CA ARG A 1120 -19.18 36.59 13.64
C ARG A 1120 -20.53 36.67 14.36
N SER A 1121 -20.97 35.55 14.95
CA SER A 1121 -22.26 35.46 15.64
C SER A 1121 -22.23 34.33 16.65
N ILE A 1122 -22.38 34.68 17.94
CA ILE A 1122 -22.45 33.71 19.03
C ILE A 1122 -23.61 32.75 18.83
N ARG A 1123 -24.79 33.29 18.49
CA ARG A 1123 -26.01 32.47 18.34
C ARG A 1123 -25.91 31.50 17.17
N LEU A 1124 -25.36 31.96 16.03
CA LEU A 1124 -25.22 31.11 14.84
C LEU A 1124 -24.10 30.08 15.04
N GLY A 1125 -23.00 30.46 15.71
CA GLY A 1125 -21.93 29.53 16.10
C GLY A 1125 -22.44 28.41 17.01
N VAL A 1126 -23.18 28.73 18.08
CA VAL A 1126 -23.78 27.72 18.96
C VAL A 1126 -24.81 26.86 18.25
N LEU A 1127 -25.62 27.43 17.36
CA LEU A 1127 -26.57 26.64 16.57
C LEU A 1127 -25.85 25.65 15.65
N SER A 1128 -24.73 26.07 15.06
CA SER A 1128 -23.96 25.28 14.10
C SER A 1128 -23.23 24.09 14.71
N THR A 1129 -22.98 24.07 16.02
CA THR A 1129 -22.38 22.89 16.68
C THR A 1129 -23.40 21.77 16.93
N LEU A 1130 -24.71 22.06 17.00
CA LEU A 1130 -25.73 21.06 17.32
C LEU A 1130 -25.83 19.90 16.30
N PRO A 1131 -25.88 20.14 14.98
CA PRO A 1131 -25.86 19.08 13.98
C PRO A 1131 -24.58 18.24 14.01
N ASN A 1132 -23.47 18.84 14.41
CA ASN A 1132 -22.15 18.20 14.46
C ASN A 1132 -21.99 17.24 15.64
N PHE A 1133 -22.80 17.38 16.71
CA PHE A 1133 -22.89 16.38 17.78
C PHE A 1133 -23.69 15.12 17.40
N PHE A 1134 -24.63 15.27 16.48
CA PHE A 1134 -25.52 14.19 16.05
C PHE A 1134 -24.76 12.94 15.58
N PRO A 1135 -23.77 13.00 14.66
CA PRO A 1135 -23.03 11.81 14.23
C PRO A 1135 -22.33 11.08 15.38
N ILE A 1136 -21.74 11.82 16.31
CA ILE A 1136 -20.92 11.23 17.38
C ILE A 1136 -21.80 10.48 18.38
N ILE A 1137 -22.91 11.10 18.81
CA ILE A 1137 -23.87 10.45 19.70
C ILE A 1137 -24.45 9.19 19.06
N LEU A 1138 -24.74 9.24 17.75
CA LEU A 1138 -25.34 8.15 17.02
C LEU A 1138 -24.37 6.97 16.86
N VAL A 1139 -23.13 7.23 16.46
CA VAL A 1139 -22.12 6.18 16.22
C VAL A 1139 -21.63 5.59 17.55
N PHE A 1140 -21.11 6.39 18.47
CA PHE A 1140 -20.57 5.87 19.74
C PHE A 1140 -21.66 5.34 20.66
N GLY A 1141 -22.85 5.95 20.64
CA GLY A 1141 -24.01 5.42 21.35
C GLY A 1141 -24.49 4.09 20.77
N GLY A 1142 -24.44 3.93 19.44
CA GLY A 1142 -24.70 2.67 18.75
C GLY A 1142 -23.68 1.58 19.13
N LEU A 1143 -22.39 1.91 19.17
CA LEU A 1143 -21.34 0.98 19.61
C LEU A 1143 -21.60 0.46 21.03
N GLY A 1144 -21.99 1.35 21.95
CA GLY A 1144 -22.35 0.97 23.31
C GLY A 1144 -23.58 0.05 23.38
N TRP A 1145 -24.61 0.28 22.56
CA TRP A 1145 -25.76 -0.64 22.47
C TRP A 1145 -25.40 -2.01 21.90
N LEU A 1146 -24.44 -2.06 20.98
CA LEU A 1146 -23.93 -3.29 20.38
C LEU A 1146 -22.94 -4.03 21.29
N GLY A 1147 -22.54 -3.43 22.42
CA GLY A 1147 -21.50 -3.96 23.31
C GLY A 1147 -20.13 -4.07 22.63
N GLN A 1148 -19.87 -3.23 21.62
CA GLN A 1148 -18.58 -3.19 20.94
C GLN A 1148 -17.62 -2.27 21.71
N SER A 1149 -16.42 -2.78 21.99
CA SER A 1149 -15.37 -2.02 22.65
C SER A 1149 -14.75 -0.97 21.74
N VAL A 1150 -14.42 0.18 22.31
CA VAL A 1150 -13.69 1.27 21.67
C VAL A 1150 -12.20 1.02 21.87
N ASP A 1151 -11.50 0.77 20.76
CA ASP A 1151 -10.04 0.69 20.74
C ASP A 1151 -9.42 2.07 20.49
N ILE A 1152 -8.09 2.11 20.46
CA ILE A 1152 -7.31 3.34 20.23
C ILE A 1152 -7.61 3.99 18.86
N GLY A 1153 -7.91 3.21 17.81
CA GLY A 1153 -8.24 3.72 16.49
C GLY A 1153 -9.63 4.37 16.46
N THR A 1154 -10.62 3.69 17.04
CA THR A 1154 -12.00 4.19 17.22
C THR A 1154 -12.01 5.46 18.06
N MET A 1155 -11.23 5.51 19.13
CA MET A 1155 -11.16 6.66 20.02
C MET A 1155 -10.81 7.96 19.28
N MET A 1156 -9.82 7.91 18.40
CA MET A 1156 -9.37 9.08 17.63
C MET A 1156 -10.46 9.63 16.71
N THR A 1157 -11.38 8.78 16.24
CA THR A 1157 -12.40 9.18 15.27
C THR A 1157 -13.43 10.16 15.81
N ALA A 1158 -13.68 10.21 17.12
CA ALA A 1158 -14.65 11.15 17.69
C ALA A 1158 -14.26 12.61 17.41
N SER A 1159 -13.02 12.97 17.73
CA SER A 1159 -12.49 14.33 17.59
C SER A 1159 -12.18 14.68 16.12
N ILE A 1160 -11.65 13.71 15.36
CA ILE A 1160 -11.39 13.88 13.91
C ILE A 1160 -12.71 14.03 13.14
N GLY A 1161 -13.68 13.16 13.42
CA GLY A 1161 -15.00 13.16 12.79
C GLY A 1161 -15.76 14.45 13.07
N LEU A 1162 -15.66 15.01 14.28
CA LEU A 1162 -16.23 16.33 14.58
C LEU A 1162 -15.61 17.43 13.71
N GLY A 1163 -14.29 17.42 13.53
CA GLY A 1163 -13.58 18.38 12.70
C GLY A 1163 -13.99 18.32 11.23
N ILE A 1164 -14.14 17.11 10.68
CA ILE A 1164 -14.53 16.88 9.28
C ILE A 1164 -16.01 17.20 9.04
N ALA A 1165 -16.92 16.83 9.95
CA ALA A 1165 -18.35 17.11 9.81
C ALA A 1165 -18.65 18.62 9.73
N VAL A 1166 -17.87 19.43 10.46
CA VAL A 1166 -18.06 20.88 10.51
C VAL A 1166 -17.75 21.58 9.17
N ASP A 1167 -16.92 20.97 8.31
CA ASP A 1167 -16.58 21.49 6.98
C ASP A 1167 -17.86 21.78 6.16
N ASP A 1168 -18.72 20.76 6.04
CA ASP A 1168 -19.97 20.83 5.29
C ASP A 1168 -20.95 21.85 5.90
N THR A 1169 -21.04 21.90 7.23
CA THR A 1169 -21.79 22.92 7.97
C THR A 1169 -21.33 24.35 7.60
N VAL A 1170 -20.02 24.61 7.55
CA VAL A 1170 -19.46 25.95 7.25
C VAL A 1170 -19.83 26.40 5.84
N HIS A 1171 -19.70 25.51 4.85
CA HIS A 1171 -20.07 25.82 3.48
C HIS A 1171 -21.57 26.08 3.33
N PHE A 1172 -22.41 25.26 3.95
CA PHE A 1172 -23.86 25.44 3.95
C PHE A 1172 -24.29 26.78 4.58
N LEU A 1173 -23.75 27.09 5.76
CA LEU A 1173 -24.06 28.32 6.49
C LEU A 1173 -23.56 29.57 5.78
N THR A 1174 -22.46 29.48 5.04
CA THR A 1174 -21.96 30.61 4.24
C THR A 1174 -22.98 31.01 3.17
N TRP A 1175 -23.49 30.05 2.40
CA TRP A 1175 -24.50 30.33 1.37
C TRP A 1175 -25.84 30.76 1.95
N PHE A 1176 -26.26 30.13 3.05
CA PHE A 1176 -27.45 30.53 3.80
C PHE A 1176 -27.35 31.98 4.28
N LYS A 1177 -26.25 32.34 4.96
CA LYS A 1177 -26.04 33.68 5.51
C LYS A 1177 -26.00 34.74 4.42
N ARG A 1178 -25.30 34.48 3.30
CA ARG A 1178 -25.28 35.42 2.17
C ARG A 1178 -26.67 35.67 1.60
N SER A 1179 -27.51 34.62 1.49
CA SER A 1179 -28.89 34.77 1.01
C SER A 1179 -29.76 35.59 1.97
N ILE A 1180 -29.63 35.36 3.29
CA ILE A 1180 -30.26 36.17 4.34
C ILE A 1180 -29.82 37.64 4.27
N ASP A 1181 -28.51 37.89 4.13
CA ASP A 1181 -27.93 39.23 4.03
C ASP A 1181 -28.40 39.97 2.75
N SER A 1182 -28.73 39.21 1.69
CA SER A 1182 -29.37 39.73 0.46
C SER A 1182 -30.89 39.96 0.58
N GLY A 1183 -31.48 39.75 1.76
CA GLY A 1183 -32.89 40.05 2.03
C GLY A 1183 -33.88 38.91 1.77
N HIS A 1184 -33.42 37.70 1.47
CA HIS A 1184 -34.29 36.54 1.29
C HIS A 1184 -34.87 36.04 2.62
N SER A 1185 -36.02 35.38 2.54
CA SER A 1185 -36.60 34.67 3.68
C SER A 1185 -35.72 33.47 4.08
N ARG A 1186 -35.90 32.96 5.31
CA ARG A 1186 -35.16 31.78 5.81
C ARG A 1186 -35.38 30.53 4.95
N ARG A 1187 -36.56 30.40 4.33
CA ARG A 1187 -36.90 29.27 3.47
C ARG A 1187 -36.17 29.35 2.13
N GLU A 1188 -36.21 30.52 1.50
CA GLU A 1188 -35.47 30.81 0.27
C GLU A 1188 -33.97 30.67 0.49
N ALA A 1189 -33.46 31.12 1.63
CA ALA A 1189 -32.04 31.01 1.97
C ALA A 1189 -31.56 29.56 2.13
N VAL A 1190 -32.37 28.67 2.72
CA VAL A 1190 -32.04 27.24 2.80
C VAL A 1190 -32.11 26.59 1.42
N CYS A 1191 -33.13 26.90 0.62
CA CYS A 1191 -33.24 26.39 -0.75
C CYS A 1191 -32.02 26.82 -1.60
N HIS A 1192 -31.63 28.09 -1.48
CA HIS A 1192 -30.46 28.63 -2.15
C HIS A 1192 -29.16 27.94 -1.70
N ALA A 1193 -28.99 27.67 -0.40
CA ALA A 1193 -27.84 26.94 0.10
C ALA A 1193 -27.76 25.50 -0.48
N TYR A 1194 -28.88 24.76 -0.52
CA TYR A 1194 -28.90 23.43 -1.13
C TYR A 1194 -28.50 23.43 -2.60
N LEU A 1195 -29.04 24.37 -3.39
CA LEU A 1195 -28.74 24.46 -4.83
C LEU A 1195 -27.27 24.78 -5.10
N ARG A 1196 -26.64 25.61 -4.25
CA ARG A 1196 -25.26 26.03 -4.45
C ARG A 1196 -24.21 25.06 -3.92
N CYS A 1197 -24.42 24.43 -2.77
CA CYS A 1197 -23.40 23.58 -2.15
C CYS A 1197 -23.84 22.16 -1.80
N GLY A 1198 -25.13 21.80 -1.91
CA GLY A 1198 -25.61 20.47 -1.55
C GLY A 1198 -24.93 19.34 -2.33
N SER A 1199 -24.70 19.55 -3.64
CA SER A 1199 -23.96 18.57 -4.45
C SER A 1199 -22.48 18.49 -4.10
N ALA A 1200 -21.84 19.58 -3.68
CA ALA A 1200 -20.45 19.55 -3.22
C ALA A 1200 -20.32 18.72 -1.93
N ILE A 1201 -21.20 18.94 -0.95
CA ILE A 1201 -21.26 18.20 0.32
C ILE A 1201 -21.38 16.69 0.12
N ILE A 1202 -22.25 16.23 -0.81
CA ILE A 1202 -22.35 14.79 -1.12
C ILE A 1202 -21.05 14.27 -1.75
N ARG A 1203 -20.46 15.02 -2.68
CA ARG A 1203 -19.24 14.61 -3.40
C ARG A 1203 -18.05 14.47 -2.46
N THR A 1204 -17.84 15.45 -1.58
CA THR A 1204 -16.77 15.42 -0.58
C THR A 1204 -16.98 14.27 0.39
N THR A 1205 -18.19 14.07 0.92
CA THR A 1205 -18.50 12.93 1.79
C THR A 1205 -18.18 11.58 1.14
N ILE A 1206 -18.54 11.39 -0.15
CA ILE A 1206 -18.25 10.14 -0.88
C ILE A 1206 -16.75 9.95 -1.08
N ILE A 1207 -16.01 11.00 -1.42
CA ILE A 1207 -14.56 10.93 -1.62
C ILE A 1207 -13.84 10.61 -0.31
N CYS A 1208 -14.22 11.29 0.77
CA CYS A 1208 -13.70 11.02 2.11
C CYS A 1208 -14.01 9.57 2.52
N GLY A 1209 -15.24 9.11 2.30
CA GLY A 1209 -15.67 7.74 2.58
C GLY A 1209 -14.89 6.69 1.76
N ALA A 1210 -14.67 6.92 0.47
CA ALA A 1210 -13.99 5.97 -0.42
C ALA A 1210 -12.58 5.61 0.07
N ALA A 1211 -11.84 6.59 0.61
CA ALA A 1211 -10.53 6.35 1.20
C ALA A 1211 -10.61 5.53 2.49
N MET A 1212 -11.57 5.87 3.36
CA MET A 1212 -11.69 5.30 4.70
C MET A 1212 -12.24 3.87 4.69
N VAL A 1213 -13.09 3.54 3.71
CA VAL A 1213 -13.58 2.17 3.49
C VAL A 1213 -12.44 1.20 3.24
N LEU A 1214 -11.38 1.60 2.55
CA LEU A 1214 -10.21 0.73 2.32
C LEU A 1214 -9.49 0.39 3.62
N PHE A 1215 -9.38 1.35 4.54
CA PHE A 1215 -8.83 1.08 5.86
C PHE A 1215 -9.67 0.08 6.65
N ALA A 1216 -11.00 0.04 6.46
CA ALA A 1216 -11.88 -0.95 7.08
C ALA A 1216 -11.62 -2.40 6.65
N PHE A 1217 -10.76 -2.63 5.65
CA PHE A 1217 -10.27 -3.96 5.26
C PHE A 1217 -8.84 -4.26 5.74
N SER A 1218 -8.24 -3.38 6.55
CA SER A 1218 -6.89 -3.58 7.08
C SER A 1218 -6.82 -4.82 7.98
N SER A 1219 -5.70 -5.55 7.88
CA SER A 1219 -5.36 -6.63 8.81
C SER A 1219 -4.91 -6.11 10.19
N PHE A 1220 -4.54 -4.83 10.28
CA PHE A 1220 -4.21 -4.14 11.51
C PHE A 1220 -5.46 -3.52 12.14
N GLY A 1221 -5.84 -4.02 13.30
CA GLY A 1221 -7.13 -3.72 13.93
C GLY A 1221 -7.41 -2.24 14.20
N PRO A 1222 -6.50 -1.44 14.78
CA PRO A 1222 -6.74 -0.01 15.02
C PRO A 1222 -7.03 0.77 13.73
N ALA A 1223 -6.28 0.49 12.66
CA ALA A 1223 -6.50 1.11 11.35
C ALA A 1223 -7.84 0.69 10.74
N ARG A 1224 -8.23 -0.58 10.93
CA ARG A 1224 -9.52 -1.13 10.52
C ARG A 1224 -10.69 -0.45 11.23
N GLN A 1225 -10.64 -0.37 12.54
CA GLN A 1225 -11.71 0.23 13.32
C GLN A 1225 -11.79 1.74 13.10
N PHE A 1226 -10.65 2.41 12.91
CA PHE A 1226 -10.62 3.80 12.46
C PHE A 1226 -11.39 3.98 11.15
N GLY A 1227 -11.06 3.20 10.11
CA GLY A 1227 -11.72 3.27 8.80
C GLY A 1227 -13.22 2.98 8.86
N ASN A 1228 -13.64 1.98 9.64
CA ASN A 1228 -15.04 1.65 9.82
C ASN A 1228 -15.80 2.77 10.55
N THR A 1229 -15.29 3.21 11.70
CA THR A 1229 -15.98 4.19 12.55
C THR A 1229 -16.08 5.55 11.86
N ILE A 1230 -15.02 6.00 11.17
CA ILE A 1230 -15.07 7.27 10.44
C ILE A 1230 -16.06 7.23 9.27
N CYS A 1231 -16.23 6.09 8.59
CA CYS A 1231 -17.26 5.94 7.55
C CYS A 1231 -18.68 6.13 8.10
N TRP A 1232 -18.98 5.51 9.26
CA TRP A 1232 -20.26 5.71 9.94
C TRP A 1232 -20.46 7.16 10.39
N LEU A 1233 -19.40 7.80 10.90
CA LEU A 1233 -19.43 9.21 11.31
C LEU A 1233 -19.71 10.12 10.12
N LEU A 1234 -19.02 9.94 8.98
CA LEU A 1234 -19.24 10.74 7.77
C LEU A 1234 -20.67 10.56 7.23
N GLY A 1235 -21.19 9.32 7.22
CA GLY A 1235 -22.57 9.06 6.82
C GLY A 1235 -23.59 9.72 7.74
N ALA A 1236 -23.38 9.65 9.05
CA ALA A 1236 -24.25 10.31 10.03
C ALA A 1236 -24.11 11.84 10.01
N ALA A 1237 -22.93 12.38 9.69
CA ALA A 1237 -22.68 13.81 9.54
C ALA A 1237 -23.46 14.35 8.35
N LEU A 1238 -23.42 13.66 7.21
CA LEU A 1238 -24.20 14.02 6.01
C LEU A 1238 -25.71 14.12 6.31
N ILE A 1239 -26.25 13.22 7.15
CA ILE A 1239 -27.64 13.29 7.62
C ILE A 1239 -27.84 14.52 8.51
N GLY A 1240 -26.91 14.80 9.41
CA GLY A 1240 -26.90 16.00 10.25
C GLY A 1240 -26.94 17.30 9.42
N ASP A 1241 -26.06 17.43 8.44
CA ASP A 1241 -25.90 18.64 7.62
C ASP A 1241 -27.02 18.83 6.60
N LEU A 1242 -27.50 17.75 5.97
CA LEU A 1242 -28.53 17.86 4.92
C LEU A 1242 -29.97 17.76 5.45
N LEU A 1243 -30.21 17.26 6.67
CA LEU A 1243 -31.56 17.19 7.24
C LEU A 1243 -31.72 18.02 8.50
N LEU A 1244 -30.89 17.78 9.52
CA LEU A 1244 -31.05 18.39 10.84
C LEU A 1244 -30.73 19.89 10.84
N LEU A 1245 -29.61 20.30 10.25
CA LEU A 1245 -29.19 21.71 10.16
C LEU A 1245 -30.25 22.58 9.43
N PRO A 1246 -30.69 22.25 8.21
CA PRO A 1246 -31.76 22.93 7.49
C PRO A 1246 -33.08 23.01 8.28
N ALA A 1247 -33.47 21.91 8.94
CA ALA A 1247 -34.67 21.89 9.77
C ALA A 1247 -34.55 22.85 10.96
N LEU A 1248 -33.40 22.92 11.63
CA LEU A 1248 -33.12 23.84 12.73
C LEU A 1248 -33.17 25.31 12.28
N LEU A 1249 -32.62 25.63 11.11
CA LEU A 1249 -32.59 26.99 10.53
C LEU A 1249 -33.99 27.50 10.15
N MET A 1250 -34.85 26.65 9.57
CA MET A 1250 -36.23 27.01 9.24
C MET A 1250 -37.15 27.07 10.48
N GLY A 1251 -36.87 26.20 11.46
CA GLY A 1251 -37.69 25.98 12.65
C GLY A 1251 -37.73 27.11 13.67
N PRO A 1252 -38.29 26.84 14.87
CA PRO A 1252 -38.36 27.81 15.97
C PRO A 1252 -36.98 28.23 16.45
N VAL A 1253 -36.02 27.30 16.47
CA VAL A 1253 -34.65 27.55 16.90
C VAL A 1253 -34.01 28.61 16.01
N GLY A 1254 -34.15 28.51 14.68
CA GLY A 1254 -33.71 29.53 13.74
C GLY A 1254 -34.35 30.91 13.94
N ARG A 1255 -35.58 30.99 14.47
CA ARG A 1255 -36.23 32.29 14.81
C ARG A 1255 -35.58 32.98 16.01
N LEU A 1256 -34.98 32.22 16.92
CA LEU A 1256 -34.29 32.77 18.09
C LEU A 1256 -32.90 33.32 17.71
N VAL A 1257 -32.33 32.82 16.63
CA VAL A 1257 -30.95 33.07 16.19
C VAL A 1257 -30.85 34.19 15.16
N LEU A 1258 -31.85 34.37 14.30
CA LEU A 1258 -31.86 35.35 13.19
C LEU A 1258 -32.86 36.50 13.45
N PRO A 1259 -32.58 37.75 13.02
CA PRO A 1259 -33.45 38.90 13.29
C PRO A 1259 -34.84 38.77 12.64
N ALA A 1260 -35.89 39.13 13.38
CA ALA A 1260 -37.30 38.95 13.01
C ALA A 1260 -37.80 39.81 11.83
N THR A 1261 -36.96 40.68 11.27
CA THR A 1261 -37.33 41.68 10.25
C THR A 1261 -37.43 41.12 8.81
N LEU A 1262 -37.09 39.85 8.58
CA LEU A 1262 -37.07 39.23 7.24
C LEU A 1262 -38.24 38.29 6.95
N ASP A 1263 -39.14 38.03 7.91
CA ASP A 1263 -40.34 37.18 7.70
C ASP A 1263 -41.55 37.97 7.15
N ARG A 1264 -41.33 39.20 6.66
CA ARG A 1264 -42.38 40.08 6.10
C ARG A 1264 -41.90 40.84 4.86
N SER A 1265 -41.82 40.17 3.71
CA SER A 1265 -42.01 40.84 2.42
C SER A 1265 -42.77 39.92 1.45
N PRO A 1266 -43.90 40.36 0.87
CA PRO A 1266 -44.59 39.61 -0.17
C PRO A 1266 -44.06 40.09 -1.52
N VAL A 1267 -42.89 39.62 -1.97
CA VAL A 1267 -42.49 39.84 -3.37
C VAL A 1267 -43.02 38.67 -4.21
N ARG A 1268 -44.34 38.68 -4.39
CA ARG A 1268 -45.05 37.87 -5.39
C ARG A 1268 -45.12 38.71 -6.67
N LYS A 1269 -44.34 38.33 -7.69
CA LYS A 1269 -44.53 38.55 -9.15
C LYS A 1269 -43.14 38.65 -9.80
N GLU A 1270 -42.68 37.59 -10.46
CA GLU A 1270 -41.94 37.62 -11.74
C GLU A 1270 -41.35 36.27 -12.18
N VAL A 1271 -41.45 35.20 -11.38
CA VAL A 1271 -40.96 33.85 -11.79
C VAL A 1271 -42.09 32.96 -12.33
N GLU A 1272 -42.96 33.49 -13.18
CA GLU A 1272 -43.99 32.70 -13.86
C GLU A 1272 -43.85 32.70 -15.40
N VAL A 1273 -42.68 33.10 -15.94
CA VAL A 1273 -42.39 33.01 -17.38
C VAL A 1273 -40.95 32.53 -17.60
N ALA A 1274 -40.70 31.25 -17.32
CA ALA A 1274 -39.68 30.40 -17.96
C ALA A 1274 -39.74 29.02 -17.26
N VAL A 1275 -40.75 28.22 -17.61
CA VAL A 1275 -40.77 26.76 -17.35
C VAL A 1275 -40.41 26.07 -18.65
#